data_AF-A0A1L6R0T2-F1
#
_entry.id   AF-A0A1L6R0T2-F1
#
_cell.length_a   1.000
_cell.length_b   1.000
_cell.length_c   1.000
_cell.angle_alpha   90.00
_cell.angle_beta   90.00
_cell.angle_gamma   90.00
#
_symmetry.space_group_name_H-M   'P 1'
#
loop_
_entity.id
_entity.type
_entity.pdbx_description
1 polymer ?
#
loop_
_entity_poly.entity_id
_entity_poly.type
_entity_poly.pdbx_seq_one_letter_code
_entity_poly.pdbx_strand_id
1 'polypeptide(L)'
;MKAPKLIISILGLLLFLPLQAQEINLNWQPRKDLNINLPASIKIYDAYGTLPDNNPVRAMYALVDLSDENLKLRSLGSNTIRETTKETYNRGNGVLAINGGYFASNSSVSTIIQDGEVISPGPSGEISRGAFGMKNGEPEIAWVNSGENDIPMKFASPDINSASENWDVSQAVGGGPVLLKNGKINVTDKEEGFKGSHLDRHPRSAIGYKDKNTLIIMVVDGRQEASAGVSLGELAQLMLEVGAKDAVNLDGGGSSAMIAANEIVNIPADITGGNRNSLRKNAGALVIAETQVPQRPKPIIFDTEDRNYSETGIWNSSNHSNYYGESASRVATSNNLNKAFYTFEDIKRNNYQLAAWFSVNTQRNSEFVNYILHSEGKIDTLSINQKSLNNLGKWNVLGNFEIGPRDTLEIIGAAEGKFITDAIRLVAKKDSPVLPKRGDLRIAVISDLNSGLGAANYEWQVDSIINRIPKVWQPDLVICGGDMVAGMGVSETAQLQKMWNGFKKHIIEPLHKEKIPFAFTLGNHDGPRSYPVEHKFAKNFWKENIDKTGLHFIDESNFPNYYSFIAKNNFFVSWEASSSKITEENLEWLKEQFQTPEAKNAPNRFVIGHMPLYSVAQERDSKGNVLENAKELQHLLEKYKVKTYISGHQHAYYPGKRGKVEFLNTGAAGSGPRSWLTQSREPVNTITIMDIFNSKDSIVYSTYDIKKDKAAEMSLFEEKTLPSAMIGVNGYMLRRDIPDSQKFKAFLSSLNSNAENIAGIAQVEAKIKNDKLKISGSYFNITSKFSDKKPIGIYKGRHTEKGELLKEVKLKASSPGSGTFSTELKLTEEIKSYLNFGGIYIQINTEKGNLRAQLLPTQNKAPEPAKITSHYPKNTYAIRDIEALYEIKWSQALDENGDFVSYIYQLSPNKDFSEIILQKKTGRETSLKMTEKQWYDLLEDSEIGEQVSFYHRVLASDGSNFSYSAPTTLNLIKTNEALDDLAQIPAPKYAYKGKTAESGAGYGAEWDHEGKLWLADYNRGLIIQNSNDKETDFSPLTSVEIKGEVYNLNPVNGIGVDVDGNILVGINRRLIKIDSKTGKGLAVWEAPKGARAITAPRAAKNGEIYAMSLFGEDPNYVLKQQGETFKLLRTLELKNRNLSRTFAMTQDGKTLFFPDPGSPKIQVYSSENAKDYTKKEDITSISAGSSAIQVVDNAIYAAVRSSGISPSSIHYRNEEKQQMWTLELPEVNGAEPRGIGVSKNGNTIIFCSWDKGGGYYVFEKLGE
;
A
#
# COMPACT_ATOMS: atom_id res chain seq x y z
N MET A 1 -5.54 -75.99 -37.54
CA MET A 1 -6.34 -75.55 -38.70
C MET A 1 -5.95 -74.11 -39.06
N LYS A 2 -5.69 -73.85 -40.36
CA LYS A 2 -5.76 -72.56 -41.11
C LYS A 2 -5.01 -71.30 -40.62
N ALA A 3 -3.97 -70.90 -41.41
CA ALA A 3 -3.71 -69.60 -42.11
C ALA A 3 -4.27 -68.25 -41.57
N PRO A 4 -3.78 -67.05 -42.03
CA PRO A 4 -2.45 -66.60 -42.51
C PRO A 4 -2.02 -65.16 -42.05
N LYS A 5 -0.86 -64.71 -42.59
CA LYS A 5 -0.19 -63.38 -42.61
C LYS A 5 -1.04 -62.19 -43.14
N LEU A 6 -0.73 -60.94 -42.74
CA LEU A 6 -0.55 -59.79 -43.66
C LEU A 6 0.07 -58.51 -43.03
N ILE A 7 0.87 -57.83 -43.87
CA ILE A 7 1.56 -56.54 -43.80
C ILE A 7 0.58 -55.36 -43.88
N ILE A 8 0.76 -54.25 -43.13
CA ILE A 8 0.40 -52.87 -43.58
C ILE A 8 1.40 -51.81 -43.07
N SER A 9 1.71 -50.90 -43.99
CA SER A 9 2.74 -49.88 -44.06
C SER A 9 2.53 -48.60 -43.24
N ILE A 10 3.66 -47.90 -43.06
CA ILE A 10 3.93 -46.49 -42.74
C ILE A 10 2.79 -45.51 -43.08
N LEU A 11 2.36 -44.75 -42.07
CA LEU A 11 2.06 -43.31 -42.20
C LEU A 11 2.41 -42.62 -40.86
N GLY A 12 3.58 -41.99 -40.80
CA GLY A 12 3.96 -41.15 -39.68
C GLY A 12 3.14 -39.86 -39.70
N LEU A 13 2.13 -39.76 -38.83
CA LEU A 13 1.64 -38.48 -38.38
C LEU A 13 2.55 -38.01 -37.24
N LEU A 14 3.54 -37.19 -37.60
CA LEU A 14 4.24 -36.31 -36.67
C LEU A 14 3.19 -35.40 -36.01
N LEU A 15 2.73 -35.78 -34.82
CA LEU A 15 2.12 -34.86 -33.89
C LEU A 15 3.21 -33.83 -33.53
N PHE A 16 3.13 -32.65 -34.13
CA PHE A 16 3.81 -31.45 -33.65
C PHE A 16 3.30 -31.17 -32.22
N LEU A 17 3.96 -31.75 -31.22
CA LEU A 17 4.02 -31.15 -29.90
C LEU A 17 4.70 -29.78 -30.10
N PRO A 18 4.10 -28.65 -29.69
CA PRO A 18 4.85 -27.41 -29.67
C PRO A 18 5.98 -27.64 -28.66
N LEU A 19 7.23 -27.64 -29.12
CA LEU A 19 8.36 -27.41 -28.24
C LEU A 19 8.07 -26.08 -27.54
N GLN A 20 7.75 -26.16 -26.25
CA GLN A 20 7.78 -24.99 -25.38
C GLN A 20 9.23 -24.48 -25.45
N ALA A 21 9.45 -23.40 -26.19
CA ALA A 21 10.73 -22.70 -26.16
C ALA A 21 10.96 -22.31 -24.70
N GLN A 22 12.07 -22.75 -24.13
CA GLN A 22 12.45 -22.38 -22.78
C GLN A 22 12.66 -20.86 -22.76
N GLU A 23 11.75 -20.13 -22.10
CA GLU A 23 11.78 -18.67 -22.04
C GLU A 23 13.05 -18.20 -21.32
N ILE A 24 13.75 -17.22 -21.91
CA ILE A 24 14.77 -16.47 -21.18
C ILE A 24 14.00 -15.63 -20.15
N ASN A 25 14.21 -15.93 -18.87
CA ASN A 25 13.58 -15.19 -17.78
C ASN A 25 14.69 -14.60 -16.92
N LEU A 26 14.89 -13.28 -17.04
CA LEU A 26 15.90 -12.57 -16.29
C LEU A 26 15.26 -11.87 -15.10
N ASN A 27 15.88 -12.01 -13.93
CA ASN A 27 15.44 -11.27 -12.75
C ASN A 27 15.98 -9.83 -12.79
N TRP A 28 15.23 -8.93 -13.40
CA TRP A 28 15.60 -7.52 -13.53
C TRP A 28 15.61 -6.78 -12.20
N GLN A 29 16.77 -6.20 -11.86
CA GLN A 29 16.98 -5.41 -10.67
C GLN A 29 17.24 -3.94 -11.04
N PRO A 30 16.69 -2.96 -10.30
CA PRO A 30 16.99 -1.56 -10.54
C PRO A 30 18.46 -1.25 -10.20
N ARG A 31 19.16 -0.53 -11.09
CA ARG A 31 20.52 -0.02 -10.86
C ARG A 31 20.51 1.13 -9.85
N LYS A 32 20.34 0.80 -8.57
CA LYS A 32 20.29 1.76 -7.44
C LYS A 32 21.49 2.72 -7.43
N ASP A 33 22.63 2.24 -7.89
CA ASP A 33 23.86 2.99 -8.01
C ASP A 33 23.78 4.10 -9.08
N LEU A 34 23.09 3.88 -10.21
CA LEU A 34 22.93 4.88 -11.28
C LEU A 34 21.67 5.72 -11.09
N ASN A 35 20.56 5.09 -10.70
CA ASN A 35 19.25 5.73 -10.62
C ASN A 35 19.19 6.88 -9.59
N ILE A 36 20.09 6.91 -8.60
CA ILE A 36 20.22 8.04 -7.67
C ILE A 36 20.67 9.35 -8.36
N ASN A 37 21.34 9.24 -9.50
CA ASN A 37 21.89 10.38 -10.26
C ASN A 37 21.05 10.74 -11.51
N LEU A 38 19.95 10.03 -11.74
CA LEU A 38 19.07 10.18 -12.91
C LEU A 38 17.76 10.90 -12.52
N PRO A 39 17.07 11.56 -13.47
CA PRO A 39 15.72 12.05 -13.24
C PRO A 39 14.76 10.87 -13.05
N ALA A 40 13.65 11.06 -12.32
CA ALA A 40 12.68 10.00 -12.06
C ALA A 40 12.02 9.43 -13.34
N SER A 41 12.06 10.20 -14.44
CA SER A 41 11.60 9.83 -15.78
C SER A 41 12.56 8.89 -16.52
N ILE A 42 13.76 8.63 -15.99
CA ILE A 42 14.72 7.65 -16.51
C ILE A 42 15.03 6.62 -15.42
N LYS A 43 14.76 5.34 -15.70
CA LYS A 43 15.09 4.24 -14.79
C LYS A 43 15.87 3.17 -15.50
N ILE A 44 17.00 2.77 -14.94
CA ILE A 44 17.87 1.73 -15.47
C ILE A 44 17.75 0.47 -14.61
N TYR A 45 17.69 -0.66 -15.30
CA TYR A 45 17.64 -1.99 -14.73
C TYR A 45 18.79 -2.82 -15.31
N ASP A 46 19.30 -3.76 -14.50
CA ASP A 46 20.24 -4.78 -14.94
C ASP A 46 19.79 -6.16 -14.49
N ALA A 47 20.22 -7.18 -15.21
CA ALA A 47 20.01 -8.56 -14.84
C ALA A 47 21.20 -9.41 -15.29
N TYR A 48 21.48 -10.43 -14.48
CA TYR A 48 22.33 -11.54 -14.87
C TYR A 48 21.51 -12.83 -14.78
N GLY A 49 21.75 -13.72 -15.72
CA GLY A 49 21.12 -15.03 -15.74
C GLY A 49 21.84 -15.94 -16.70
N THR A 50 21.12 -16.94 -17.19
CA THR A 50 21.61 -17.91 -18.16
C THR A 50 20.65 -18.01 -19.32
N LEU A 51 21.20 -18.22 -20.51
CA LEU A 51 20.45 -18.60 -21.71
C LEU A 51 19.96 -20.05 -21.60
N PRO A 52 19.05 -20.51 -22.47
CA PRO A 52 18.51 -21.88 -22.42
C PRO A 52 19.58 -23.00 -22.49
N ASP A 53 20.75 -22.69 -23.04
CA ASP A 53 21.90 -23.60 -23.10
C ASP A 53 22.91 -23.40 -21.97
N ASN A 54 22.48 -22.75 -20.88
CA ASN A 54 23.25 -22.44 -19.67
C ASN A 54 24.44 -21.47 -19.83
N ASN A 55 24.60 -20.84 -21.00
CA ASN A 55 25.60 -19.78 -21.15
C ASN A 55 25.19 -18.54 -20.35
N PRO A 56 26.12 -17.88 -19.63
CA PRO A 56 25.80 -16.67 -18.86
C PRO A 56 25.39 -15.53 -19.78
N VAL A 57 24.43 -14.73 -19.35
CA VAL A 57 24.00 -13.51 -20.04
C VAL A 57 23.84 -12.38 -19.04
N ARG A 58 24.28 -11.19 -19.44
CA ARG A 58 24.01 -9.94 -18.72
C ARG A 58 23.38 -8.93 -19.67
N ALA A 59 22.25 -8.38 -19.26
CA ALA A 59 21.53 -7.38 -20.01
C ALA A 59 21.14 -6.20 -19.13
N MET A 60 21.04 -5.03 -19.74
CA MET A 60 20.61 -3.78 -19.12
C MET A 60 19.59 -3.10 -20.01
N TYR A 61 18.58 -2.48 -19.41
CA TYR A 61 17.68 -1.60 -20.15
C TYR A 61 17.34 -0.34 -19.36
N ALA A 62 17.04 0.71 -20.10
CA ALA A 62 16.52 1.97 -19.59
C ALA A 62 15.05 2.14 -20.03
N LEU A 63 14.20 2.51 -19.08
CA LEU A 63 12.87 3.06 -19.34
C LEU A 63 12.96 4.58 -19.35
N VAL A 64 12.39 5.20 -20.38
CA VAL A 64 12.35 6.67 -20.52
C VAL A 64 10.91 7.12 -20.75
N ASP A 65 10.41 7.99 -19.85
CA ASP A 65 9.11 8.66 -20.00
C ASP A 65 9.24 9.85 -20.95
N LEU A 66 8.91 9.64 -22.23
CA LEU A 66 8.89 10.65 -23.29
C LEU A 66 7.88 11.77 -23.03
N SER A 67 6.97 11.58 -22.08
CA SER A 67 5.99 12.60 -21.74
C SER A 67 6.54 13.66 -20.78
N ASP A 68 7.79 13.51 -20.31
CA ASP A 68 8.53 14.50 -19.53
C ASP A 68 9.11 15.58 -20.45
N GLU A 69 8.53 16.78 -20.40
CA GLU A 69 8.93 17.92 -21.23
C GLU A 69 10.33 18.47 -20.88
N ASN A 70 10.88 18.06 -19.73
CA ASN A 70 12.28 18.35 -19.42
C ASN A 70 13.24 17.47 -20.22
N LEU A 71 12.79 16.36 -20.81
CA LEU A 71 13.64 15.48 -21.62
C LEU A 71 13.59 15.86 -23.10
N LYS A 72 14.75 15.96 -23.72
CA LYS A 72 14.90 16.13 -25.18
C LYS A 72 15.71 14.98 -25.76
N LEU A 73 15.09 14.19 -26.62
CA LEU A 73 15.72 13.12 -27.38
C LEU A 73 16.29 13.67 -28.69
N ARG A 74 17.53 13.31 -29.01
CA ARG A 74 18.24 13.70 -30.25
C ARG A 74 19.01 12.52 -30.83
N SER A 75 18.93 12.34 -32.15
CA SER A 75 19.83 11.46 -32.88
C SER A 75 21.04 12.28 -33.34
N LEU A 76 22.19 12.05 -32.72
CA LEU A 76 23.40 12.82 -33.00
C LEU A 76 24.42 11.91 -33.69
N GLY A 77 24.90 12.33 -34.87
CA GLY A 77 25.87 11.55 -35.62
C GLY A 77 26.47 12.33 -36.77
N SER A 78 27.25 11.63 -37.58
CA SER A 78 27.86 12.17 -38.78
C SER A 78 27.92 11.09 -39.85
N ASN A 79 27.80 11.48 -41.12
CA ASN A 79 28.08 10.56 -42.20
C ASN A 79 29.58 10.22 -42.28
N THR A 80 30.48 11.19 -42.10
CA THR A 80 31.93 11.00 -42.36
C THR A 80 32.83 10.89 -41.11
N ILE A 81 32.41 11.44 -39.97
CA ILE A 81 33.17 11.46 -38.72
C ILE A 81 32.67 10.36 -37.78
N ARG A 82 33.59 9.64 -37.13
CA ARG A 82 33.26 8.64 -36.11
C ARG A 82 33.61 9.16 -34.71
N GLU A 83 32.68 8.99 -33.77
CA GLU A 83 32.78 9.37 -32.36
C GLU A 83 32.39 8.17 -31.49
N THR A 84 32.93 8.07 -30.28
CA THR A 84 32.43 7.12 -29.29
C THR A 84 31.06 7.56 -28.78
N THR A 85 30.24 6.63 -28.30
CA THR A 85 28.96 6.97 -27.66
C THR A 85 29.14 7.98 -26.53
N LYS A 86 30.28 7.95 -25.83
CA LYS A 86 30.61 8.89 -24.75
C LYS A 86 30.91 10.30 -25.25
N GLU A 87 31.66 10.44 -26.34
CA GLU A 87 31.91 11.73 -27.00
C GLU A 87 30.58 12.35 -27.47
N THR A 88 29.72 11.55 -28.11
CA THR A 88 28.39 12.01 -28.57
C THR A 88 27.47 12.38 -27.40
N TYR A 89 27.49 11.60 -26.32
CA TYR A 89 26.78 11.92 -25.06
C TYR A 89 27.22 13.28 -24.51
N ASN A 90 28.54 13.54 -24.44
CA ASN A 90 29.07 14.81 -23.94
C ASN A 90 28.68 15.97 -24.87
N ARG A 91 28.84 15.81 -26.20
CA ARG A 91 28.48 16.82 -27.21
C ARG A 91 26.98 17.16 -27.19
N GLY A 92 26.14 16.18 -26.86
CA GLY A 92 24.69 16.33 -26.73
C GLY A 92 24.21 16.82 -25.36
N ASN A 93 25.10 17.08 -24.39
CA ASN A 93 24.74 17.33 -22.98
C ASN A 93 23.82 16.25 -22.40
N GLY A 94 24.12 14.98 -22.70
CA GLY A 94 23.26 13.85 -22.38
C GLY A 94 23.12 13.59 -20.87
N VAL A 95 21.99 13.01 -20.50
CA VAL A 95 21.76 12.31 -19.23
C VAL A 95 21.70 10.79 -19.45
N LEU A 96 21.33 10.35 -20.66
CA LEU A 96 21.36 8.97 -21.15
C LEU A 96 21.75 8.96 -22.64
N ALA A 97 22.54 7.97 -23.08
CA ALA A 97 22.80 7.72 -24.49
C ALA A 97 23.03 6.22 -24.79
N ILE A 98 22.76 5.82 -26.03
CA ILE A 98 23.07 4.48 -26.57
C ILE A 98 23.68 4.66 -27.96
N ASN A 99 24.60 3.77 -28.35
CA ASN A 99 25.15 3.79 -29.71
C ASN A 99 24.06 3.68 -30.79
N GLY A 100 24.34 4.24 -31.97
CA GLY A 100 23.42 4.29 -33.09
C GLY A 100 23.62 3.20 -34.13
N GLY A 101 23.47 3.58 -35.40
CA GLY A 101 23.46 2.67 -36.55
C GLY A 101 24.82 2.16 -37.03
N TYR A 102 24.77 1.27 -38.01
CA TYR A 102 25.94 0.64 -38.63
C TYR A 102 26.75 1.64 -39.47
N PHE A 103 28.03 1.32 -39.66
CA PHE A 103 28.96 2.16 -40.43
C PHE A 103 29.94 1.32 -41.26
N ALA A 104 30.39 1.90 -42.37
CA ALA A 104 31.55 1.46 -43.13
C ALA A 104 32.82 2.21 -42.67
N SER A 105 33.98 1.90 -43.25
CA SER A 105 35.26 2.49 -42.82
C SER A 105 35.23 4.02 -42.78
N ASN A 106 34.58 4.67 -43.75
CA ASN A 106 34.57 6.12 -43.94
C ASN A 106 33.16 6.74 -44.07
N SER A 107 32.09 5.98 -43.83
CA SER A 107 30.72 6.48 -43.96
C SER A 107 29.72 5.80 -43.01
N SER A 108 28.61 6.46 -42.68
CA SER A 108 27.43 5.78 -42.13
C SER A 108 26.78 4.92 -43.21
N VAL A 109 26.19 3.78 -42.84
CA VAL A 109 25.32 2.98 -43.73
C VAL A 109 23.90 2.84 -43.17
N SER A 110 23.59 3.62 -42.15
CA SER A 110 22.29 3.70 -41.48
C SER A 110 21.72 5.10 -41.63
N THR A 111 20.39 5.20 -41.71
CA THR A 111 19.69 6.48 -41.76
C THR A 111 19.95 7.27 -40.48
N ILE A 112 20.29 8.55 -40.59
CA ILE A 112 20.42 9.46 -39.44
C ILE A 112 19.67 10.73 -39.80
N ILE A 113 18.65 11.05 -39.01
CA ILE A 113 17.90 12.30 -39.15
C ILE A 113 18.06 13.07 -37.85
N GLN A 114 18.56 14.30 -37.94
CA GLN A 114 18.81 15.17 -36.80
C GLN A 114 18.01 16.46 -36.98
N ASP A 115 17.08 16.71 -36.06
CA ASP A 115 16.24 17.92 -36.06
C ASP A 115 15.49 18.14 -37.40
N GLY A 116 15.09 17.05 -38.06
CA GLY A 116 14.42 17.03 -39.37
C GLY A 116 15.34 16.98 -40.59
N GLU A 117 16.65 17.18 -40.42
CA GLU A 117 17.63 17.12 -41.52
C GLU A 117 18.21 15.72 -41.70
N VAL A 118 18.28 15.25 -42.94
CA VAL A 118 18.90 13.96 -43.29
C VAL A 118 20.42 14.11 -43.26
N ILE A 119 21.05 13.58 -42.21
CA ILE A 119 22.51 13.56 -42.05
C ILE A 119 23.14 12.40 -42.81
N SER A 120 22.44 11.26 -42.82
CA SER A 120 22.83 10.07 -43.58
C SER A 120 21.55 9.45 -44.15
N PRO A 121 21.46 9.21 -45.46
CA PRO A 121 20.24 8.67 -46.08
C PRO A 121 19.98 7.21 -45.67
N GLY A 122 21.03 6.45 -45.36
CA GLY A 122 20.95 5.04 -44.95
C GLY A 122 21.12 4.07 -46.12
N PRO A 123 20.46 2.90 -46.10
CA PRO A 123 20.64 1.91 -47.17
C PRO A 123 20.07 2.43 -48.50
N SER A 124 20.83 2.18 -49.57
CA SER A 124 20.45 2.44 -50.97
C SER A 124 20.34 1.13 -51.74
N GLY A 125 19.37 0.99 -52.65
CA GLY A 125 19.17 -0.21 -53.49
C GLY A 125 17.91 -1.00 -53.12
N GLU A 126 17.90 -2.32 -53.39
CA GLU A 126 16.70 -3.16 -53.28
C GLU A 126 16.32 -3.62 -51.85
N ILE A 127 16.95 -3.09 -50.81
CA ILE A 127 16.75 -3.56 -49.42
C ILE A 127 16.37 -2.40 -48.52
N SER A 128 15.22 -2.49 -47.84
CA SER A 128 14.88 -1.59 -46.74
C SER A 128 15.40 -2.13 -45.40
N ARG A 129 15.71 -1.26 -44.44
CA ARG A 129 16.18 -1.66 -43.09
C ARG A 129 15.39 -1.01 -41.98
N GLY A 130 15.30 -1.68 -40.84
CA GLY A 130 14.65 -1.18 -39.64
C GLY A 130 15.30 0.11 -39.13
N ALA A 131 14.49 1.07 -38.74
CA ALA A 131 14.91 2.32 -38.10
C ALA A 131 13.93 2.72 -37.00
N PHE A 132 14.44 3.42 -36.00
CA PHE A 132 13.64 4.15 -35.02
C PHE A 132 13.53 5.61 -35.44
N GLY A 133 12.34 6.20 -35.30
CA GLY A 133 12.11 7.62 -35.56
C GLY A 133 11.07 8.26 -34.63
N MET A 134 11.10 9.60 -34.57
CA MET A 134 10.15 10.42 -33.79
C MET A 134 9.25 11.23 -34.71
N LYS A 135 8.00 10.78 -34.89
CA LYS A 135 6.98 11.43 -35.72
C LYS A 135 6.00 12.18 -34.82
N ASN A 136 5.92 13.51 -34.94
CA ASN A 136 5.04 14.36 -34.12
C ASN A 136 5.18 14.12 -32.60
N GLY A 137 6.39 13.85 -32.13
CA GLY A 137 6.67 13.55 -30.71
C GLY A 137 6.36 12.12 -30.26
N GLU A 138 5.84 11.26 -31.15
CA GLU A 138 5.59 9.85 -30.87
C GLU A 138 6.66 8.94 -31.51
N PRO A 139 7.08 7.86 -30.83
CA PRO A 139 8.06 6.92 -31.36
C PRO A 139 7.44 5.99 -32.42
N GLU A 140 8.19 5.69 -33.48
CA GLU A 140 7.82 4.77 -34.57
C GLU A 140 9.02 3.88 -34.92
N ILE A 141 8.78 2.57 -35.12
CA ILE A 141 9.73 1.66 -35.79
C ILE A 141 9.24 1.41 -37.21
N ALA A 142 10.08 1.67 -38.22
CA ALA A 142 9.73 1.51 -39.64
C ALA A 142 10.84 0.80 -40.41
N TRP A 143 10.51 0.22 -41.57
CA TRP A 143 11.50 -0.19 -42.56
C TRP A 143 11.75 0.97 -43.53
N VAL A 144 13.00 1.34 -43.76
CA VAL A 144 13.37 2.56 -44.46
C VAL A 144 14.44 2.34 -45.53
N ASN A 145 14.37 3.14 -46.59
CA ASN A 145 15.35 3.21 -47.68
C ASN A 145 15.40 4.65 -48.23
N SER A 146 16.52 5.03 -48.84
CA SER A 146 16.68 6.31 -49.53
C SER A 146 15.89 6.35 -50.85
N GLY A 147 14.92 7.26 -50.95
CA GLY A 147 14.21 7.58 -52.19
C GLY A 147 14.99 8.51 -53.11
N GLU A 148 14.30 9.05 -54.13
CA GLU A 148 14.89 10.09 -55.00
C GLU A 148 15.33 11.32 -54.19
N ASN A 149 16.51 11.86 -54.52
CA ASN A 149 17.13 13.00 -53.81
C ASN A 149 17.34 12.77 -52.30
N ASP A 150 17.65 11.53 -51.89
CA ASP A 150 17.93 11.16 -50.49
C ASP A 150 16.75 11.38 -49.52
N ILE A 151 15.52 11.50 -50.04
CA ILE A 151 14.32 11.62 -49.21
C ILE A 151 14.07 10.26 -48.52
N PRO A 152 13.97 10.20 -47.19
CA PRO A 152 13.74 8.95 -46.47
C PRO A 152 12.33 8.44 -46.74
N MET A 153 12.24 7.23 -47.27
CA MET A 153 10.97 6.54 -47.53
C MET A 153 10.78 5.44 -46.48
N LYS A 154 9.57 5.32 -45.93
CA LYS A 154 9.19 4.16 -45.12
C LYS A 154 8.30 3.20 -45.89
N PHE A 155 8.45 1.91 -45.61
CA PHE A 155 7.81 0.81 -46.31
C PHE A 155 6.90 0.03 -45.36
N ALA A 156 5.78 -0.51 -45.89
CA ALA A 156 4.80 -1.27 -45.12
C ALA A 156 5.35 -2.62 -44.60
N SER A 157 6.39 -3.14 -45.25
CA SER A 157 7.07 -4.40 -44.93
C SER A 157 8.56 -4.27 -45.31
N PRO A 158 9.45 -5.22 -44.95
CA PRO A 158 10.86 -5.14 -45.34
C PRO A 158 11.09 -5.26 -46.87
N ASP A 159 10.09 -5.70 -47.65
CA ASP A 159 10.13 -5.70 -49.11
C ASP A 159 10.05 -4.28 -49.67
N ILE A 160 11.06 -3.89 -50.45
CA ILE A 160 11.15 -2.57 -51.10
C ILE A 160 10.02 -2.31 -52.11
N ASN A 161 9.37 -3.36 -52.62
CA ASN A 161 8.23 -3.24 -53.53
C ASN A 161 6.90 -3.05 -52.79
N SER A 162 6.91 -3.09 -51.46
CA SER A 162 5.71 -2.84 -50.67
C SER A 162 5.32 -1.36 -50.69
N ALA A 163 4.06 -1.07 -50.31
CA ALA A 163 3.57 0.31 -50.27
C ALA A 163 4.50 1.19 -49.43
N SER A 164 4.90 2.33 -49.99
CA SER A 164 5.83 3.26 -49.36
C SER A 164 5.26 4.68 -49.29
N GLU A 165 5.72 5.44 -48.30
CA GLU A 165 5.41 6.86 -48.14
C GLU A 165 6.62 7.62 -47.58
N ASN A 166 6.64 8.94 -47.75
CA ASN A 166 7.67 9.79 -47.16
C ASN A 166 7.68 9.62 -45.64
N TRP A 167 8.88 9.45 -45.07
CA TRP A 167 9.06 9.31 -43.64
C TRP A 167 9.45 10.65 -42.99
N ASP A 168 8.44 11.46 -42.70
CA ASP A 168 8.60 12.76 -42.05
C ASP A 168 8.77 12.60 -40.52
N VAL A 169 10.01 12.58 -40.06
CA VAL A 169 10.40 12.41 -38.65
C VAL A 169 11.43 13.45 -38.24
N SER A 170 11.32 13.90 -36.99
CA SER A 170 12.21 14.93 -36.43
C SER A 170 13.56 14.38 -35.98
N GLN A 171 13.61 13.11 -35.59
CA GLN A 171 14.82 12.39 -35.16
C GLN A 171 14.73 10.98 -35.70
N ALA A 172 15.83 10.42 -36.21
CA ALA A 172 15.87 9.01 -36.59
C ALA A 172 17.26 8.41 -36.44
N VAL A 173 17.28 7.12 -36.08
CA VAL A 173 18.47 6.27 -36.12
C VAL A 173 18.13 4.95 -36.78
N GLY A 174 18.75 4.70 -37.93
CA GLY A 174 18.67 3.45 -38.66
C GLY A 174 19.49 2.37 -37.97
N GLY A 175 19.01 1.15 -38.01
CA GLY A 175 19.68 -0.02 -37.47
C GLY A 175 19.34 -1.22 -38.32
N GLY A 176 18.63 -2.16 -37.71
CA GLY A 176 18.14 -3.38 -38.32
C GLY A 176 18.83 -4.62 -37.73
N PRO A 177 18.13 -5.76 -37.73
CA PRO A 177 16.76 -5.92 -38.19
C PRO A 177 15.70 -5.41 -37.21
N VAL A 178 14.48 -5.21 -37.70
CA VAL A 178 13.29 -5.11 -36.83
C VAL A 178 13.17 -6.41 -36.04
N LEU A 179 12.89 -6.28 -34.74
CA LEU A 179 12.81 -7.39 -33.77
C LEU A 179 11.36 -7.70 -33.41
N LEU A 180 10.59 -6.64 -33.15
CA LEU A 180 9.18 -6.73 -32.75
C LEU A 180 8.34 -5.80 -33.60
N LYS A 181 7.14 -6.25 -33.94
CA LYS A 181 6.12 -5.43 -34.59
C LYS A 181 4.74 -5.78 -34.02
N ASN A 182 3.98 -4.76 -33.61
CA ASN A 182 2.62 -4.92 -33.06
C ASN A 182 2.54 -5.91 -31.87
N GLY A 183 3.53 -5.88 -30.98
CA GLY A 183 3.60 -6.70 -29.77
C GLY A 183 3.91 -8.17 -30.02
N LYS A 184 4.49 -8.51 -31.19
CA LYS A 184 4.89 -9.87 -31.55
C LYS A 184 6.33 -9.89 -32.05
N ILE A 185 7.04 -10.98 -31.77
CA ILE A 185 8.36 -11.25 -32.34
C ILE A 185 8.23 -11.35 -33.86
N ASN A 186 9.01 -10.53 -34.55
CA ASN A 186 9.07 -10.45 -36.01
C ASN A 186 10.50 -10.06 -36.42
N VAL A 187 11.44 -11.01 -36.27
CA VAL A 187 12.85 -10.81 -36.62
C VAL A 187 13.00 -10.90 -38.14
N THR A 188 13.23 -9.77 -38.80
CA THR A 188 13.31 -9.65 -40.28
C THR A 188 14.76 -9.57 -40.79
N ASP A 189 15.65 -10.35 -40.18
CA ASP A 189 17.09 -10.37 -40.48
C ASP A 189 17.40 -10.72 -41.94
N LYS A 190 16.75 -11.76 -42.46
CA LYS A 190 16.93 -12.24 -43.83
C LYS A 190 16.44 -11.25 -44.87
N GLU A 191 15.26 -10.69 -44.66
CA GLU A 191 14.62 -9.72 -45.56
C GLU A 191 15.41 -8.41 -45.61
N GLU A 192 16.01 -8.01 -44.49
CA GLU A 192 16.84 -6.80 -44.39
C GLU A 192 18.32 -7.03 -44.76
N GLY A 193 18.65 -8.23 -45.27
CA GLY A 193 19.94 -8.55 -45.86
C GLY A 193 21.05 -8.93 -44.86
N PHE A 194 20.73 -9.21 -43.60
CA PHE A 194 21.71 -9.67 -42.60
C PHE A 194 22.04 -11.15 -42.79
N LYS A 195 23.34 -11.48 -42.85
CA LYS A 195 23.86 -12.84 -43.13
C LYS A 195 25.14 -13.12 -42.33
N GLY A 196 25.57 -14.38 -42.30
CA GLY A 196 26.86 -14.78 -41.72
C GLY A 196 26.96 -14.45 -40.23
N SER A 197 28.11 -13.89 -39.80
CA SER A 197 28.38 -13.63 -38.38
C SER A 197 27.41 -12.64 -37.72
N HIS A 198 26.64 -11.87 -38.49
CA HIS A 198 25.59 -11.01 -37.94
C HIS A 198 24.49 -11.79 -37.20
N LEU A 199 24.32 -13.08 -37.49
CA LEU A 199 23.32 -13.96 -36.89
C LEU A 199 23.82 -14.66 -35.61
N ASP A 200 25.13 -14.64 -35.35
CA ASP A 200 25.73 -15.25 -34.16
C ASP A 200 25.38 -14.47 -32.88
N ARG A 201 25.64 -15.07 -31.72
CA ARG A 201 25.53 -14.35 -30.43
C ARG A 201 26.60 -13.29 -30.33
N HIS A 202 26.19 -12.06 -30.04
CA HIS A 202 27.07 -10.91 -29.88
C HIS A 202 26.57 -10.01 -28.74
N PRO A 203 27.40 -9.05 -28.25
CA PRO A 203 26.88 -7.87 -27.61
C PRO A 203 25.86 -7.19 -28.55
N ARG A 204 24.73 -6.76 -28.01
CA ARG A 204 23.64 -6.16 -28.81
C ARG A 204 23.16 -4.87 -28.18
N SER A 205 22.71 -3.95 -29.01
CA SER A 205 22.00 -2.75 -28.61
C SER A 205 20.65 -2.74 -29.33
N ALA A 206 19.59 -2.31 -28.64
CA ALA A 206 18.26 -2.24 -29.22
C ALA A 206 17.49 -1.04 -28.68
N ILE A 207 16.52 -0.61 -29.47
CA ILE A 207 15.57 0.42 -29.08
C ILE A 207 14.16 -0.01 -29.46
N GLY A 208 13.21 0.29 -28.59
CA GLY A 208 11.80 0.04 -28.82
C GLY A 208 10.95 0.94 -27.95
N TYR A 209 9.64 0.76 -28.01
CA TYR A 209 8.71 1.50 -27.15
C TYR A 209 7.56 0.60 -26.73
N LYS A 210 7.06 0.83 -25.52
CA LYS A 210 5.90 0.13 -24.97
C LYS A 210 4.60 0.76 -25.44
N ASP A 211 4.56 2.09 -25.43
CA ASP A 211 3.45 2.93 -25.86
C ASP A 211 4.00 4.29 -26.34
N LYS A 212 3.12 5.24 -26.66
CA LYS A 212 3.50 6.56 -27.18
C LYS A 212 4.35 7.41 -26.22
N ASN A 213 4.36 7.07 -24.93
CA ASN A 213 5.04 7.85 -23.89
C ASN A 213 6.25 7.12 -23.30
N THR A 214 6.49 5.85 -23.63
CA THR A 214 7.48 5.03 -22.92
C THR A 214 8.46 4.37 -23.89
N LEU A 215 9.70 4.86 -23.90
CA LEU A 215 10.81 4.29 -24.65
C LEU A 215 11.54 3.22 -23.82
N ILE A 216 12.03 2.19 -24.51
CA ILE A 216 12.85 1.11 -23.97
C ILE A 216 14.16 1.09 -24.76
N ILE A 217 15.28 1.28 -24.07
CA ILE A 217 16.61 1.20 -24.68
C ILE A 217 17.37 0.07 -23.99
N MET A 218 17.90 -0.87 -24.74
CA MET A 218 18.57 -2.06 -24.20
C MET A 218 20.00 -2.19 -24.71
N VAL A 219 20.88 -2.66 -23.83
CA VAL A 219 22.23 -3.11 -24.16
C VAL A 219 22.49 -4.46 -23.50
N VAL A 220 23.02 -5.40 -24.25
CA VAL A 220 23.38 -6.75 -23.79
C VAL A 220 24.88 -6.93 -23.96
N ASP A 221 25.56 -7.30 -22.88
CA ASP A 221 27.00 -7.59 -22.92
C ASP A 221 27.26 -8.91 -23.68
N GLY A 222 28.46 -9.12 -24.21
CA GLY A 222 28.78 -10.35 -24.96
C GLY A 222 30.27 -10.54 -25.23
N ARG A 223 30.66 -11.72 -25.75
CA ARG A 223 32.06 -12.09 -26.06
C ARG A 223 33.00 -12.06 -24.83
N GLN A 224 32.45 -12.34 -23.65
CA GLN A 224 33.21 -12.33 -22.40
C GLN A 224 32.72 -13.44 -21.47
N GLU A 225 33.54 -13.85 -20.50
CA GLU A 225 33.16 -14.91 -19.54
C GLU A 225 31.87 -14.55 -18.77
N ALA A 226 31.67 -13.27 -18.48
CA ALA A 226 30.48 -12.80 -17.76
C ALA A 226 29.20 -12.73 -18.63
N SER A 227 29.31 -12.81 -19.97
CA SER A 227 28.16 -12.80 -20.87
C SER A 227 28.54 -13.32 -22.27
N ALA A 228 27.85 -14.35 -22.74
CA ALA A 228 28.01 -14.88 -24.08
C ALA A 228 27.49 -13.92 -25.18
N GLY A 229 26.60 -13.00 -24.83
CA GLY A 229 25.83 -12.21 -25.79
C GLY A 229 24.56 -12.95 -26.21
N VAL A 230 23.80 -12.32 -27.11
CA VAL A 230 22.51 -12.87 -27.57
C VAL A 230 22.40 -12.83 -29.09
N SER A 231 21.66 -13.79 -29.62
CA SER A 231 21.18 -13.80 -31.01
C SER A 231 20.07 -12.77 -31.17
N LEU A 232 19.69 -12.47 -32.42
CA LEU A 232 18.60 -11.53 -32.71
C LEU A 232 17.24 -12.03 -32.17
N GLY A 233 16.99 -13.34 -32.21
CA GLY A 233 15.79 -13.95 -31.65
C GLY A 233 15.73 -13.84 -30.12
N GLU A 234 16.85 -14.08 -29.44
CA GLU A 234 16.96 -13.93 -27.98
C GLU A 234 16.81 -12.46 -27.56
N LEU A 235 17.38 -11.52 -28.32
CA LEU A 235 17.19 -10.08 -28.10
C LEU A 235 15.73 -9.65 -28.28
N ALA A 236 15.03 -10.19 -29.29
CA ALA A 236 13.61 -9.93 -29.49
C ALA A 236 12.77 -10.43 -28.31
N GLN A 237 13.09 -11.61 -27.78
CA GLN A 237 12.45 -12.15 -26.57
C GLN A 237 12.67 -11.23 -25.37
N LEU A 238 13.91 -10.77 -25.13
CA LEU A 238 14.22 -9.83 -24.04
C LEU A 238 13.46 -8.50 -24.18
N MET A 239 13.40 -7.94 -25.39
CA MET A 239 12.64 -6.70 -25.64
C MET A 239 11.13 -6.90 -25.39
N LEU A 240 10.58 -8.06 -25.76
CA LEU A 240 9.18 -8.40 -25.51
C LEU A 240 8.90 -8.56 -24.01
N GLU A 241 9.79 -9.24 -23.28
CA GLU A 241 9.72 -9.48 -21.84
C GLU A 241 9.64 -8.16 -21.05
N VAL A 242 10.46 -7.17 -21.42
CA VAL A 242 10.44 -5.83 -20.80
C VAL A 242 9.29 -4.94 -21.31
N GLY A 243 8.44 -5.48 -22.19
CA GLY A 243 7.16 -4.88 -22.60
C GLY A 243 7.22 -4.02 -23.86
N ALA A 244 8.24 -4.14 -24.71
CA ALA A 244 8.27 -3.42 -25.98
C ALA A 244 7.17 -3.93 -26.93
N LYS A 245 6.44 -3.00 -27.54
CA LYS A 245 5.44 -3.28 -28.58
C LYS A 245 6.11 -3.43 -29.95
N ASP A 246 6.94 -2.45 -30.30
CA ASP A 246 7.77 -2.46 -31.48
C ASP A 246 9.22 -2.22 -31.05
N ALA A 247 10.17 -2.88 -31.72
CA ALA A 247 11.58 -2.79 -31.39
C ALA A 247 12.46 -3.08 -32.61
N VAL A 248 13.64 -2.46 -32.64
CA VAL A 248 14.65 -2.63 -33.69
C VAL A 248 16.03 -2.81 -33.05
N ASN A 249 16.85 -3.66 -33.66
CA ASN A 249 18.26 -3.80 -33.31
C ASN A 249 19.07 -2.60 -33.82
N LEU A 250 20.09 -2.17 -33.07
CA LEU A 250 21.06 -1.14 -33.45
C LEU A 250 22.43 -1.80 -33.72
N ASP A 251 23.46 -1.02 -34.07
CA ASP A 251 24.80 -1.60 -34.25
C ASP A 251 25.26 -2.29 -32.94
N GLY A 252 25.89 -3.45 -33.10
CA GLY A 252 26.23 -4.35 -31.98
C GLY A 252 27.73 -4.55 -31.82
N GLY A 253 28.11 -5.66 -31.18
CA GLY A 253 29.51 -6.02 -31.00
C GLY A 253 30.27 -4.96 -30.19
N GLY A 254 31.50 -4.63 -30.60
CA GLY A 254 32.30 -3.59 -29.93
C GLY A 254 31.68 -2.20 -29.94
N SER A 255 30.62 -1.94 -30.72
CA SER A 255 29.90 -0.65 -30.70
C SER A 255 28.88 -0.56 -29.56
N SER A 256 28.48 -1.68 -28.94
CA SER A 256 27.46 -1.73 -27.89
C SER A 256 27.93 -1.01 -26.62
N ALA A 257 27.41 0.20 -26.44
CA ALA A 257 27.71 1.04 -25.28
C ALA A 257 26.51 1.91 -24.92
N MET A 258 26.10 1.84 -23.64
CA MET A 258 25.12 2.75 -23.04
C MET A 258 25.81 3.63 -22.00
N ILE A 259 25.53 4.94 -22.03
CA ILE A 259 26.06 5.94 -21.10
C ILE A 259 24.90 6.51 -20.29
N ALA A 260 25.00 6.57 -18.96
CA ALA A 260 23.98 7.18 -18.12
C ALA A 260 24.60 7.85 -16.90
N ALA A 261 24.12 9.05 -16.54
CA ALA A 261 24.67 9.82 -15.43
C ALA A 261 26.21 9.91 -15.47
N ASN A 262 26.76 10.19 -16.66
CA ASN A 262 28.18 10.25 -16.96
C ASN A 262 28.95 8.90 -16.85
N GLU A 263 28.30 7.77 -16.62
CA GLU A 263 28.91 6.44 -16.47
C GLU A 263 28.64 5.52 -17.66
N ILE A 264 29.59 4.63 -17.97
CA ILE A 264 29.35 3.52 -18.91
C ILE A 264 28.56 2.43 -18.17
N VAL A 265 27.35 2.13 -18.63
CA VAL A 265 26.38 1.28 -17.92
C VAL A 265 26.75 -0.20 -18.01
N ASN A 266 27.24 -0.61 -19.19
CA ASN A 266 27.53 -1.99 -19.56
C ASN A 266 29.05 -2.29 -19.50
N ILE A 267 29.47 -3.54 -19.72
CA ILE A 267 30.89 -3.89 -19.87
C ILE A 267 31.16 -3.99 -21.37
N PRO A 268 31.83 -3.00 -21.99
CA PRO A 268 32.06 -3.01 -23.43
C PRO A 268 32.96 -4.18 -23.86
N ALA A 269 32.70 -4.73 -25.04
CA ALA A 269 33.56 -5.73 -25.67
C ALA A 269 34.69 -5.07 -26.49
N ASP A 270 35.70 -5.85 -26.87
CA ASP A 270 36.80 -5.43 -27.76
C ASP A 270 37.63 -4.21 -27.25
N ILE A 271 37.73 -4.06 -25.92
CA ILE A 271 38.44 -2.95 -25.27
C ILE A 271 39.97 -3.16 -25.34
N THR A 272 40.69 -2.18 -25.89
CA THR A 272 42.16 -2.19 -25.92
C THR A 272 42.73 -1.96 -24.50
N GLY A 273 43.58 -2.88 -24.03
CA GLY A 273 44.25 -2.76 -22.73
C GLY A 273 43.34 -2.86 -21.49
N GLY A 274 42.07 -3.24 -21.67
CA GLY A 274 41.11 -3.39 -20.57
C GLY A 274 40.52 -2.09 -20.00
N ASN A 275 40.87 -0.92 -20.52
CA ASN A 275 40.34 0.38 -20.09
C ASN A 275 38.89 0.59 -20.55
N ARG A 276 37.92 0.58 -19.63
CA ARG A 276 36.48 0.72 -19.97
C ARG A 276 36.15 2.01 -20.72
N ASN A 277 36.96 3.06 -20.58
CA ASN A 277 36.76 4.34 -21.26
C ASN A 277 37.17 4.31 -22.74
N SER A 278 37.89 3.28 -23.20
CA SER A 278 38.32 3.10 -24.59
C SER A 278 37.21 2.50 -25.48
N LEU A 279 36.07 3.18 -25.54
CA LEU A 279 34.93 2.77 -26.36
C LEU A 279 35.25 2.81 -27.86
N ARG A 280 34.62 1.93 -28.64
CA ARG A 280 34.72 1.95 -30.10
C ARG A 280 33.99 3.17 -30.66
N LYS A 281 34.65 3.89 -31.58
CA LYS A 281 34.02 4.96 -32.35
C LYS A 281 32.97 4.39 -33.30
N ASN A 282 31.79 4.99 -33.40
CA ASN A 282 30.68 4.64 -34.30
C ASN A 282 30.21 5.89 -35.06
N ALA A 283 29.20 5.77 -35.92
CA ALA A 283 28.72 6.89 -36.74
C ALA A 283 27.78 7.87 -35.99
N GLY A 284 27.35 7.52 -34.77
CA GLY A 284 26.44 8.35 -34.00
C GLY A 284 25.79 7.61 -32.83
N ALA A 285 25.06 8.34 -32.02
CA ALA A 285 24.34 7.84 -30.86
C ALA A 285 22.99 8.52 -30.70
N LEU A 286 22.05 7.82 -30.09
CA LEU A 286 20.83 8.45 -29.59
C LEU A 286 21.11 9.02 -28.20
N VAL A 287 20.88 10.32 -28.02
CA VAL A 287 21.16 11.05 -26.78
C VAL A 287 19.87 11.64 -26.24
N ILE A 288 19.62 11.45 -24.95
CA ILE A 288 18.56 12.11 -24.20
C ILE A 288 19.22 13.11 -23.27
N ALA A 289 18.82 14.38 -23.34
CA ALA A 289 19.32 15.48 -22.53
C ALA A 289 18.19 16.11 -21.70
N GLU A 290 18.55 16.78 -20.61
CA GLU A 290 17.61 17.59 -19.82
C GLU A 290 17.65 19.05 -20.31
N THR A 291 16.49 19.67 -20.54
CA THR A 291 16.41 21.09 -20.94
C THR A 291 16.70 22.02 -19.76
N GLN A 292 16.36 21.60 -18.55
CA GLN A 292 16.77 22.20 -17.28
C GLN A 292 17.41 21.15 -16.39
N VAL A 293 18.68 21.35 -16.02
CA VAL A 293 19.42 20.41 -15.16
C VAL A 293 19.19 20.78 -13.69
N PRO A 294 18.39 20.02 -12.92
CA PRO A 294 18.27 20.25 -11.49
C PRO A 294 19.61 20.03 -10.78
N GLN A 295 19.89 20.76 -9.71
CA GLN A 295 21.08 20.50 -8.88
C GLN A 295 20.98 19.13 -8.20
N ARG A 296 21.66 18.13 -8.79
CA ARG A 296 21.90 16.81 -8.20
C ARG A 296 23.22 16.81 -7.43
N PRO A 297 23.29 16.09 -6.30
CA PRO A 297 24.57 15.89 -5.61
C PRO A 297 25.53 15.19 -6.57
N LYS A 298 26.68 15.81 -6.82
CA LYS A 298 27.73 15.19 -7.62
C LYS A 298 28.34 14.02 -6.82
N PRO A 299 28.55 12.85 -7.44
CA PRO A 299 29.31 11.78 -6.81
C PRO A 299 30.71 12.27 -6.44
N ILE A 300 31.18 11.87 -5.27
CA ILE A 300 32.57 11.99 -4.84
C ILE A 300 33.18 10.60 -5.03
N ILE A 301 34.29 10.53 -5.74
CA ILE A 301 34.98 9.27 -6.06
C ILE A 301 36.36 9.32 -5.44
N PHE A 302 36.76 8.21 -4.83
CA PHE A 302 38.11 7.94 -4.34
C PHE A 302 38.63 6.72 -5.10
N ASP A 303 39.66 6.91 -5.91
CA ASP A 303 40.30 5.87 -6.73
C ASP A 303 41.66 5.46 -6.13
N THR A 304 42.27 4.38 -6.64
CA THR A 304 43.53 3.85 -6.10
C THR A 304 44.76 4.72 -6.34
N GLU A 305 44.65 5.72 -7.23
CA GLU A 305 45.67 6.75 -7.45
C GLU A 305 45.55 7.96 -6.50
N ASP A 306 44.43 8.08 -5.79
CA ASP A 306 44.19 9.21 -4.89
C ASP A 306 45.03 9.09 -3.61
N ARG A 307 45.40 10.26 -3.04
CA ARG A 307 46.05 10.35 -1.72
C ARG A 307 45.26 9.72 -0.58
N ASN A 308 43.96 9.50 -0.80
CA ASN A 308 43.01 8.92 0.13
C ASN A 308 43.11 7.40 0.20
N TYR A 309 43.77 6.76 -0.76
CA TYR A 309 43.98 5.32 -0.81
C TYR A 309 45.32 4.92 -0.20
N SER A 310 45.34 3.81 0.55
CA SER A 310 46.57 3.17 1.02
C SER A 310 46.38 1.66 1.18
N GLU A 311 47.47 0.90 1.20
CA GLU A 311 47.45 -0.56 1.30
C GLU A 311 48.55 -1.07 2.25
N THR A 312 48.30 -2.20 2.91
CA THR A 312 49.27 -2.94 3.72
C THR A 312 49.38 -4.37 3.21
N GLY A 313 50.60 -4.95 3.24
CA GLY A 313 50.87 -6.32 2.77
C GLY A 313 51.42 -6.39 1.34
N ILE A 314 51.16 -7.49 0.64
CA ILE A 314 51.63 -7.74 -0.73
C ILE A 314 50.48 -7.54 -1.72
N TRP A 315 50.55 -6.44 -2.45
CA TRP A 315 49.57 -6.02 -3.46
C TRP A 315 50.20 -5.89 -4.84
N ASN A 316 49.42 -6.16 -5.88
CA ASN A 316 49.84 -6.00 -7.27
C ASN A 316 48.77 -5.25 -8.05
N SER A 317 49.16 -4.57 -9.13
CA SER A 317 48.18 -4.11 -10.12
C SER A 317 47.57 -5.31 -10.83
N SER A 318 46.25 -5.33 -10.94
CA SER A 318 45.54 -6.35 -11.71
C SER A 318 45.78 -6.14 -13.21
N ASN A 319 45.72 -7.24 -13.97
CA ASN A 319 45.66 -7.20 -15.43
C ASN A 319 44.21 -7.42 -15.92
N HIS A 320 43.23 -7.17 -15.06
CA HIS A 320 41.82 -7.38 -15.36
C HIS A 320 41.28 -6.23 -16.20
N SER A 321 40.29 -6.53 -17.05
CA SER A 321 39.54 -5.50 -17.74
C SER A 321 38.52 -4.83 -16.80
N ASN A 322 38.07 -3.64 -17.21
CA ASN A 322 36.97 -2.90 -16.59
C ASN A 322 37.27 -2.38 -15.17
N TYR A 323 38.49 -1.90 -14.95
CA TYR A 323 38.82 -1.02 -13.83
C TYR A 323 38.14 0.36 -14.00
N TYR A 324 37.94 1.06 -12.89
CA TYR A 324 37.45 2.43 -12.82
C TYR A 324 38.61 3.42 -12.98
N GLY A 325 38.36 4.59 -13.54
CA GLY A 325 39.40 5.61 -13.70
C GLY A 325 40.50 5.25 -14.70
N GLU A 326 41.72 5.72 -14.44
CA GLU A 326 42.91 5.50 -15.27
C GLU A 326 43.88 4.49 -14.64
N SER A 327 43.82 4.26 -13.32
CA SER A 327 44.64 3.27 -12.63
C SER A 327 44.05 1.86 -12.66
N ALA A 328 44.92 0.86 -12.78
CA ALA A 328 44.50 -0.53 -12.71
C ALA A 328 44.12 -0.93 -11.27
N SER A 329 43.02 -1.67 -11.12
CA SER A 329 42.58 -2.17 -9.81
C SER A 329 43.68 -2.92 -9.07
N ARG A 330 43.70 -2.79 -7.75
CA ARG A 330 44.67 -3.44 -6.86
C ARG A 330 44.17 -4.81 -6.44
N VAL A 331 45.05 -5.82 -6.45
CA VAL A 331 44.72 -7.21 -6.10
C VAL A 331 45.72 -7.79 -5.10
N ALA A 332 45.19 -8.50 -4.10
CA ALA A 332 45.98 -9.24 -3.11
C ALA A 332 45.38 -10.61 -2.78
N THR A 333 46.19 -11.52 -2.27
CA THR A 333 45.72 -12.81 -1.72
C THR A 333 44.99 -12.55 -0.40
N SER A 334 43.86 -13.20 -0.17
CA SER A 334 43.12 -13.08 1.09
C SER A 334 43.92 -13.65 2.27
N ASN A 335 44.25 -12.79 3.24
CA ASN A 335 44.84 -13.13 4.54
C ASN A 335 44.76 -11.91 5.48
N ASN A 336 45.20 -12.07 6.73
CA ASN A 336 45.13 -11.00 7.74
C ASN A 336 46.16 -9.87 7.57
N LEU A 337 47.14 -10.02 6.69
CA LEU A 337 48.21 -9.04 6.44
C LEU A 337 47.83 -8.06 5.32
N ASN A 338 47.14 -8.56 4.30
CA ASN A 338 46.77 -7.80 3.12
C ASN A 338 45.49 -7.00 3.38
N LYS A 339 45.59 -5.67 3.39
CA LYS A 339 44.46 -4.76 3.59
C LYS A 339 44.59 -3.54 2.69
N ALA A 340 43.45 -2.95 2.33
CA ALA A 340 43.40 -1.65 1.67
C ALA A 340 42.51 -0.70 2.47
N PHE A 341 42.80 0.60 2.40
CA PHE A 341 42.11 1.63 3.16
C PHE A 341 41.78 2.80 2.25
N TYR A 342 40.55 3.31 2.35
CA TYR A 342 40.15 4.60 1.81
C TYR A 342 39.83 5.53 2.98
N THR A 343 40.64 6.56 3.17
CA THR A 343 40.42 7.61 4.17
C THR A 343 39.65 8.76 3.53
N PHE A 344 38.48 9.09 4.05
CA PHE A 344 37.63 10.12 3.45
C PHE A 344 38.06 11.53 3.88
N GLU A 345 38.96 12.16 3.13
CA GLU A 345 39.33 13.56 3.31
C GLU A 345 38.49 14.47 2.39
N ASP A 346 38.44 15.77 2.69
CA ASP A 346 37.75 16.81 1.90
C ASP A 346 36.24 16.65 1.69
N ILE A 347 35.58 15.81 2.48
CA ILE A 347 34.11 15.69 2.51
C ILE A 347 33.51 16.44 3.72
N LYS A 348 32.24 16.83 3.61
CA LYS A 348 31.45 17.29 4.77
C LYS A 348 30.78 16.08 5.40
N ARG A 349 30.61 16.08 6.73
CA ARG A 349 29.80 15.05 7.39
C ARG A 349 28.36 15.10 6.86
N ASN A 350 27.90 13.99 6.30
CA ASN A 350 26.55 13.86 5.74
C ASN A 350 26.16 12.37 5.64
N ASN A 351 24.90 12.09 5.35
CA ASN A 351 24.44 10.76 4.96
C ASN A 351 24.78 10.50 3.50
N TYR A 352 25.66 9.54 3.24
CA TYR A 352 26.11 9.18 1.90
C TYR A 352 25.65 7.77 1.53
N GLN A 353 25.17 7.58 0.29
CA GLN A 353 25.17 6.26 -0.31
C GLN A 353 26.62 5.89 -0.64
N LEU A 354 27.14 4.89 0.07
CA LEU A 354 28.49 4.35 -0.13
C LEU A 354 28.41 3.18 -1.13
N ALA A 355 29.26 3.21 -2.15
CA ALA A 355 29.39 2.13 -3.11
C ALA A 355 30.86 1.84 -3.43
N ALA A 356 31.16 0.60 -3.81
CA ALA A 356 32.50 0.18 -4.23
C ALA A 356 32.49 -0.39 -5.65
N TRP A 357 33.55 -0.12 -6.40
CA TRP A 357 33.83 -0.71 -7.70
C TRP A 357 34.95 -1.74 -7.59
N PHE A 358 34.86 -2.81 -8.37
CA PHE A 358 35.94 -3.78 -8.57
C PHE A 358 35.80 -4.47 -9.94
N SER A 359 36.93 -4.89 -10.50
CA SER A 359 37.05 -5.49 -11.83
C SER A 359 36.49 -6.93 -11.92
N VAL A 360 36.29 -7.41 -13.14
CA VAL A 360 35.56 -8.65 -13.47
C VAL A 360 36.51 -9.85 -13.46
N ASN A 361 36.45 -10.75 -12.45
CA ASN A 361 37.14 -12.06 -12.47
C ASN A 361 36.48 -13.10 -11.54
N THR A 362 35.67 -14.01 -12.08
CA THR A 362 34.95 -15.03 -11.29
C THR A 362 35.80 -16.23 -10.88
N GLN A 363 36.97 -16.46 -11.49
CA GLN A 363 37.74 -17.68 -11.28
C GLN A 363 38.67 -17.60 -10.06
N ARG A 364 39.18 -16.39 -9.75
CA ARG A 364 40.20 -16.20 -8.69
C ARG A 364 39.75 -15.28 -7.56
N ASN A 365 38.64 -14.57 -7.73
CA ASN A 365 38.14 -13.68 -6.69
C ASN A 365 37.61 -14.47 -5.49
N SER A 366 37.83 -13.90 -4.31
CA SER A 366 37.30 -14.41 -3.06
C SER A 366 35.78 -14.21 -3.01
N GLU A 367 35.11 -15.21 -2.46
CA GLU A 367 33.65 -15.18 -2.27
C GLU A 367 33.22 -14.21 -1.17
N PHE A 368 34.10 -13.90 -0.21
CA PHE A 368 33.78 -13.01 0.90
C PHE A 368 34.91 -12.01 1.10
N VAL A 369 34.63 -10.75 0.81
CA VAL A 369 35.52 -9.61 1.06
C VAL A 369 34.80 -8.64 1.99
N ASN A 370 35.41 -8.36 3.14
CA ASN A 370 34.84 -7.47 4.13
C ASN A 370 35.24 -6.04 3.85
N TYR A 371 34.25 -5.17 3.81
CA TYR A 371 34.34 -3.71 3.77
C TYR A 371 33.95 -3.19 5.15
N ILE A 372 34.92 -2.69 5.91
CA ILE A 372 34.81 -2.30 7.31
C ILE A 372 34.87 -0.77 7.37
N LEU A 373 33.73 -0.13 7.60
CA LEU A 373 33.63 1.32 7.74
C LEU A 373 33.85 1.72 9.21
N HIS A 374 34.83 2.58 9.44
CA HIS A 374 35.17 3.18 10.74
C HIS A 374 34.68 4.64 10.75
N SER A 375 33.64 4.95 11.52
CA SER A 375 33.03 6.29 11.63
C SER A 375 32.61 6.63 13.06
N GLU A 376 33.15 7.71 13.64
CA GLU A 376 32.82 8.22 15.01
C GLU A 376 32.72 7.14 16.11
N GLY A 377 33.67 6.19 16.15
CA GLY A 377 33.70 5.12 17.16
C GLY A 377 32.72 3.97 16.89
N LYS A 378 32.02 3.99 15.76
CA LYS A 378 31.24 2.86 15.22
C LYS A 378 32.05 2.13 14.15
N ILE A 379 31.85 0.82 14.08
CA ILE A 379 32.45 -0.07 13.10
C ILE A 379 31.33 -0.85 12.42
N ASP A 380 31.13 -0.63 11.13
CA ASP A 380 30.16 -1.36 10.31
C ASP A 380 30.90 -2.28 9.34
N THR A 381 30.66 -3.59 9.40
CA THR A 381 31.31 -4.58 8.52
C THR A 381 30.32 -5.13 7.50
N LEU A 382 30.67 -5.03 6.22
CA LEU A 382 29.84 -5.42 5.09
C LEU A 382 30.59 -6.48 4.27
N SER A 383 30.02 -7.67 4.12
CA SER A 383 30.65 -8.73 3.32
C SER A 383 30.11 -8.73 1.90
N ILE A 384 31.01 -8.63 0.92
CA ILE A 384 30.67 -8.56 -0.51
C ILE A 384 31.27 -9.75 -1.25
N ASN A 385 30.42 -10.39 -2.06
CA ASN A 385 30.84 -11.48 -2.93
C ASN A 385 31.41 -10.96 -4.25
N GLN A 386 32.74 -10.92 -4.34
CA GLN A 386 33.46 -10.51 -5.55
C GLN A 386 33.59 -11.63 -6.59
N LYS A 387 33.08 -12.82 -6.30
CA LYS A 387 33.00 -13.95 -7.23
C LYS A 387 31.65 -14.00 -7.97
N SER A 388 30.63 -13.32 -7.45
CA SER A 388 29.28 -13.30 -8.03
C SER A 388 29.21 -12.42 -9.27
N LEU A 389 28.77 -12.98 -10.40
CA LEU A 389 28.53 -12.24 -11.65
C LEU A 389 27.65 -11.01 -11.43
N ASN A 390 26.66 -11.10 -10.53
CA ASN A 390 25.76 -9.99 -10.19
C ASN A 390 26.48 -8.73 -9.73
N ASN A 391 27.71 -8.83 -9.23
CA ASN A 391 28.44 -7.73 -8.61
C ASN A 391 29.58 -7.19 -9.47
N LEU A 392 29.87 -7.82 -10.62
CA LEU A 392 31.07 -7.49 -11.40
C LEU A 392 30.85 -6.29 -12.33
N GLY A 393 31.83 -5.39 -12.38
CA GLY A 393 31.87 -4.32 -13.36
C GLY A 393 30.73 -3.31 -13.24
N LYS A 394 30.36 -2.99 -12.00
CA LYS A 394 29.40 -1.95 -11.64
C LYS A 394 29.69 -1.42 -10.23
N TRP A 395 29.07 -0.30 -9.87
CA TRP A 395 29.07 0.19 -8.50
C TRP A 395 28.20 -0.70 -7.61
N ASN A 396 28.82 -1.33 -6.61
CA ASN A 396 28.14 -2.16 -5.61
C ASN A 396 27.76 -1.30 -4.41
N VAL A 397 26.47 -1.02 -4.22
CA VAL A 397 25.98 -0.21 -3.10
C VAL A 397 26.15 -1.00 -1.80
N LEU A 398 27.02 -0.50 -0.91
CA LEU A 398 27.32 -1.10 0.38
C LEU A 398 26.30 -0.69 1.45
N GLY A 399 25.70 0.49 1.32
CA GLY A 399 24.68 0.99 2.23
C GLY A 399 24.56 2.51 2.22
N ASN A 400 23.84 3.06 3.19
CA ASN A 400 23.82 4.50 3.45
C ASN A 400 24.38 4.73 4.85
N PHE A 401 25.38 5.60 4.96
CA PHE A 401 26.10 5.82 6.20
C PHE A 401 26.34 7.31 6.44
N GLU A 402 26.39 7.69 7.71
CA GLU A 402 26.89 8.98 8.10
C GLU A 402 28.42 8.95 8.05
N ILE A 403 28.98 9.65 7.07
CA ILE A 403 30.42 9.68 6.79
C ILE A 403 30.87 11.13 6.82
N GLY A 404 31.94 11.41 7.55
CA GLY A 404 32.58 12.71 7.62
C GLY A 404 34.09 12.65 7.44
N PRO A 405 34.76 13.80 7.57
CA PRO A 405 36.20 13.89 7.39
C PRO A 405 36.95 12.89 8.28
N ARG A 406 37.94 12.20 7.70
CA ARG A 406 38.84 11.21 8.33
C ARG A 406 38.22 9.86 8.70
N ASP A 407 36.93 9.65 8.43
CA ASP A 407 36.36 8.30 8.50
C ASP A 407 37.07 7.41 7.46
N THR A 408 37.19 6.12 7.74
CA THR A 408 38.01 5.19 6.92
C THR A 408 37.23 3.94 6.53
N LEU A 409 37.36 3.50 5.28
CA LEU A 409 36.86 2.21 4.81
C LEU A 409 38.03 1.24 4.60
N GLU A 410 38.11 0.23 5.44
CA GLU A 410 39.08 -0.88 5.37
C GLU A 410 38.51 -2.03 4.53
N ILE A 411 39.33 -2.64 3.68
CA ILE A 411 38.97 -3.76 2.82
C ILE A 411 39.93 -4.92 3.09
N ILE A 412 39.37 -6.08 3.42
CA ILE A 412 40.12 -7.29 3.76
C ILE A 412 39.44 -8.56 3.21
N GLY A 413 40.23 -9.47 2.64
CA GLY A 413 39.73 -10.78 2.20
C GLY A 413 39.37 -11.68 3.39
N ALA A 414 38.16 -12.25 3.38
CA ALA A 414 37.61 -13.07 4.47
C ALA A 414 37.48 -14.57 4.12
N ALA A 415 37.71 -14.95 2.87
CA ALA A 415 37.73 -16.33 2.40
C ALA A 415 38.91 -16.59 1.45
N GLU A 416 39.21 -17.85 1.15
CA GLU A 416 40.27 -18.22 0.19
C GLU A 416 40.13 -17.50 -1.16
N GLY A 417 41.25 -17.31 -1.85
CA GLY A 417 41.32 -16.63 -3.14
C GLY A 417 42.02 -15.27 -3.07
N LYS A 418 41.74 -14.42 -4.06
CA LYS A 418 42.25 -13.05 -4.14
C LYS A 418 41.12 -12.05 -4.00
N PHE A 419 41.35 -10.89 -3.42
CA PHE A 419 40.36 -9.81 -3.39
C PHE A 419 40.89 -8.59 -4.13
N ILE A 420 39.95 -7.84 -4.70
CA ILE A 420 40.21 -6.68 -5.55
C ILE A 420 39.64 -5.43 -4.89
N THR A 421 40.35 -4.32 -5.01
CA THR A 421 39.81 -2.99 -4.75
C THR A 421 40.20 -2.04 -5.89
N ASP A 422 39.36 -1.05 -6.15
CA ASP A 422 39.50 -0.16 -7.29
C ASP A 422 39.09 1.26 -6.94
N ALA A 423 37.78 1.51 -6.76
CA ALA A 423 37.29 2.83 -6.40
C ALA A 423 36.13 2.77 -5.42
N ILE A 424 35.98 3.83 -4.63
CA ILE A 424 34.88 4.07 -3.70
C ILE A 424 34.11 5.30 -4.13
N ARG A 425 32.78 5.24 -4.07
CA ARG A 425 31.90 6.34 -4.42
C ARG A 425 30.98 6.71 -3.28
N LEU A 426 30.91 8.01 -3.00
CA LEU A 426 29.95 8.62 -2.11
C LEU A 426 28.98 9.49 -2.90
N VAL A 427 27.68 9.28 -2.73
CA VAL A 427 26.64 10.19 -3.23
C VAL A 427 25.86 10.71 -2.03
N ALA A 428 25.91 12.03 -1.80
CA ALA A 428 25.16 12.64 -0.69
C ALA A 428 23.67 12.34 -0.87
N LYS A 429 23.05 11.66 0.09
CA LYS A 429 21.60 11.52 0.08
C LYS A 429 21.00 12.88 0.39
N LYS A 430 20.21 13.39 -0.55
CA LYS A 430 19.34 14.53 -0.28
C LYS A 430 18.26 14.04 0.68
N ASP A 431 18.01 14.76 1.77
CA ASP A 431 16.86 14.54 2.64
C ASP A 431 15.57 14.97 1.92
N SER A 432 15.20 14.28 0.85
CA SER A 432 13.99 14.55 0.10
C SER A 432 13.35 13.24 -0.36
N PRO A 433 12.02 13.09 -0.21
CA PRO A 433 11.31 11.94 -0.70
C PRO A 433 11.37 11.89 -2.24
N VAL A 434 11.02 10.75 -2.82
CA VAL A 434 10.84 10.62 -4.27
C VAL A 434 9.82 11.66 -4.73
N LEU A 435 10.22 12.62 -5.56
CA LEU A 435 9.32 13.67 -6.04
C LEU A 435 8.51 13.18 -7.24
N PRO A 436 7.22 13.54 -7.33
CA PRO A 436 6.39 13.15 -8.46
C PRO A 436 6.64 14.08 -9.64
N LYS A 437 6.22 13.63 -10.83
CA LYS A 437 6.23 14.45 -12.04
C LYS A 437 5.39 15.70 -11.83
N ARG A 438 5.93 16.88 -12.15
CA ARG A 438 5.20 18.15 -12.01
C ARG A 438 4.22 18.34 -13.16
N GLY A 439 2.96 18.65 -12.84
CA GLY A 439 1.94 19.04 -13.80
C GLY A 439 1.87 20.56 -14.02
N ASP A 440 0.91 20.99 -14.85
CA ASP A 440 0.58 22.41 -15.09
C ASP A 440 0.10 23.11 -13.82
N LEU A 441 -0.56 22.36 -12.94
CA LEU A 441 -0.97 22.79 -11.61
C LEU A 441 -0.58 21.70 -10.60
N ARG A 442 0.26 22.04 -9.62
CA ARG A 442 0.58 21.18 -8.48
C ARG A 442 -0.15 21.64 -7.23
N ILE A 443 -0.89 20.73 -6.62
CA ILE A 443 -1.63 20.98 -5.38
C ILE A 443 -1.08 20.10 -4.28
N ALA A 444 -0.76 20.67 -3.12
CA ALA A 444 -0.59 19.90 -1.89
C ALA A 444 -1.95 19.81 -1.19
N VAL A 445 -2.49 18.60 -1.11
CA VAL A 445 -3.77 18.32 -0.46
C VAL A 445 -3.50 17.77 0.94
N ILE A 446 -3.95 18.51 1.94
CA ILE A 446 -3.89 18.16 3.36
C ILE A 446 -5.31 18.13 3.93
N SER A 447 -5.55 17.44 5.03
CA SER A 447 -6.85 17.42 5.69
C SER A 447 -6.71 16.87 7.11
N ASP A 448 -7.74 17.13 7.92
CA ASP A 448 -7.88 16.58 9.28
C ASP A 448 -6.59 16.85 10.07
N LEU A 449 -6.23 18.13 10.12
CA LEU A 449 -4.97 18.62 10.69
C LEU A 449 -5.01 18.54 12.22
N ASN A 450 -6.20 18.65 12.78
CA ASN A 450 -6.42 18.87 14.20
C ASN A 450 -5.90 17.73 15.11
N SER A 451 -5.55 18.13 16.33
CA SER A 451 -5.32 17.24 17.47
C SER A 451 -6.65 17.02 18.22
N GLY A 452 -6.59 16.63 19.49
CA GLY A 452 -7.78 16.46 20.33
C GLY A 452 -8.68 17.70 20.48
N LEU A 453 -9.95 17.50 20.85
CA LEU A 453 -10.92 18.58 21.10
C LEU A 453 -10.35 19.69 21.99
N GLY A 454 -10.52 20.94 21.55
CA GLY A 454 -10.00 22.11 22.25
C GLY A 454 -8.50 22.38 22.11
N ALA A 455 -7.74 21.55 21.39
CA ALA A 455 -6.30 21.74 21.22
C ALA A 455 -5.96 23.04 20.46
N ALA A 456 -4.95 23.75 20.97
CA ALA A 456 -4.43 24.98 20.35
C ALA A 456 -3.09 24.77 19.63
N ASN A 457 -2.52 23.57 19.71
CA ASN A 457 -1.32 23.15 19.00
C ASN A 457 -1.63 21.89 18.19
N TYR A 458 -0.69 21.53 17.31
CA TYR A 458 -0.81 20.39 16.41
C TYR A 458 0.20 19.29 16.77
N GLU A 459 -0.06 18.09 16.27
CA GLU A 459 0.94 17.03 16.27
C GLU A 459 2.20 17.46 15.51
N TRP A 460 3.37 17.00 15.95
CA TRP A 460 4.65 17.41 15.37
C TRP A 460 4.74 17.14 13.85
N GLN A 461 4.08 16.08 13.35
CA GLN A 461 4.10 15.78 11.93
C GLN A 461 3.38 16.85 11.08
N VAL A 462 2.40 17.57 11.65
CA VAL A 462 1.71 18.68 10.97
C VAL A 462 2.68 19.84 10.79
N ASP A 463 3.35 20.26 11.86
CA ASP A 463 4.39 21.30 11.79
C ASP A 463 5.51 20.90 10.83
N SER A 464 5.89 19.62 10.85
CA SER A 464 6.89 19.05 9.94
C SER A 464 6.46 19.20 8.48
N ILE A 465 5.23 18.81 8.10
CA ILE A 465 4.79 18.92 6.71
C ILE A 465 4.59 20.36 6.25
N ILE A 466 4.06 21.26 7.09
CA ILE A 466 3.88 22.67 6.70
C ILE A 466 5.24 23.32 6.39
N ASN A 467 6.27 22.98 7.16
CA ASN A 467 7.63 23.44 6.90
C ASN A 467 8.28 22.79 5.66
N ARG A 468 7.82 21.60 5.25
CA ARG A 468 8.35 20.84 4.11
C ARG A 468 7.64 21.17 2.80
N ILE A 469 6.36 21.48 2.81
CA ILE A 469 5.55 21.86 1.63
C ILE A 469 6.27 22.85 0.70
N PRO A 470 6.72 24.02 1.18
CA PRO A 470 7.39 25.01 0.33
C PRO A 470 8.79 24.57 -0.13
N LYS A 471 9.45 23.60 0.54
CA LYS A 471 10.84 23.23 0.27
C LYS A 471 10.96 21.99 -0.61
N VAL A 472 10.12 21.00 -0.34
CA VAL A 472 10.15 19.66 -0.92
C VAL A 472 9.29 19.60 -2.17
N TRP A 473 8.01 19.93 -2.05
CA TRP A 473 7.04 19.71 -3.14
C TRP A 473 6.75 20.98 -3.96
N GLN A 474 6.93 22.16 -3.35
CA GLN A 474 6.80 23.47 -4.00
C GLN A 474 5.47 23.62 -4.78
N PRO A 475 4.30 23.39 -4.16
CA PRO A 475 3.03 23.44 -4.87
C PRO A 475 2.66 24.86 -5.29
N ASP A 476 1.79 24.97 -6.29
CA ASP A 476 1.16 26.23 -6.69
C ASP A 476 -0.04 26.59 -5.80
N LEU A 477 -0.61 25.61 -5.09
CA LEU A 477 -1.78 25.74 -4.23
C LEU A 477 -1.74 24.70 -3.10
N VAL A 478 -2.16 25.08 -1.89
CA VAL A 478 -2.50 24.13 -0.82
C VAL A 478 -4.02 24.08 -0.68
N ILE A 479 -4.58 22.86 -0.64
CA ILE A 479 -6.00 22.64 -0.35
C ILE A 479 -6.14 21.87 0.97
N CYS A 480 -6.93 22.40 1.90
CA CYS A 480 -7.32 21.72 3.14
C CYS A 480 -8.73 21.13 3.05
N GLY A 481 -8.86 19.81 3.22
CA GLY A 481 -10.14 19.08 3.21
C GLY A 481 -11.04 19.28 4.44
N GLY A 482 -10.75 20.28 5.29
CA GLY A 482 -11.47 20.58 6.53
C GLY A 482 -10.82 19.98 7.78
N ASP A 483 -11.44 20.25 8.93
CA ASP A 483 -10.96 19.90 10.27
C ASP A 483 -9.56 20.48 10.56
N MET A 484 -9.48 21.80 10.38
CA MET A 484 -8.31 22.62 10.65
C MET A 484 -8.11 22.80 12.16
N VAL A 485 -9.19 22.97 12.93
CA VAL A 485 -9.19 23.04 14.40
C VAL A 485 -10.12 21.98 15.00
N ALA A 486 -10.02 21.73 16.30
CA ALA A 486 -10.84 20.74 17.01
C ALA A 486 -11.96 21.40 17.86
N GLY A 487 -12.69 22.37 17.28
CA GLY A 487 -13.55 23.33 17.99
C GLY A 487 -14.95 22.84 18.36
N MET A 488 -15.43 21.73 17.79
CA MET A 488 -16.78 21.20 18.03
C MET A 488 -17.11 21.07 19.53
N GLY A 489 -18.13 21.78 20.00
CA GLY A 489 -18.61 21.74 21.38
C GLY A 489 -17.84 22.65 22.35
N VAL A 490 -16.88 23.44 21.87
CA VAL A 490 -16.15 24.42 22.69
C VAL A 490 -16.88 25.75 22.63
N SER A 491 -17.69 26.05 23.66
CA SER A 491 -18.45 27.30 23.75
C SER A 491 -17.66 28.48 24.34
N GLU A 492 -16.51 28.22 24.97
CA GLU A 492 -15.65 29.25 25.54
C GLU A 492 -14.89 30.03 24.45
N THR A 493 -15.29 31.28 24.22
CA THR A 493 -14.68 32.17 23.20
C THR A 493 -13.18 32.35 23.37
N ALA A 494 -12.68 32.42 24.61
CA ALA A 494 -11.25 32.54 24.88
C ALA A 494 -10.46 31.29 24.44
N GLN A 495 -11.07 30.11 24.54
CA GLN A 495 -10.44 28.87 24.08
C GLN A 495 -10.48 28.78 22.56
N LEU A 496 -11.62 29.09 21.93
CA LEU A 496 -11.73 29.19 20.46
C LEU A 496 -10.68 30.13 19.88
N GLN A 497 -10.48 31.30 20.50
CA GLN A 497 -9.45 32.25 20.09
C GLN A 497 -8.04 31.64 20.14
N LYS A 498 -7.71 30.89 21.19
CA LYS A 498 -6.41 30.21 21.28
C LYS A 498 -6.24 29.18 20.17
N MET A 499 -7.28 28.43 19.86
CA MET A 499 -7.25 27.39 18.83
C MET A 499 -7.02 27.98 17.44
N TRP A 500 -7.79 29.00 17.07
CA TRP A 500 -7.64 29.69 15.80
C TRP A 500 -6.32 30.49 15.69
N ASN A 501 -5.81 31.02 16.80
CA ASN A 501 -4.46 31.59 16.84
C ASN A 501 -3.37 30.54 16.62
N GLY A 502 -3.56 29.33 17.18
CA GLY A 502 -2.74 28.16 16.91
C GLY A 502 -2.70 27.81 15.43
N PHE A 503 -3.87 27.64 14.81
CA PHE A 503 -4.00 27.40 13.37
C PHE A 503 -3.30 28.48 12.54
N LYS A 504 -3.54 29.75 12.86
CA LYS A 504 -2.90 30.89 12.19
C LYS A 504 -1.38 30.81 12.25
N LYS A 505 -0.81 30.56 13.42
CA LYS A 505 0.64 30.49 13.66
C LYS A 505 1.29 29.29 12.99
N HIS A 506 0.67 28.11 13.09
CA HIS A 506 1.29 26.85 12.67
C HIS A 506 1.05 26.54 11.19
N ILE A 507 -0.04 27.03 10.60
CA ILE A 507 -0.46 26.68 9.23
C ILE A 507 -0.46 27.89 8.29
N ILE A 508 -1.30 28.89 8.57
CA ILE A 508 -1.58 29.98 7.60
C ILE A 508 -0.39 30.93 7.44
N GLU A 509 0.22 31.38 8.53
CA GLU A 509 1.33 32.33 8.46
C GLU A 509 2.57 31.76 7.75
N PRO A 510 2.99 30.50 7.99
CA PRO A 510 4.05 29.88 7.20
C PRO A 510 3.76 29.83 5.70
N LEU A 511 2.56 29.41 5.30
CA LEU A 511 2.20 29.31 3.87
C LEU A 511 2.09 30.68 3.21
N HIS A 512 1.47 31.65 3.88
CA HIS A 512 1.35 33.03 3.41
C HIS A 512 2.72 33.69 3.25
N LYS A 513 3.66 33.46 4.20
CA LYS A 513 5.03 33.97 4.12
C LYS A 513 5.77 33.46 2.87
N GLU A 514 5.54 32.20 2.51
CA GLU A 514 6.10 31.56 1.31
C GLU A 514 5.28 31.88 0.04
N LYS A 515 4.24 32.72 0.15
CA LYS A 515 3.34 33.15 -0.93
C LYS A 515 2.65 31.99 -1.64
N ILE A 516 2.31 30.93 -0.90
CA ILE A 516 1.56 29.80 -1.41
C ILE A 516 0.08 30.01 -1.09
N PRO A 517 -0.82 30.11 -2.09
CA PRO A 517 -2.25 30.20 -1.86
C PRO A 517 -2.81 29.02 -1.06
N PHE A 518 -3.76 29.30 -0.18
CA PHE A 518 -4.39 28.34 0.71
C PHE A 518 -5.92 28.35 0.55
N ALA A 519 -6.47 27.27 -0.01
CA ALA A 519 -7.90 27.00 -0.09
C ALA A 519 -8.32 25.94 0.92
N PHE A 520 -9.59 25.99 1.34
CA PHE A 520 -10.12 25.09 2.35
C PHE A 520 -11.64 24.92 2.27
N THR A 521 -12.16 23.92 2.97
CA THR A 521 -13.58 23.81 3.33
C THR A 521 -13.70 23.73 4.84
N LEU A 522 -14.83 24.12 5.43
CA LEU A 522 -15.05 23.94 6.87
C LEU A 522 -15.42 22.49 7.16
N GLY A 523 -14.73 21.89 8.13
CA GLY A 523 -15.07 20.58 8.68
C GLY A 523 -16.07 20.65 9.83
N ASN A 524 -16.52 19.48 10.30
CA ASN A 524 -17.45 19.42 11.44
C ASN A 524 -16.79 19.88 12.74
N HIS A 525 -15.46 19.93 12.81
CA HIS A 525 -14.74 20.49 13.95
C HIS A 525 -14.41 21.98 13.83
N ASP A 526 -14.55 22.59 12.66
CA ASP A 526 -14.18 23.99 12.44
C ASP A 526 -15.26 25.00 12.83
N GLY A 527 -16.52 24.56 12.95
CA GLY A 527 -17.66 25.44 13.26
C GLY A 527 -18.81 25.21 12.28
N PRO A 528 -19.44 24.02 12.28
CA PRO A 528 -20.60 23.74 11.44
C PRO A 528 -21.83 24.55 11.90
N ARG A 529 -22.84 24.76 11.03
CA ARG A 529 -24.06 25.55 11.36
C ARG A 529 -24.80 25.09 12.62
N SER A 530 -24.70 23.81 12.98
CA SER A 530 -25.30 23.24 14.19
C SER A 530 -24.65 23.75 15.50
N TYR A 531 -23.52 24.45 15.41
CA TYR A 531 -22.77 25.02 16.53
C TYR A 531 -22.60 26.53 16.32
N PRO A 532 -23.61 27.35 16.66
CA PRO A 532 -23.68 28.76 16.24
C PRO A 532 -22.56 29.65 16.77
N VAL A 533 -22.03 29.35 17.97
CA VAL A 533 -20.94 30.13 18.59
C VAL A 533 -19.65 29.91 17.81
N GLU A 534 -19.31 28.65 17.58
CA GLU A 534 -18.15 28.20 16.82
C GLU A 534 -18.24 28.65 15.35
N HIS A 535 -19.41 28.49 14.72
CA HIS A 535 -19.66 28.92 13.35
C HIS A 535 -19.44 30.43 13.17
N LYS A 536 -19.99 31.25 14.08
CA LYS A 536 -19.78 32.70 14.08
C LYS A 536 -18.31 33.04 14.29
N PHE A 537 -17.62 32.31 15.17
CA PHE A 537 -16.20 32.52 15.43
C PHE A 537 -15.34 32.24 14.19
N ALA A 538 -15.54 31.09 13.55
CA ALA A 538 -14.84 30.70 12.32
C ALA A 538 -15.06 31.73 11.21
N LYS A 539 -16.31 32.20 11.04
CA LYS A 539 -16.66 33.24 10.08
C LYS A 539 -15.91 34.54 10.33
N ASN A 540 -15.84 35.00 11.58
CA ASN A 540 -15.13 36.23 11.93
C ASN A 540 -13.61 36.07 11.72
N PHE A 541 -13.03 34.97 12.19
CA PHE A 541 -11.61 34.68 12.00
C PHE A 541 -11.21 34.73 10.53
N TRP A 542 -11.97 34.06 9.66
CA TRP A 542 -11.64 34.01 8.25
C TRP A 542 -11.86 35.33 7.52
N LYS A 543 -12.90 36.10 7.88
CA LYS A 543 -13.07 37.46 7.35
C LYS A 543 -11.88 38.37 7.67
N GLU A 544 -11.34 38.28 8.88
CA GLU A 544 -10.16 39.05 9.30
C GLU A 544 -8.85 38.57 8.65
N ASN A 545 -8.83 37.37 8.08
CA ASN A 545 -7.63 36.75 7.50
C ASN A 545 -7.83 36.35 6.02
N ILE A 546 -8.82 36.93 5.33
CA ILE A 546 -9.13 36.58 3.93
C ILE A 546 -7.94 36.86 3.00
N ASP A 547 -7.24 37.97 3.20
CA ASP A 547 -6.04 38.33 2.42
C ASP A 547 -4.92 37.30 2.57
N LYS A 548 -4.86 36.59 3.71
CA LYS A 548 -3.84 35.57 3.95
C LYS A 548 -4.06 34.29 3.14
N THR A 549 -5.23 34.11 2.54
CA THR A 549 -5.52 32.97 1.67
C THR A 549 -4.76 33.07 0.34
N GLY A 550 -4.48 34.28 -0.15
CA GLY A 550 -3.85 34.49 -1.46
C GLY A 550 -4.66 33.93 -2.64
N LEU A 551 -5.96 33.69 -2.46
CA LEU A 551 -6.83 33.12 -3.50
C LEU A 551 -7.34 34.19 -4.46
N HIS A 552 -7.61 33.77 -5.70
CA HIS A 552 -8.28 34.59 -6.70
C HIS A 552 -9.76 34.16 -6.76
N PHE A 553 -10.60 34.80 -5.94
CA PHE A 553 -12.02 34.48 -5.84
C PHE A 553 -12.78 34.83 -7.12
N ILE A 554 -13.74 33.96 -7.46
CA ILE A 554 -14.79 34.24 -8.45
C ILE A 554 -16.05 34.71 -7.71
N ASP A 555 -16.38 34.06 -6.60
CA ASP A 555 -17.46 34.48 -5.69
C ASP A 555 -17.06 34.20 -4.23
N GLU A 556 -16.96 35.26 -3.43
CA GLU A 556 -16.65 35.24 -1.99
C GLU A 556 -17.83 35.70 -1.10
N SER A 557 -19.02 35.90 -1.68
CA SER A 557 -20.20 36.45 -0.99
C SER A 557 -20.59 35.69 0.28
N ASN A 558 -20.32 34.38 0.31
CA ASN A 558 -20.64 33.48 1.41
C ASN A 558 -19.39 32.96 2.16
N PHE A 559 -18.23 33.58 1.95
CA PHE A 559 -16.98 33.20 2.60
C PHE A 559 -17.09 33.34 4.14
N PRO A 560 -16.58 32.37 4.93
CA PRO A 560 -15.82 31.18 4.53
C PRO A 560 -16.65 29.90 4.29
N ASN A 561 -17.98 29.97 4.40
CA ASN A 561 -18.84 28.77 4.42
C ASN A 561 -18.85 28.03 3.08
N TYR A 562 -18.93 28.79 1.98
CA TYR A 562 -18.79 28.30 0.61
C TYR A 562 -18.42 29.46 -0.31
N TYR A 563 -17.60 29.16 -1.32
CA TYR A 563 -16.99 30.14 -2.22
C TYR A 563 -16.37 29.46 -3.45
N SER A 564 -16.10 30.21 -4.50
CA SER A 564 -15.46 29.72 -5.73
C SER A 564 -14.23 30.54 -6.08
N PHE A 565 -13.24 29.90 -6.70
CA PHE A 565 -11.97 30.54 -7.05
C PHE A 565 -11.32 29.87 -8.28
N ILE A 566 -10.34 30.55 -8.86
CA ILE A 566 -9.56 30.03 -9.99
C ILE A 566 -8.07 29.90 -9.61
N ALA A 567 -7.44 28.81 -10.02
CA ALA A 567 -5.99 28.62 -9.87
C ALA A 567 -5.42 28.00 -11.15
N LYS A 568 -4.47 28.70 -11.79
CA LYS A 568 -3.83 28.27 -13.06
C LYS A 568 -4.87 27.79 -14.10
N ASN A 569 -5.91 28.60 -14.34
CA ASN A 569 -7.06 28.35 -15.23
C ASN A 569 -8.02 27.22 -14.80
N ASN A 570 -7.79 26.55 -13.68
CA ASN A 570 -8.69 25.51 -13.16
C ASN A 570 -9.72 26.11 -12.19
N PHE A 571 -10.96 25.66 -12.28
CA PHE A 571 -12.08 26.19 -11.48
C PHE A 571 -12.33 25.30 -10.25
N PHE A 572 -12.45 25.94 -9.09
CA PHE A 572 -12.68 25.26 -7.82
C PHE A 572 -13.91 25.83 -7.12
N VAL A 573 -14.67 24.95 -6.48
CA VAL A 573 -15.72 25.33 -5.53
C VAL A 573 -15.43 24.67 -4.19
N SER A 574 -15.45 25.46 -3.12
CA SER A 574 -15.60 24.96 -1.76
C SER A 574 -17.07 25.08 -1.39
N TRP A 575 -17.72 23.94 -1.12
CA TRP A 575 -19.13 23.91 -0.68
C TRP A 575 -19.24 23.57 0.81
N GLU A 576 -20.41 23.79 1.39
CA GLU A 576 -20.59 23.63 2.84
C GLU A 576 -20.95 22.19 3.19
N ALA A 577 -19.94 21.32 3.20
CA ALA A 577 -20.07 19.91 3.56
C ALA A 577 -19.51 19.62 4.97
N SER A 578 -19.70 20.54 5.92
CA SER A 578 -19.31 20.38 7.33
C SER A 578 -20.29 19.49 8.13
N SER A 579 -21.33 18.97 7.49
CA SER A 579 -22.35 18.07 8.05
C SER A 579 -22.85 17.11 6.98
N SER A 580 -23.59 16.06 7.35
CA SER A 580 -24.14 15.10 6.38
C SER A 580 -25.14 15.69 5.40
N LYS A 581 -25.69 16.88 5.68
CA LYS A 581 -26.72 17.51 4.86
C LYS A 581 -26.17 18.77 4.19
N ILE A 582 -26.29 18.81 2.86
CA ILE A 582 -26.10 20.04 2.07
C ILE A 582 -27.44 20.78 2.00
N THR A 583 -27.44 22.08 2.24
CA THR A 583 -28.66 22.91 2.18
C THR A 583 -29.09 23.15 0.74
N GLU A 584 -30.39 23.40 0.53
CA GLU A 584 -30.93 23.71 -0.81
C GLU A 584 -30.32 24.99 -1.37
N GLU A 585 -30.19 26.04 -0.54
CA GLU A 585 -29.47 27.28 -0.85
C GLU A 585 -28.05 27.01 -1.38
N ASN A 586 -27.27 26.15 -0.72
CA ASN A 586 -25.92 25.85 -1.15
C ASN A 586 -25.90 25.06 -2.47
N LEU A 587 -26.86 24.16 -2.69
CA LEU A 587 -27.00 23.43 -3.96
C LEU A 587 -27.44 24.33 -5.13
N GLU A 588 -28.31 25.31 -4.89
CA GLU A 588 -28.71 26.30 -5.89
C GLU A 588 -27.52 27.18 -6.28
N TRP A 589 -26.84 27.76 -5.29
CA TRP A 589 -25.64 28.55 -5.51
C TRP A 589 -24.56 27.75 -6.25
N LEU A 590 -24.31 26.50 -5.88
CA LEU A 590 -23.34 25.64 -6.57
C LEU A 590 -23.65 25.50 -8.07
N LYS A 591 -24.93 25.33 -8.43
CA LYS A 591 -25.35 25.21 -9.83
C LYS A 591 -25.07 26.50 -10.59
N GLU A 592 -25.27 27.67 -9.96
CA GLU A 592 -24.96 28.98 -10.54
C GLU A 592 -23.46 29.14 -10.78
N GLN A 593 -22.62 28.71 -9.83
CA GLN A 593 -21.17 28.76 -9.97
C GLN A 593 -20.68 27.98 -11.20
N PHE A 594 -21.25 26.81 -11.47
CA PHE A 594 -20.93 26.04 -12.69
C PHE A 594 -21.45 26.67 -13.99
N GLN A 595 -22.29 27.70 -13.93
CA GLN A 595 -22.74 28.47 -15.08
C GLN A 595 -21.89 29.71 -15.37
N THR A 596 -20.98 30.09 -14.48
CA THR A 596 -20.06 31.21 -14.69
C THR A 596 -19.18 31.01 -15.94
N PRO A 597 -18.79 32.10 -16.63
CA PRO A 597 -17.85 32.02 -17.75
C PRO A 597 -16.54 31.30 -17.40
N GLU A 598 -16.00 31.56 -16.20
CA GLU A 598 -14.77 30.98 -15.69
C GLU A 598 -14.90 29.46 -15.54
N ALA A 599 -15.99 28.99 -14.92
CA ALA A 599 -16.26 27.56 -14.82
C ALA A 599 -16.45 26.91 -16.20
N LYS A 600 -17.16 27.56 -17.13
CA LYS A 600 -17.40 27.03 -18.48
C LYS A 600 -16.11 26.90 -19.29
N ASN A 601 -15.18 27.84 -19.13
CA ASN A 601 -13.91 27.89 -19.87
C ASN A 601 -12.77 27.10 -19.20
N ALA A 602 -12.89 26.75 -17.92
CA ALA A 602 -11.86 25.99 -17.21
C ALA A 602 -11.71 24.56 -17.79
N PRO A 603 -10.46 24.07 -17.96
CA PRO A 603 -10.20 22.72 -18.46
C PRO A 603 -10.61 21.66 -17.43
N ASN A 604 -10.47 21.96 -16.14
CA ASN A 604 -10.92 21.10 -15.05
C ASN A 604 -11.78 21.87 -14.04
N ARG A 605 -12.74 21.15 -13.44
CA ARG A 605 -13.61 21.63 -12.36
C ARG A 605 -13.46 20.71 -11.16
N PHE A 606 -13.25 21.31 -9.99
CA PHE A 606 -13.05 20.61 -8.74
C PHE A 606 -14.05 21.07 -7.69
N VAL A 607 -14.46 20.15 -6.82
CA VAL A 607 -15.29 20.47 -5.65
C VAL A 607 -14.57 20.00 -4.40
N ILE A 608 -14.52 20.86 -3.39
CA ILE A 608 -13.90 20.61 -2.08
C ILE A 608 -15.01 20.60 -1.05
N GLY A 609 -15.05 19.57 -0.21
CA GLY A 609 -15.99 19.48 0.90
C GLY A 609 -15.54 18.48 1.94
N HIS A 610 -15.83 18.73 3.21
CA HIS A 610 -15.27 17.89 4.27
C HIS A 610 -15.88 16.49 4.31
N MET A 611 -17.21 16.38 4.33
CA MET A 611 -17.90 15.09 4.33
C MET A 611 -17.82 14.38 2.96
N PRO A 612 -17.39 13.11 2.92
CA PRO A 612 -17.37 12.33 1.68
C PRO A 612 -18.78 11.85 1.28
N LEU A 613 -18.96 11.49 0.01
CA LEU A 613 -20.19 10.85 -0.46
C LEU A 613 -20.24 9.35 -0.11
N TYR A 614 -19.09 8.69 -0.02
CA TYR A 614 -18.96 7.25 0.20
C TYR A 614 -17.89 6.97 1.26
N SER A 615 -18.15 5.97 2.10
CA SER A 615 -17.23 5.58 3.18
C SER A 615 -16.01 4.85 2.65
N VAL A 616 -14.88 5.05 3.32
CA VAL A 616 -13.62 4.34 3.03
C VAL A 616 -12.95 3.81 4.28
N ALA A 617 -13.25 4.39 5.43
CA ALA A 617 -12.64 4.06 6.71
C ALA A 617 -13.59 3.27 7.62
N GLN A 618 -12.98 2.39 8.42
CA GLN A 618 -13.60 1.86 9.63
C GLN A 618 -13.95 3.03 10.59
N GLU A 619 -14.89 2.85 11.52
CA GLU A 619 -15.41 3.89 12.43
C GLU A 619 -16.21 5.04 11.78
N ARG A 620 -16.16 5.18 10.44
CA ARG A 620 -16.82 6.26 9.70
C ARG A 620 -17.80 5.76 8.63
N ASP A 621 -18.16 4.47 8.69
CA ASP A 621 -19.17 3.86 7.81
C ASP A 621 -20.59 3.90 8.38
N SER A 622 -21.10 5.11 8.57
CA SER A 622 -22.44 5.30 9.15
C SER A 622 -23.11 6.56 8.63
N LYS A 623 -24.45 6.59 8.72
CA LYS A 623 -25.23 7.82 8.46
C LYS A 623 -24.73 8.93 9.37
N GLY A 624 -24.63 10.15 8.86
CA GLY A 624 -24.03 11.29 9.58
C GLY A 624 -22.53 11.46 9.36
N ASN A 625 -21.81 10.41 8.93
CA ASN A 625 -20.37 10.45 8.59
C ASN A 625 -20.10 10.45 7.08
N VAL A 626 -21.15 10.53 6.28
CA VAL A 626 -21.15 10.65 4.83
C VAL A 626 -22.32 11.55 4.43
N LEU A 627 -22.24 12.16 3.24
CA LEU A 627 -23.33 13.01 2.73
C LEU A 627 -24.60 12.19 2.46
N GLU A 628 -25.74 12.78 2.79
CA GLU A 628 -27.06 12.29 2.41
C GLU A 628 -27.28 12.47 0.90
N ASN A 629 -28.16 11.67 0.30
CA ASN A 629 -28.49 11.73 -1.13
C ASN A 629 -27.24 11.61 -2.05
N ALA A 630 -26.29 10.75 -1.66
CA ALA A 630 -25.01 10.61 -2.36
C ALA A 630 -25.15 10.28 -3.85
N LYS A 631 -26.20 9.53 -4.25
CA LYS A 631 -26.43 9.23 -5.69
C LYS A 631 -26.82 10.49 -6.44
N GLU A 632 -27.73 11.29 -5.90
CA GLU A 632 -28.21 12.53 -6.50
C GLU A 632 -27.06 13.55 -6.59
N LEU A 633 -26.25 13.68 -5.54
CA LEU A 633 -25.07 14.55 -5.54
C LEU A 633 -24.00 14.07 -6.53
N GLN A 634 -23.71 12.77 -6.61
CA GLN A 634 -22.79 12.22 -7.60
C GLN A 634 -23.25 12.53 -9.04
N HIS A 635 -24.53 12.33 -9.35
CA HIS A 635 -25.07 12.69 -10.68
C HIS A 635 -25.00 14.19 -10.95
N LEU A 636 -25.16 15.04 -9.93
CA LEU A 636 -25.00 16.49 -10.06
C LEU A 636 -23.56 16.86 -10.43
N LEU A 637 -22.58 16.30 -9.72
CA LEU A 637 -21.16 16.49 -10.00
C LEU A 637 -20.79 16.02 -11.42
N GLU A 638 -21.31 14.87 -11.85
CA GLU A 638 -21.14 14.36 -13.21
C GLU A 638 -21.76 15.27 -14.27
N LYS A 639 -22.98 15.76 -14.04
CA LYS A 639 -23.69 16.66 -14.95
C LYS A 639 -22.88 17.92 -15.25
N TYR A 640 -22.21 18.48 -14.23
CA TYR A 640 -21.35 19.66 -14.37
C TYR A 640 -19.90 19.33 -14.71
N LYS A 641 -19.59 18.07 -15.02
CA LYS A 641 -18.25 17.59 -15.41
C LYS A 641 -17.19 17.93 -14.35
N VAL A 642 -17.53 17.75 -13.08
CA VAL A 642 -16.55 17.79 -11.99
C VAL A 642 -15.61 16.61 -12.17
N LYS A 643 -14.30 16.90 -12.17
CA LYS A 643 -13.26 15.87 -12.37
C LYS A 643 -13.00 15.12 -11.07
N THR A 644 -12.78 15.86 -9.97
CA THR A 644 -12.50 15.30 -8.65
C THR A 644 -13.30 16.01 -7.56
N TYR A 645 -13.93 15.23 -6.68
CA TYR A 645 -14.39 15.66 -5.37
C TYR A 645 -13.32 15.36 -4.32
N ILE A 646 -12.85 16.38 -3.60
CA ILE A 646 -11.78 16.28 -2.60
C ILE A 646 -12.42 16.38 -1.21
N SER A 647 -12.21 15.36 -0.38
CA SER A 647 -12.80 15.29 0.97
C SER A 647 -11.88 14.75 2.06
N GLY A 648 -12.19 15.12 3.31
CA GLY A 648 -11.52 14.67 4.54
C GLY A 648 -12.38 13.68 5.34
N HIS A 649 -12.44 13.88 6.66
CA HIS A 649 -13.35 13.27 7.65
C HIS A 649 -13.16 11.78 7.94
N GLN A 650 -12.87 10.98 6.92
CA GLN A 650 -12.69 9.54 7.04
C GLN A 650 -11.33 9.19 7.64
N HIS A 651 -10.36 10.12 7.57
CA HIS A 651 -8.97 9.93 8.02
C HIS A 651 -8.28 8.71 7.37
N ALA A 652 -8.72 8.30 6.18
CA ALA A 652 -8.12 7.20 5.43
C ALA A 652 -7.99 7.58 3.96
N TYR A 653 -6.76 7.54 3.45
CA TYR A 653 -6.49 7.85 2.05
C TYR A 653 -7.13 6.81 1.13
N TYR A 654 -7.98 7.23 0.20
CA TYR A 654 -8.47 6.34 -0.85
C TYR A 654 -8.74 7.11 -2.15
N PRO A 655 -8.02 6.78 -3.24
CA PRO A 655 -8.22 7.38 -4.55
C PRO A 655 -9.30 6.61 -5.33
N GLY A 656 -10.55 7.07 -5.20
CA GLY A 656 -11.71 6.37 -5.73
C GLY A 656 -12.31 7.00 -6.99
N LYS A 657 -13.25 6.28 -7.61
CA LYS A 657 -14.13 6.76 -8.68
C LYS A 657 -15.49 6.07 -8.62
N ARG A 658 -16.51 6.78 -9.10
CA ARG A 658 -17.82 6.21 -9.40
C ARG A 658 -18.41 6.94 -10.59
N GLY A 659 -18.76 6.17 -11.62
CA GLY A 659 -19.10 6.74 -12.93
C GLY A 659 -17.94 7.56 -13.48
N LYS A 660 -18.16 8.86 -13.76
CA LYS A 660 -17.16 9.76 -14.35
C LYS A 660 -16.46 10.68 -13.34
N VAL A 661 -16.88 10.68 -12.08
CA VAL A 661 -16.30 11.52 -11.02
C VAL A 661 -15.26 10.71 -10.25
N GLU A 662 -14.08 11.30 -10.06
CA GLU A 662 -13.08 10.83 -9.10
C GLU A 662 -13.37 11.38 -7.71
N PHE A 663 -13.03 10.59 -6.69
CA PHE A 663 -13.20 10.92 -5.28
C PHE A 663 -11.85 10.77 -4.59
N LEU A 664 -11.24 11.89 -4.23
CA LEU A 664 -10.02 11.91 -3.43
C LEU A 664 -10.43 11.98 -1.95
N ASN A 665 -10.53 10.82 -1.31
CA ASN A 665 -10.62 10.76 0.14
C ASN A 665 -9.20 10.93 0.68
N THR A 666 -8.96 12.04 1.34
CA THR A 666 -7.66 12.36 1.94
C THR A 666 -7.51 11.58 3.24
N GLY A 667 -6.28 11.15 3.55
CA GLY A 667 -5.98 10.64 4.89
C GLY A 667 -5.73 11.81 5.86
N ALA A 668 -5.61 11.49 7.15
CA ALA A 668 -5.36 12.51 8.16
C ALA A 668 -3.88 12.91 8.22
N ALA A 669 -3.59 14.20 8.16
CA ALA A 669 -2.25 14.70 8.45
C ALA A 669 -2.01 14.82 9.97
N GLY A 670 -3.06 15.16 10.73
CA GLY A 670 -3.05 15.33 12.17
C GLY A 670 -3.23 14.03 12.95
N SER A 671 -4.14 14.05 13.92
CA SER A 671 -4.36 12.92 14.82
C SER A 671 -5.37 11.88 14.27
N GLY A 672 -5.23 10.62 14.69
CA GLY A 672 -6.21 9.56 14.47
C GLY A 672 -6.43 9.08 13.02
N PRO A 673 -5.38 8.71 12.25
CA PRO A 673 -5.57 8.03 10.97
C PRO A 673 -6.34 6.71 11.16
N ARG A 674 -7.14 6.28 10.16
CA ARG A 674 -8.03 5.11 10.26
C ARG A 674 -7.77 4.04 9.22
N SER A 675 -8.00 2.79 9.61
CA SER A 675 -7.89 1.63 8.72
C SER A 675 -9.06 1.59 7.72
N TRP A 676 -8.83 0.98 6.56
CA TRP A 676 -9.84 0.86 5.51
C TRP A 676 -10.91 -0.19 5.83
N LEU A 677 -12.12 0.00 5.29
CA LEU A 677 -13.31 -0.82 5.55
C LEU A 677 -13.10 -2.35 5.55
N THR A 678 -12.24 -2.88 4.69
CA THR A 678 -12.05 -4.33 4.49
C THR A 678 -10.65 -4.83 4.86
N GLN A 679 -9.85 -4.01 5.55
CA GLN A 679 -8.44 -4.32 5.87
C GLN A 679 -8.12 -4.14 7.35
N SER A 680 -7.28 -5.01 7.90
CA SER A 680 -6.77 -4.93 9.27
C SER A 680 -5.40 -4.22 9.37
N ARG A 681 -4.95 -3.55 8.30
CA ARG A 681 -3.66 -2.87 8.24
C ARG A 681 -3.61 -1.65 9.18
N GLU A 682 -2.43 -1.40 9.75
CA GLU A 682 -2.14 -0.20 10.52
C GLU A 682 -2.38 1.07 9.68
N PRO A 683 -3.11 2.07 10.21
CA PRO A 683 -3.36 3.31 9.50
C PRO A 683 -2.12 4.21 9.48
N VAL A 684 -2.01 5.03 8.44
CA VAL A 684 -0.86 5.94 8.26
C VAL A 684 -1.33 7.39 8.11
N ASN A 685 -0.52 8.32 8.58
CA ASN A 685 -0.73 9.74 8.31
C ASN A 685 -0.27 10.07 6.89
N THR A 686 -1.03 10.89 6.17
CA THR A 686 -0.74 11.14 4.75
C THR A 686 -0.81 12.60 4.35
N ILE A 687 0.00 12.95 3.35
CA ILE A 687 -0.21 14.12 2.47
C ILE A 687 -0.32 13.61 1.03
N THR A 688 -1.18 14.23 0.22
CA THR A 688 -1.33 13.90 -1.19
C THR A 688 -0.84 15.06 -2.05
N ILE A 689 0.12 14.81 -2.94
CA ILE A 689 0.50 15.75 -3.99
C ILE A 689 -0.29 15.40 -5.25
N MET A 690 -1.11 16.35 -5.70
CA MET A 690 -1.97 16.22 -6.86
C MET A 690 -1.41 17.06 -7.99
N ASP A 691 -0.91 16.40 -9.04
CA ASP A 691 -0.36 17.03 -10.24
C ASP A 691 -1.36 16.89 -11.40
N ILE A 692 -1.78 18.03 -11.96
CA ILE A 692 -2.78 18.11 -13.04
C ILE A 692 -2.06 18.44 -14.36
N PHE A 693 -2.34 17.65 -15.40
CA PHE A 693 -1.79 17.82 -16.76
C PHE A 693 -2.94 18.14 -17.71
N ASN A 694 -3.18 19.44 -17.94
CA ASN A 694 -4.29 19.95 -18.75
C ASN A 694 -4.22 19.42 -20.19
N SER A 695 -3.03 19.40 -20.79
CA SER A 695 -2.83 18.92 -22.17
C SER A 695 -3.12 17.42 -22.36
N LYS A 696 -3.04 16.64 -21.27
CA LYS A 696 -3.23 15.17 -21.28
C LYS A 696 -4.57 14.73 -20.66
N ASP A 697 -5.39 15.68 -20.19
CA ASP A 697 -6.62 15.44 -19.42
C ASP A 697 -6.41 14.43 -18.26
N SER A 698 -5.24 14.50 -17.61
CA SER A 698 -4.82 13.52 -16.61
C SER A 698 -4.43 14.15 -15.27
N ILE A 699 -4.61 13.39 -14.20
CA ILE A 699 -4.31 13.80 -12.83
C ILE A 699 -3.53 12.69 -12.15
N VAL A 700 -2.38 13.00 -11.57
CA VAL A 700 -1.56 12.06 -10.81
C VAL A 700 -1.66 12.37 -9.32
N TYR A 701 -1.95 11.36 -8.52
CA TYR A 701 -1.86 11.45 -7.06
C TYR A 701 -0.56 10.80 -6.61
N SER A 702 0.17 11.48 -5.74
CA SER A 702 1.38 10.97 -5.11
C SER A 702 1.28 11.23 -3.63
N THR A 703 0.89 10.19 -2.91
CA THR A 703 0.60 10.24 -1.47
C THR A 703 1.79 9.71 -0.69
N TYR A 704 2.14 10.35 0.42
CA TYR A 704 3.29 9.99 1.25
C TYR A 704 2.86 9.59 2.66
N ASP A 705 3.54 8.62 3.27
CA ASP A 705 3.53 8.43 4.73
C ASP A 705 4.39 9.52 5.37
N ILE A 706 3.76 10.40 6.15
CA ILE A 706 4.40 11.63 6.65
C ILE A 706 4.91 11.54 8.08
N LYS A 707 4.61 10.46 8.82
CA LYS A 707 5.01 10.33 10.23
C LYS A 707 6.46 9.84 10.34
N LYS A 708 7.38 10.58 9.72
CA LYS A 708 8.81 10.30 9.63
C LYS A 708 9.64 11.55 9.94
N ASP A 709 10.61 11.38 10.84
CA ASP A 709 11.50 12.46 11.28
C ASP A 709 12.33 13.02 10.13
N LYS A 710 12.74 12.19 9.17
CA LYS A 710 13.49 12.60 7.98
C LYS A 710 12.64 12.55 6.72
N ALA A 711 12.76 13.58 5.87
CA ALA A 711 11.96 13.67 4.65
C ALA A 711 12.29 12.56 3.63
N ALA A 712 13.55 12.08 3.58
CA ALA A 712 13.94 10.97 2.72
C ALA A 712 13.37 9.60 3.14
N GLU A 713 12.84 9.48 4.36
CA GLU A 713 12.20 8.27 4.86
C GLU A 713 10.69 8.25 4.58
N MET A 714 10.11 9.36 4.11
CA MET A 714 8.70 9.41 3.69
C MET A 714 8.54 8.62 2.39
N SER A 715 8.01 7.40 2.51
CA SER A 715 7.72 6.53 1.37
C SER A 715 6.45 6.95 0.65
N LEU A 716 6.43 6.75 -0.68
CA LEU A 716 5.20 6.80 -1.45
C LEU A 716 4.25 5.69 -0.97
N PHE A 717 2.98 6.04 -0.85
CA PHE A 717 1.92 5.11 -0.51
C PHE A 717 1.63 4.20 -1.70
N GLU A 718 1.73 2.88 -1.49
CA GLU A 718 1.47 1.89 -2.54
C GLU A 718 -0.03 1.68 -2.74
N GLU A 719 -0.64 2.44 -3.67
CA GLU A 719 -2.11 2.42 -3.88
C GLU A 719 -2.68 1.04 -4.20
N LYS A 720 -1.91 0.17 -4.85
CA LYS A 720 -2.33 -1.21 -5.18
C LYS A 720 -2.51 -2.11 -3.96
N THR A 721 -1.99 -1.70 -2.81
CA THR A 721 -2.25 -2.39 -1.53
C THR A 721 -3.64 -2.09 -0.99
N LEU A 722 -4.36 -1.10 -1.52
CA LEU A 722 -5.75 -0.80 -1.17
C LEU A 722 -6.70 -1.74 -1.91
N PRO A 723 -7.91 -2.03 -1.40
CA PRO A 723 -8.93 -2.80 -2.12
C PRO A 723 -9.34 -2.15 -3.44
N SER A 724 -9.64 -2.98 -4.45
CA SER A 724 -10.09 -2.50 -5.77
C SER A 724 -11.45 -1.80 -5.71
N ALA A 725 -12.25 -2.10 -4.67
CA ALA A 725 -13.48 -1.40 -4.36
C ALA A 725 -13.75 -1.33 -2.86
N MET A 726 -14.32 -0.19 -2.44
CA MET A 726 -14.91 0.04 -1.12
C MET A 726 -16.43 -0.10 -1.21
N ILE A 727 -17.05 -0.77 -0.24
CA ILE A 727 -18.50 -0.92 -0.14
C ILE A 727 -18.90 -0.50 1.26
N GLY A 728 -19.63 0.61 1.38
CA GLY A 728 -20.12 1.18 2.64
C GLY A 728 -21.60 1.55 2.59
N VAL A 729 -22.04 2.34 3.58
CA VAL A 729 -23.44 2.69 3.83
C VAL A 729 -24.14 3.38 2.65
N ASN A 730 -23.43 4.15 1.84
CA ASN A 730 -23.96 4.86 0.66
C ASN A 730 -23.72 4.12 -0.68
N GLY A 731 -23.22 2.88 -0.62
CA GLY A 731 -22.91 2.05 -1.78
C GLY A 731 -21.41 1.90 -1.99
N TYR A 732 -20.99 1.78 -3.25
CA TYR A 732 -19.62 1.42 -3.60
C TYR A 732 -18.83 2.56 -4.24
N MET A 733 -17.52 2.40 -4.22
CA MET A 733 -16.55 3.21 -4.94
C MET A 733 -15.42 2.30 -5.43
N LEU A 734 -15.02 2.44 -6.69
CA LEU A 734 -13.89 1.70 -7.27
C LEU A 734 -12.60 2.47 -7.04
N ARG A 735 -11.47 1.79 -6.89
CA ARG A 735 -10.15 2.44 -6.95
C ARG A 735 -9.95 3.01 -8.36
N ARG A 736 -9.34 4.19 -8.45
CA ARG A 736 -9.33 4.97 -9.70
C ARG A 736 -8.64 4.28 -10.88
N ASP A 737 -7.63 3.44 -10.61
CA ASP A 737 -6.81 2.72 -11.59
C ASP A 737 -7.49 1.46 -12.16
N ILE A 738 -8.60 1.00 -11.57
CA ILE A 738 -9.29 -0.22 -12.03
C ILE A 738 -9.82 -0.03 -13.46
N PRO A 739 -9.38 -0.82 -14.45
CA PRO A 739 -9.76 -0.66 -15.84
C PRO A 739 -11.16 -1.22 -16.11
N ASP A 740 -11.81 -0.71 -17.15
CA ASP A 740 -13.03 -1.30 -17.69
C ASP A 740 -12.72 -2.56 -18.49
N SER A 741 -13.10 -3.72 -17.98
CA SER A 741 -12.90 -5.01 -18.65
C SER A 741 -14.11 -5.39 -19.51
N GLN A 742 -13.83 -6.03 -20.65
CA GLN A 742 -14.88 -6.49 -21.59
C GLN A 742 -15.12 -8.01 -21.52
N LYS A 743 -14.19 -8.74 -20.90
CA LYS A 743 -14.20 -10.21 -20.80
C LYS A 743 -13.89 -10.64 -19.37
N PHE A 744 -14.64 -11.63 -18.90
CA PHE A 744 -14.55 -12.16 -17.56
C PHE A 744 -14.60 -13.68 -17.61
N LYS A 745 -13.97 -14.33 -16.64
CA LYS A 745 -13.96 -15.78 -16.47
C LYS A 745 -14.27 -16.16 -15.03
N ALA A 746 -14.85 -17.33 -14.83
CA ALA A 746 -15.01 -17.95 -13.53
C ALA A 746 -14.75 -19.45 -13.62
N PHE A 747 -14.20 -20.02 -12.54
CA PHE A 747 -13.95 -21.45 -12.41
C PHE A 747 -14.63 -22.00 -11.16
N LEU A 748 -15.72 -22.74 -11.33
CA LEU A 748 -16.48 -23.31 -10.22
C LEU A 748 -15.83 -24.59 -9.73
N SER A 749 -15.65 -24.65 -8.41
CA SER A 749 -15.08 -25.79 -7.69
C SER A 749 -15.79 -25.97 -6.36
N SER A 750 -15.79 -27.19 -5.82
CA SER A 750 -16.28 -27.46 -4.47
C SER A 750 -15.39 -26.87 -3.38
N LEU A 751 -14.15 -26.52 -3.69
CA LEU A 751 -13.29 -25.74 -2.80
C LEU A 751 -13.88 -24.34 -2.50
N ASN A 752 -14.63 -23.78 -3.45
CA ASN A 752 -15.33 -22.49 -3.32
C ASN A 752 -16.75 -22.62 -2.71
N SER A 753 -17.19 -23.86 -2.42
CA SER A 753 -18.52 -24.19 -1.88
C SER A 753 -18.61 -23.99 -0.38
N ASN A 754 -19.81 -23.87 0.20
CA ASN A 754 -20.02 -24.11 1.63
C ASN A 754 -20.20 -25.60 1.99
N ALA A 755 -20.31 -26.48 1.01
CA ALA A 755 -20.49 -27.91 1.19
C ALA A 755 -19.19 -28.69 1.02
N GLU A 756 -19.08 -29.77 1.79
CA GLU A 756 -17.99 -30.74 1.70
C GLU A 756 -18.37 -31.80 0.67
N ASN A 757 -17.43 -32.17 -0.21
CA ASN A 757 -17.53 -33.34 -1.11
C ASN A 757 -18.53 -33.26 -2.29
N ILE A 758 -18.51 -32.16 -3.06
CA ILE A 758 -19.08 -32.17 -4.42
C ILE A 758 -17.95 -32.41 -5.43
N ALA A 759 -17.95 -33.56 -6.10
CA ALA A 759 -17.11 -33.77 -7.28
C ALA A 759 -17.71 -32.99 -8.46
N GLY A 760 -16.88 -32.28 -9.23
CA GLY A 760 -17.31 -31.58 -10.44
C GLY A 760 -16.62 -30.22 -10.64
N ILE A 761 -16.39 -29.85 -11.89
CA ILE A 761 -15.74 -28.60 -12.31
C ILE A 761 -16.62 -27.93 -13.37
N ALA A 762 -16.74 -26.60 -13.34
CA ALA A 762 -17.39 -25.84 -14.39
C ALA A 762 -16.58 -24.60 -14.77
N GLN A 763 -16.52 -24.30 -16.07
CA GLN A 763 -15.89 -23.10 -16.60
C GLN A 763 -16.97 -22.15 -17.12
N VAL A 764 -16.81 -20.86 -16.84
CA VAL A 764 -17.75 -19.85 -17.31
C VAL A 764 -17.02 -18.67 -17.91
N GLU A 765 -17.52 -18.20 -19.04
CA GLU A 765 -17.11 -16.95 -19.68
C GLU A 765 -18.25 -15.93 -19.63
N ALA A 766 -17.90 -14.67 -19.44
CA ALA A 766 -18.81 -13.55 -19.64
C ALA A 766 -18.19 -12.48 -20.54
N LYS A 767 -18.98 -11.92 -21.46
CA LYS A 767 -18.56 -10.91 -22.43
C LYS A 767 -19.60 -9.81 -22.54
N ILE A 768 -19.15 -8.56 -22.55
CA ILE A 768 -20.01 -7.40 -22.80
C ILE A 768 -20.17 -7.22 -24.32
N LYS A 769 -21.42 -7.12 -24.80
CA LYS A 769 -21.75 -6.83 -26.22
C LYS A 769 -23.12 -6.16 -26.32
N ASN A 770 -23.21 -5.03 -27.03
CA ASN A 770 -24.45 -4.28 -27.28
C ASN A 770 -25.27 -4.02 -26.00
N ASP A 771 -24.66 -3.42 -24.98
CA ASP A 771 -25.28 -3.12 -23.67
C ASP A 771 -25.86 -4.33 -22.92
N LYS A 772 -25.36 -5.52 -23.24
CA LYS A 772 -25.70 -6.76 -22.56
C LYS A 772 -24.45 -7.50 -22.11
N LEU A 773 -24.54 -8.12 -20.95
CA LEU A 773 -23.57 -9.09 -20.47
C LEU A 773 -24.04 -10.49 -20.87
N LYS A 774 -23.36 -11.10 -21.82
CA LYS A 774 -23.59 -12.50 -22.22
C LYS A 774 -22.76 -13.40 -21.33
N ILE A 775 -23.39 -14.40 -20.71
CA ILE A 775 -22.74 -15.36 -19.82
C ILE A 775 -23.01 -16.76 -20.36
N SER A 776 -21.96 -17.56 -20.52
CA SER A 776 -22.05 -18.94 -21.01
C SER A 776 -21.04 -19.83 -20.31
N GLY A 777 -21.46 -21.02 -19.90
CA GLY A 777 -20.59 -21.97 -19.21
C GLY A 777 -20.96 -23.42 -19.45
N SER A 778 -20.04 -24.29 -19.06
CA SER A 778 -20.17 -25.75 -19.11
C SER A 778 -19.81 -26.35 -17.74
N TYR A 779 -20.48 -27.44 -17.36
CA TYR A 779 -20.23 -28.16 -16.12
C TYR A 779 -20.07 -29.65 -16.40
N PHE A 780 -19.23 -30.31 -15.60
CA PHE A 780 -18.88 -31.72 -15.78
C PHE A 780 -18.78 -32.46 -14.43
N ASN A 781 -19.11 -33.75 -14.43
CA ASN A 781 -18.93 -34.69 -13.31
C ASN A 781 -19.61 -34.28 -11.98
N ILE A 782 -20.72 -33.56 -12.02
CA ILE A 782 -21.52 -33.26 -10.82
C ILE A 782 -22.27 -34.53 -10.39
N THR A 783 -21.84 -35.15 -9.28
CA THR A 783 -22.38 -36.45 -8.81
C THR A 783 -23.64 -36.32 -7.95
N SER A 784 -23.88 -35.16 -7.34
CA SER A 784 -25.10 -34.87 -6.59
C SER A 784 -26.23 -34.43 -7.54
N LYS A 785 -27.48 -34.82 -7.22
CA LYS A 785 -28.66 -34.27 -7.91
C LYS A 785 -28.72 -32.74 -7.75
N PHE A 786 -29.19 -32.06 -8.78
CA PHE A 786 -29.48 -30.62 -8.72
C PHE A 786 -30.67 -30.36 -7.81
N SER A 787 -30.67 -29.22 -7.12
CA SER A 787 -31.82 -28.82 -6.31
C SER A 787 -33.02 -28.47 -7.20
N ASP A 788 -34.20 -29.00 -6.88
CA ASP A 788 -35.46 -28.75 -7.61
C ASP A 788 -35.90 -27.27 -7.65
N LYS A 789 -35.30 -26.41 -6.82
CA LYS A 789 -35.73 -25.03 -6.58
C LYS A 789 -34.81 -23.94 -7.10
N LYS A 790 -33.86 -24.21 -8.03
CA LYS A 790 -33.05 -23.25 -8.86
C LYS A 790 -31.67 -23.84 -9.12
N PRO A 791 -31.42 -24.51 -10.26
CA PRO A 791 -30.16 -25.24 -10.45
C PRO A 791 -28.94 -24.32 -10.65
N ILE A 792 -29.11 -23.14 -11.27
CA ILE A 792 -28.04 -22.13 -11.43
C ILE A 792 -28.58 -20.73 -11.15
N GLY A 793 -27.82 -19.94 -10.39
CA GLY A 793 -28.09 -18.51 -10.20
C GLY A 793 -26.85 -17.65 -10.44
N ILE A 794 -27.08 -16.44 -10.94
CA ILE A 794 -26.09 -15.36 -11.00
C ILE A 794 -26.41 -14.39 -9.88
N TYR A 795 -25.40 -14.04 -9.10
CA TYR A 795 -25.56 -13.27 -7.87
C TYR A 795 -24.63 -12.06 -7.86
N LYS A 796 -25.09 -10.99 -7.22
CA LYS A 796 -24.28 -9.82 -6.85
C LYS A 796 -23.75 -10.02 -5.44
N GLY A 797 -22.43 -10.12 -5.29
CA GLY A 797 -21.71 -10.30 -4.02
C GLY A 797 -20.25 -10.67 -4.26
N ARG A 798 -19.33 -10.26 -3.38
CA ARG A 798 -17.90 -10.64 -3.46
C ARG A 798 -17.68 -12.05 -2.90
N HIS A 799 -16.48 -12.59 -3.07
CA HIS A 799 -16.12 -13.89 -2.51
C HIS A 799 -16.37 -13.92 -1.00
N THR A 800 -16.82 -15.05 -0.45
CA THR A 800 -17.27 -15.26 0.95
C THR A 800 -18.55 -14.52 1.37
N GLU A 801 -19.00 -13.49 0.64
CA GLU A 801 -20.23 -12.76 0.96
C GLU A 801 -21.48 -13.51 0.49
N LYS A 802 -22.61 -13.33 1.18
CA LYS A 802 -23.92 -13.77 0.71
C LYS A 802 -24.38 -12.86 -0.44
N GLY A 803 -24.72 -13.42 -1.59
CA GLY A 803 -25.13 -12.62 -2.75
C GLY A 803 -26.63 -12.43 -2.91
N GLU A 804 -26.99 -11.33 -3.58
CA GLU A 804 -28.33 -11.03 -4.08
C GLU A 804 -28.53 -11.70 -5.45
N LEU A 805 -29.60 -12.48 -5.61
CA LEU A 805 -29.89 -13.17 -6.87
C LEU A 805 -30.28 -12.16 -7.98
N LEU A 806 -29.46 -12.07 -9.02
CA LEU A 806 -29.74 -11.23 -10.20
C LEU A 806 -30.58 -11.96 -11.24
N LYS A 807 -30.27 -13.24 -11.51
CA LYS A 807 -30.98 -14.03 -12.52
C LYS A 807 -30.81 -15.53 -12.32
N GLU A 808 -31.90 -16.25 -12.55
CA GLU A 808 -31.92 -17.71 -12.59
C GLU A 808 -31.62 -18.20 -14.01
N VAL A 809 -30.88 -19.32 -14.11
CA VAL A 809 -30.50 -19.90 -15.40
C VAL A 809 -30.99 -21.34 -15.46
N LYS A 810 -31.69 -21.67 -16.55
CA LYS A 810 -32.14 -23.04 -16.83
C LYS A 810 -30.99 -23.87 -17.37
N LEU A 811 -30.83 -25.09 -16.85
CA LEU A 811 -29.85 -26.06 -17.35
C LEU A 811 -30.27 -26.61 -18.72
N LYS A 812 -29.29 -26.79 -19.61
CA LYS A 812 -29.42 -27.66 -20.78
C LYS A 812 -28.50 -28.87 -20.57
N ALA A 813 -29.06 -29.95 -20.04
CA ALA A 813 -28.33 -31.20 -19.83
C ALA A 813 -28.03 -31.88 -21.17
N SER A 814 -26.80 -32.34 -21.35
CA SER A 814 -26.40 -33.22 -22.45
C SER A 814 -26.21 -34.66 -21.97
N SER A 815 -25.91 -34.88 -20.68
CA SER A 815 -25.78 -36.18 -20.02
C SER A 815 -25.94 -36.04 -18.48
N PRO A 816 -26.13 -37.13 -17.72
CA PRO A 816 -26.18 -37.06 -16.25
C PRO A 816 -24.92 -36.40 -15.66
N GLY A 817 -25.10 -35.36 -14.85
CA GLY A 817 -24.00 -34.64 -14.19
C GLY A 817 -23.16 -33.71 -15.08
N SER A 818 -23.47 -33.58 -16.39
CA SER A 818 -22.75 -32.70 -17.33
C SER A 818 -23.66 -31.95 -18.30
N GLY A 819 -23.28 -30.73 -18.71
CA GLY A 819 -24.09 -29.93 -19.62
C GLY A 819 -23.60 -28.51 -19.81
N THR A 820 -24.46 -27.67 -20.40
CA THR A 820 -24.14 -26.28 -20.70
C THR A 820 -25.26 -25.34 -20.26
N PHE A 821 -24.93 -24.06 -20.12
CA PHE A 821 -25.90 -23.00 -19.89
C PHE A 821 -25.46 -21.70 -20.56
N SER A 822 -26.44 -20.86 -20.89
CA SER A 822 -26.19 -19.52 -21.42
C SER A 822 -27.33 -18.60 -20.99
N THR A 823 -27.00 -17.34 -20.73
CA THR A 823 -27.97 -16.30 -20.39
C THR A 823 -27.42 -14.91 -20.73
N GLU A 824 -28.29 -13.92 -20.67
CA GLU A 824 -27.94 -12.50 -20.85
C GLU A 824 -28.48 -11.68 -19.68
N LEU A 825 -27.70 -10.69 -19.24
CA LEU A 825 -28.13 -9.64 -18.30
C LEU A 825 -28.11 -8.28 -19.00
N LYS A 826 -29.05 -7.41 -18.65
CA LYS A 826 -28.99 -5.99 -19.02
C LYS A 826 -27.74 -5.40 -18.35
N LEU A 827 -26.88 -4.74 -19.11
CA LEU A 827 -25.71 -4.09 -18.53
C LEU A 827 -26.14 -2.72 -17.97
N THR A 828 -26.05 -2.58 -16.65
CA THR A 828 -26.13 -1.28 -15.97
C THR A 828 -24.74 -0.84 -15.53
N GLU A 829 -24.52 0.45 -15.27
CA GLU A 829 -23.24 0.93 -14.71
C GLU A 829 -22.88 0.25 -13.39
N GLU A 830 -23.89 -0.09 -12.58
CA GLU A 830 -23.70 -0.89 -11.36
C GLU A 830 -23.18 -2.29 -11.68
N ILE A 831 -23.82 -3.03 -12.58
CA ILE A 831 -23.37 -4.38 -12.96
C ILE A 831 -21.95 -4.32 -13.56
N LYS A 832 -21.68 -3.34 -14.42
CA LYS A 832 -20.35 -3.12 -15.00
C LYS A 832 -19.29 -2.88 -13.91
N SER A 833 -19.60 -2.03 -12.93
CA SER A 833 -18.73 -1.77 -11.79
C SER A 833 -18.46 -3.03 -10.98
N TYR A 834 -19.51 -3.78 -10.61
CA TYR A 834 -19.39 -5.03 -9.85
C TYR A 834 -18.59 -6.09 -10.59
N LEU A 835 -18.65 -6.16 -11.93
CA LEU A 835 -17.79 -7.08 -12.69
C LEU A 835 -16.31 -6.71 -12.58
N ASN A 836 -15.96 -5.42 -12.65
CA ASN A 836 -14.58 -4.97 -12.67
C ASN A 836 -13.83 -5.24 -11.35
N PHE A 837 -14.53 -5.31 -10.21
CA PHE A 837 -13.94 -5.64 -8.90
C PHE A 837 -14.28 -7.07 -8.41
N GLY A 838 -14.81 -7.94 -9.27
CA GLY A 838 -15.10 -9.33 -8.90
C GLY A 838 -16.29 -9.51 -7.95
N GLY A 839 -17.28 -8.63 -8.02
CA GLY A 839 -18.50 -8.59 -7.21
C GLY A 839 -19.70 -9.32 -7.82
N ILE A 840 -19.52 -10.11 -8.87
CA ILE A 840 -20.56 -10.99 -9.42
C ILE A 840 -20.07 -12.43 -9.32
N TYR A 841 -20.95 -13.36 -8.97
CA TYR A 841 -20.62 -14.79 -8.96
C TYR A 841 -21.71 -15.67 -9.53
N ILE A 842 -21.30 -16.87 -9.93
CA ILE A 842 -22.19 -17.90 -10.46
C ILE A 842 -22.21 -19.04 -9.46
N GLN A 843 -23.41 -19.55 -9.19
CA GLN A 843 -23.60 -20.66 -8.26
C GLN A 843 -24.49 -21.74 -8.87
N ILE A 844 -24.05 -22.99 -8.75
CA ILE A 844 -24.80 -24.19 -9.11
C ILE A 844 -25.28 -24.86 -7.82
N ASN A 845 -26.58 -25.07 -7.67
CA ASN A 845 -27.16 -25.66 -6.45
C ASN A 845 -27.46 -27.15 -6.63
N THR A 846 -27.03 -27.95 -5.67
CA THR A 846 -27.26 -29.39 -5.57
C THR A 846 -27.95 -29.74 -4.25
N GLU A 847 -28.49 -30.95 -4.13
CA GLU A 847 -29.08 -31.44 -2.86
C GLU A 847 -28.05 -31.50 -1.73
N LYS A 848 -26.78 -31.78 -2.05
CA LYS A 848 -25.68 -31.89 -1.08
C LYS A 848 -24.92 -30.57 -0.87
N GLY A 849 -25.27 -29.48 -1.56
CA GLY A 849 -24.56 -28.22 -1.44
C GLY A 849 -24.60 -27.32 -2.68
N ASN A 850 -23.54 -26.55 -2.91
CA ASN A 850 -23.45 -25.67 -4.08
C ASN A 850 -22.03 -25.58 -4.66
N LEU A 851 -21.85 -25.32 -5.94
CA LEU A 851 -20.56 -24.92 -6.51
C LEU A 851 -20.63 -23.42 -6.77
N ARG A 852 -19.59 -22.65 -6.43
CA ARG A 852 -19.58 -21.18 -6.56
C ARG A 852 -18.28 -20.70 -7.21
N ALA A 853 -18.32 -19.62 -7.98
CA ALA A 853 -17.12 -18.89 -8.39
C ALA A 853 -17.39 -17.43 -8.78
N GLN A 854 -16.45 -16.55 -8.44
CA GLN A 854 -16.49 -15.13 -8.80
C GLN A 854 -16.16 -14.92 -10.28
N LEU A 855 -16.91 -14.08 -10.99
CA LEU A 855 -16.53 -13.59 -12.31
C LEU A 855 -15.44 -12.54 -12.14
N LEU A 856 -14.23 -12.87 -12.61
CA LEU A 856 -13.06 -11.98 -12.55
C LEU A 856 -12.61 -11.59 -13.96
N PRO A 857 -11.97 -10.43 -14.14
CA PRO A 857 -11.34 -10.07 -15.41
C PRO A 857 -10.41 -11.18 -15.92
N THR A 858 -10.36 -11.40 -17.23
CA THR A 858 -9.56 -12.49 -17.82
C THR A 858 -8.07 -12.44 -17.48
N GLN A 859 -7.55 -11.22 -17.27
CA GLN A 859 -6.18 -10.91 -16.90
C GLN A 859 -5.89 -11.03 -15.40
N ASN A 860 -6.89 -11.35 -14.56
CA ASN A 860 -6.67 -11.57 -13.12
C ASN A 860 -5.74 -12.77 -12.91
N LYS A 861 -4.75 -12.61 -12.03
CA LYS A 861 -3.84 -13.70 -11.62
C LYS A 861 -4.35 -14.37 -10.35
N ALA A 862 -3.78 -15.54 -10.04
CA ALA A 862 -4.06 -16.17 -8.76
C ALA A 862 -3.41 -15.34 -7.63
N PRO A 863 -3.98 -15.37 -6.41
CA PRO A 863 -3.33 -14.80 -5.23
C PRO A 863 -1.94 -15.39 -5.00
N GLU A 864 -1.08 -14.64 -4.33
CA GLU A 864 0.21 -15.15 -3.87
C GLU A 864 0.03 -16.37 -2.94
N PRO A 865 0.87 -17.43 -3.03
CA PRO A 865 0.82 -18.54 -2.10
C PRO A 865 1.05 -18.09 -0.64
N ALA A 866 0.15 -18.47 0.26
CA ALA A 866 0.36 -18.27 1.69
C ALA A 866 1.53 -19.14 2.20
N LYS A 867 2.29 -18.64 3.18
CA LYS A 867 3.39 -19.38 3.81
C LYS A 867 3.07 -19.65 5.27
N ILE A 868 3.13 -20.90 5.70
CA ILE A 868 2.96 -21.26 7.13
C ILE A 868 4.16 -20.71 7.92
N THR A 869 3.90 -20.00 9.01
CA THR A 869 4.91 -19.21 9.75
C THR A 869 5.13 -19.66 11.20
N SER A 870 4.15 -20.31 11.79
CA SER A 870 4.16 -20.71 13.21
C SER A 870 4.78 -22.09 13.46
N HIS A 871 4.79 -22.96 12.43
CA HIS A 871 5.21 -24.35 12.56
C HIS A 871 6.33 -24.67 11.57
N TYR A 872 7.50 -25.05 12.10
CA TYR A 872 8.70 -25.32 11.31
C TYR A 872 8.90 -26.84 11.15
N PRO A 873 9.22 -27.34 9.94
CA PRO A 873 9.40 -28.78 9.68
C PRO A 873 10.40 -29.52 10.56
N LYS A 874 11.36 -28.79 11.15
CA LYS A 874 12.42 -29.35 12.00
C LYS A 874 12.02 -29.49 13.48
N ASN A 875 10.91 -28.88 13.88
CA ASN A 875 10.45 -28.87 15.26
C ASN A 875 9.39 -29.96 15.46
N THR A 876 9.32 -30.49 16.68
CA THR A 876 8.26 -31.37 17.15
C THR A 876 7.46 -30.65 18.21
N TYR A 877 6.13 -30.67 18.08
CA TYR A 877 5.24 -29.88 18.90
C TYR A 877 4.40 -30.76 19.81
N ALA A 878 4.44 -30.47 21.11
CA ALA A 878 3.71 -31.21 22.12
C ALA A 878 2.21 -30.90 22.08
N ILE A 879 1.39 -31.94 22.16
CA ILE A 879 -0.07 -31.87 22.21
C ILE A 879 -0.58 -32.63 23.44
N ARG A 880 -1.41 -31.97 24.24
CA ARG A 880 -2.01 -32.48 25.49
C ARG A 880 -3.50 -32.77 25.33
N ASP A 881 -4.05 -33.63 26.19
CA ASP A 881 -5.49 -33.86 26.28
C ASP A 881 -6.19 -32.78 27.13
N ILE A 882 -6.19 -31.54 26.62
CA ILE A 882 -6.80 -30.37 27.27
C ILE A 882 -7.58 -29.51 26.27
N GLU A 883 -8.49 -28.68 26.77
CA GLU A 883 -9.29 -27.76 25.96
C GLU A 883 -8.56 -26.46 25.56
N ALA A 884 -7.23 -26.37 25.71
CA ALA A 884 -6.47 -25.20 25.26
C ALA A 884 -6.44 -25.12 23.72
N LEU A 885 -6.53 -23.93 23.12
CA LEU A 885 -6.46 -23.71 21.68
C LEU A 885 -5.01 -23.72 21.21
N TYR A 886 -4.73 -24.61 20.28
CA TYR A 886 -3.48 -24.72 19.54
C TYR A 886 -3.63 -24.05 18.17
N GLU A 887 -2.77 -23.07 17.89
CA GLU A 887 -2.90 -22.18 16.73
C GLU A 887 -1.87 -22.45 15.63
N ILE A 888 -2.34 -22.54 14.39
CA ILE A 888 -1.51 -22.59 13.18
C ILE A 888 -1.71 -21.29 12.39
N LYS A 889 -0.66 -20.48 12.26
CA LYS A 889 -0.60 -19.22 11.50
C LYS A 889 0.14 -19.35 10.17
N TRP A 890 -0.28 -18.53 9.20
CA TRP A 890 0.39 -18.30 7.93
C TRP A 890 0.42 -16.83 7.55
N SER A 891 1.23 -16.48 6.55
CA SER A 891 1.30 -15.13 5.98
C SER A 891 0.02 -14.82 5.21
N GLN A 892 -0.42 -13.56 5.29
CA GLN A 892 -1.48 -13.05 4.43
C GLN A 892 -1.05 -13.16 2.96
N ALA A 893 -1.88 -13.81 2.14
CA ALA A 893 -1.78 -13.80 0.69
C ALA A 893 -2.35 -12.49 0.14
N LEU A 894 -1.71 -11.98 -0.91
CA LEU A 894 -2.10 -10.75 -1.59
C LEU A 894 -2.64 -11.08 -2.98
N ASP A 895 -3.70 -10.38 -3.36
CA ASP A 895 -4.13 -10.28 -4.75
C ASP A 895 -3.48 -9.04 -5.41
N GLU A 896 -3.23 -9.09 -6.73
CA GLU A 896 -2.60 -7.98 -7.46
C GLU A 896 -3.39 -6.68 -7.40
N ASN A 897 -4.70 -6.75 -7.16
CA ASN A 897 -5.58 -5.61 -7.02
C ASN A 897 -5.82 -5.20 -5.56
N GLY A 898 -5.12 -5.80 -4.59
CA GLY A 898 -5.27 -5.49 -3.17
C GLY A 898 -6.58 -5.99 -2.56
N ASP A 899 -7.30 -6.85 -3.27
CA ASP A 899 -8.53 -7.47 -2.79
C ASP A 899 -8.25 -8.59 -1.79
N PHE A 900 -9.19 -8.79 -0.87
CA PHE A 900 -9.06 -9.83 0.15
C PHE A 900 -9.20 -11.22 -0.49
N VAL A 901 -8.52 -12.18 0.12
CA VAL A 901 -8.56 -13.59 -0.27
C VAL A 901 -9.02 -14.43 0.92
N SER A 902 -9.54 -15.61 0.62
CA SER A 902 -9.94 -16.59 1.62
C SER A 902 -8.96 -17.76 1.70
N TYR A 903 -8.87 -18.39 2.86
CA TYR A 903 -7.97 -19.49 3.13
C TYR A 903 -8.69 -20.80 3.46
N ILE A 904 -8.07 -21.90 3.06
CA ILE A 904 -8.45 -23.25 3.44
C ILE A 904 -7.20 -23.97 3.93
N TYR A 905 -7.21 -24.42 5.17
CA TYR A 905 -6.18 -25.28 5.73
C TYR A 905 -6.49 -26.74 5.43
N GLN A 906 -5.48 -27.51 5.03
CA GLN A 906 -5.56 -28.94 4.81
C GLN A 906 -4.44 -29.67 5.56
N LEU A 907 -4.78 -30.83 6.12
CA LEU A 907 -3.86 -31.78 6.74
C LEU A 907 -3.97 -33.14 6.03
N SER A 908 -2.85 -33.79 5.81
CA SER A 908 -2.74 -35.07 5.14
C SER A 908 -1.65 -35.94 5.79
N PRO A 909 -1.81 -37.28 5.82
CA PRO A 909 -0.69 -38.18 6.12
C PRO A 909 0.33 -38.24 4.97
N ASN A 910 -0.07 -37.86 3.74
CA ASN A 910 0.73 -38.01 2.52
C ASN A 910 1.16 -36.65 1.95
N LYS A 911 2.41 -36.52 1.54
CA LYS A 911 2.97 -35.26 1.01
C LYS A 911 2.26 -34.73 -0.24
N ASP A 912 1.64 -35.62 -1.01
CA ASP A 912 0.90 -35.29 -2.24
C ASP A 912 -0.56 -34.89 -1.99
N PHE A 913 -1.04 -34.95 -0.73
CA PHE A 913 -2.44 -34.71 -0.36
C PHE A 913 -3.42 -35.63 -1.10
N SER A 914 -3.00 -36.86 -1.41
CA SER A 914 -3.87 -37.93 -1.94
C SER A 914 -5.02 -38.28 -0.99
N GLU A 915 -4.79 -38.10 0.31
CA GLU A 915 -5.78 -38.27 1.37
C GLU A 915 -5.80 -37.01 2.24
N ILE A 916 -6.98 -36.46 2.54
CA ILE A 916 -7.12 -35.28 3.40
C ILE A 916 -7.90 -35.71 4.65
N ILE A 917 -7.24 -35.68 5.80
CA ILE A 917 -7.83 -36.09 7.08
C ILE A 917 -8.45 -34.91 7.85
N LEU A 918 -8.02 -33.68 7.53
CA LEU A 918 -8.61 -32.46 8.07
C LEU A 918 -8.63 -31.38 6.99
N GLN A 919 -9.79 -30.78 6.76
CA GLN A 919 -9.95 -29.60 5.93
C GLN A 919 -10.77 -28.55 6.70
N LYS A 920 -10.20 -27.35 6.89
CA LYS A 920 -10.86 -26.26 7.60
C LYS A 920 -10.79 -24.98 6.79
N LYS A 921 -11.95 -24.40 6.49
CA LYS A 921 -12.07 -23.09 5.86
C LYS A 921 -11.95 -22.04 6.95
N THR A 922 -10.96 -21.18 6.88
CA THR A 922 -10.77 -20.09 7.86
C THR A 922 -11.28 -18.76 7.33
N GLY A 923 -11.89 -18.75 6.13
CA GLY A 923 -12.39 -17.53 5.53
C GLY A 923 -11.24 -16.57 5.31
N ARG A 924 -11.31 -15.36 5.84
CA ARG A 924 -10.23 -14.36 5.67
C ARG A 924 -9.16 -14.43 6.76
N GLU A 925 -9.36 -15.27 7.79
CA GLU A 925 -8.43 -15.39 8.90
C GLU A 925 -7.15 -16.12 8.46
N THR A 926 -5.99 -15.58 8.85
CA THR A 926 -4.66 -16.12 8.52
C THR A 926 -4.16 -17.13 9.56
N SER A 927 -5.10 -17.75 10.28
CA SER A 927 -4.82 -18.72 11.30
C SER A 927 -5.95 -19.75 11.42
N LEU A 928 -5.59 -20.97 11.80
CA LEU A 928 -6.50 -22.01 12.25
C LEU A 928 -6.32 -22.21 13.75
N LYS A 929 -7.41 -22.17 14.51
CA LYS A 929 -7.44 -22.49 15.94
C LYS A 929 -8.30 -23.73 16.17
N MET A 930 -7.72 -24.73 16.82
CA MET A 930 -8.38 -25.97 17.24
C MET A 930 -7.92 -26.31 18.65
N THR A 931 -8.71 -27.03 19.44
CA THR A 931 -8.28 -27.41 20.79
C THR A 931 -7.16 -28.44 20.72
N GLU A 932 -6.24 -28.43 21.69
CA GLU A 932 -5.19 -29.44 21.82
C GLU A 932 -5.82 -30.82 21.92
N LYS A 933 -6.98 -30.96 22.60
CA LYS A 933 -7.79 -32.17 22.55
C LYS A 933 -8.13 -32.63 21.13
N GLN A 934 -8.60 -31.74 20.25
CA GLN A 934 -8.88 -32.10 18.86
C GLN A 934 -7.61 -32.53 18.09
N TRP A 935 -6.46 -31.95 18.41
CA TRP A 935 -5.18 -32.41 17.86
C TRP A 935 -4.74 -33.74 18.48
N TYR A 936 -5.03 -33.95 19.76
CA TYR A 936 -4.70 -35.15 20.51
C TYR A 936 -5.48 -36.36 19.99
N ASP A 937 -6.76 -36.18 19.68
CA ASP A 937 -7.62 -37.19 19.07
C ASP A 937 -7.11 -37.58 17.65
N LEU A 938 -6.45 -36.67 16.91
CA LEU A 938 -5.79 -37.03 15.63
C LEU A 938 -4.55 -37.93 15.80
N LEU A 939 -4.01 -38.03 17.02
CA LEU A 939 -2.85 -38.84 17.35
C LEU A 939 -3.26 -40.20 17.92
N GLU A 940 -4.54 -40.57 17.91
CA GLU A 940 -5.17 -41.68 18.66
C GLU A 940 -4.29 -42.94 18.80
N ASP A 941 -3.69 -43.45 17.74
CA ASP A 941 -2.89 -44.70 17.74
C ASP A 941 -1.45 -44.59 18.28
N SER A 942 -0.95 -43.39 18.60
CA SER A 942 0.44 -43.16 19.04
C SER A 942 0.63 -43.24 20.57
N GLU A 943 1.80 -43.68 21.02
CA GLU A 943 2.19 -43.71 22.44
C GLU A 943 2.60 -42.31 22.95
N ILE A 944 2.58 -42.10 24.28
CA ILE A 944 3.14 -40.88 24.89
C ILE A 944 4.62 -40.78 24.53
N GLY A 945 5.05 -39.64 24.00
CA GLY A 945 6.42 -39.45 23.54
C GLY A 945 6.71 -39.93 22.11
N GLU A 946 5.74 -40.55 21.42
CA GLU A 946 5.88 -40.93 20.02
C GLU A 946 5.63 -39.74 19.09
N GLN A 947 6.56 -39.51 18.15
CA GLN A 947 6.43 -38.46 17.14
C GLN A 947 5.62 -38.95 15.93
N VAL A 948 4.52 -38.28 15.62
CA VAL A 948 3.71 -38.50 14.41
C VAL A 948 3.92 -37.33 13.45
N SER A 949 4.13 -37.62 12.16
CA SER A 949 4.36 -36.61 11.13
C SER A 949 3.16 -36.51 10.19
N PHE A 950 2.61 -35.31 10.05
CA PHE A 950 1.63 -34.96 9.03
C PHE A 950 2.21 -33.98 8.02
N TYR A 951 1.51 -33.80 6.90
CA TYR A 951 1.76 -32.73 5.94
C TYR A 951 0.59 -31.77 5.95
N HIS A 952 0.88 -30.48 6.08
CA HIS A 952 -0.13 -29.44 5.98
C HIS A 952 0.14 -28.44 4.86
N ARG A 953 -0.94 -27.84 4.36
CA ARG A 953 -0.88 -26.76 3.38
C ARG A 953 -2.03 -25.79 3.57
N VAL A 954 -1.85 -24.58 3.05
CA VAL A 954 -2.87 -23.55 3.00
C VAL A 954 -3.15 -23.22 1.55
N LEU A 955 -4.43 -23.18 1.19
CA LEU A 955 -4.91 -22.71 -0.10
C LEU A 955 -5.39 -21.28 0.07
N ALA A 956 -4.93 -20.36 -0.77
CA ALA A 956 -5.46 -19.00 -0.85
C ALA A 956 -6.33 -18.86 -2.12
N SER A 957 -7.48 -18.19 -2.01
CA SER A 957 -8.41 -18.03 -3.13
C SER A 957 -9.10 -16.66 -3.15
N ASP A 958 -9.22 -16.09 -4.34
CA ASP A 958 -10.06 -14.92 -4.67
C ASP A 958 -11.50 -15.30 -5.06
N GLY A 959 -11.84 -16.59 -4.93
CA GLY A 959 -13.13 -17.18 -5.31
C GLY A 959 -13.21 -17.67 -6.75
N SER A 960 -12.12 -17.61 -7.52
CA SER A 960 -12.04 -18.19 -8.86
C SER A 960 -10.69 -18.87 -9.15
N ASN A 961 -9.61 -18.27 -8.66
CA ASN A 961 -8.25 -18.79 -8.73
C ASN A 961 -7.81 -19.33 -7.37
N PHE A 962 -6.80 -20.20 -7.38
CA PHE A 962 -6.18 -20.75 -6.18
C PHE A 962 -4.67 -20.68 -6.28
N SER A 963 -4.03 -20.47 -5.15
CA SER A 963 -2.63 -20.76 -4.94
C SER A 963 -2.47 -21.71 -3.76
N TYR A 964 -1.43 -22.53 -3.83
CA TYR A 964 -1.15 -23.57 -2.85
C TYR A 964 0.18 -23.25 -2.19
N SER A 965 0.19 -23.24 -0.85
CA SER A 965 1.46 -23.27 -0.14
C SER A 965 2.19 -24.58 -0.45
N ALA A 966 3.53 -24.55 -0.38
CA ALA A 966 4.30 -25.78 -0.40
C ALA A 966 3.87 -26.70 0.77
N PRO A 967 3.67 -28.01 0.53
CA PRO A 967 3.50 -29.00 1.60
C PRO A 967 4.61 -28.86 2.64
N THR A 968 4.22 -28.62 3.88
CA THR A 968 5.14 -28.45 5.01
C THR A 968 4.88 -29.58 6.01
N THR A 969 5.93 -30.16 6.58
CA THR A 969 5.79 -31.22 7.59
C THR A 969 5.40 -30.61 8.94
N LEU A 970 4.42 -31.21 9.61
CA LEU A 970 3.99 -30.89 10.96
C LEU A 970 4.23 -32.12 11.85
N ASN A 971 5.24 -32.05 12.71
CA ASN A 971 5.55 -33.12 13.65
C ASN A 971 4.87 -32.85 15.00
N LEU A 972 4.05 -33.77 15.45
CA LEU A 972 3.32 -33.68 16.72
C LEU A 972 3.74 -34.83 17.65
N ILE A 973 3.69 -34.61 18.96
CA ILE A 973 4.00 -35.61 19.99
C ILE A 973 2.97 -35.53 21.12
N LYS A 974 2.46 -36.67 21.58
CA LYS A 974 1.59 -36.72 22.77
C LYS A 974 2.40 -36.46 24.04
N THR A 975 1.88 -35.64 24.96
CA THR A 975 2.48 -35.42 26.28
C THR A 975 1.43 -35.36 27.40
N ASN A 976 1.87 -35.67 28.62
CA ASN A 976 1.13 -35.48 29.87
C ASN A 976 1.67 -34.33 30.74
N GLU A 977 2.65 -33.58 30.23
CA GLU A 977 3.21 -32.41 30.91
C GLU A 977 2.14 -31.32 31.10
N ALA A 978 2.18 -30.66 32.26
CA ALA A 978 1.31 -29.53 32.55
C ALA A 978 1.59 -28.35 31.60
N LEU A 979 0.65 -27.42 31.53
CA LEU A 979 0.85 -26.15 30.84
C LEU A 979 1.33 -25.11 31.86
N ASP A 980 2.52 -24.56 31.65
CA ASP A 980 3.16 -23.61 32.57
C ASP A 980 2.92 -22.13 32.22
N ASP A 981 2.26 -21.87 31.08
CA ASP A 981 1.98 -20.54 30.53
C ASP A 981 0.47 -20.29 30.32
N LEU A 982 0.11 -19.03 30.06
CA LEU A 982 -1.26 -18.59 29.78
C LEU A 982 -1.85 -19.34 28.57
N ALA A 983 -2.91 -20.12 28.79
CA ALA A 983 -3.61 -20.87 27.76
C ALA A 983 -4.71 -20.02 27.11
N GLN A 984 -4.79 -20.01 25.78
CA GLN A 984 -6.04 -19.61 25.13
C GLN A 984 -7.03 -20.79 25.22
N ILE A 985 -8.27 -20.58 25.66
CA ILE A 985 -9.32 -21.62 25.76
C ILE A 985 -10.56 -21.20 24.96
N PRO A 986 -11.48 -22.13 24.60
CA PRO A 986 -12.78 -21.79 24.05
C PRO A 986 -13.52 -20.81 24.97
N ALA A 987 -14.11 -19.77 24.39
CA ALA A 987 -14.94 -18.86 25.16
C ALA A 987 -16.19 -19.59 25.70
N PRO A 988 -16.66 -19.24 26.90
CA PRO A 988 -17.95 -19.72 27.37
C PRO A 988 -19.06 -19.34 26.39
N LYS A 989 -20.13 -20.13 26.34
CA LYS A 989 -21.27 -19.82 25.47
C LYS A 989 -22.06 -18.66 26.05
N TYR A 990 -22.11 -17.54 25.34
CA TYR A 990 -23.01 -16.43 25.64
C TYR A 990 -24.12 -16.36 24.59
N ALA A 991 -25.35 -16.10 25.02
CA ALA A 991 -26.48 -15.82 24.15
C ALA A 991 -26.77 -14.32 24.13
N TYR A 992 -26.95 -13.76 22.94
CA TYR A 992 -27.45 -12.40 22.78
C TYR A 992 -28.93 -12.32 23.15
N LYS A 993 -29.29 -11.33 23.97
CA LYS A 993 -30.67 -11.11 24.44
C LYS A 993 -31.35 -9.91 23.80
N GLY A 994 -30.65 -9.18 22.95
CA GLY A 994 -31.14 -7.92 22.38
C GLY A 994 -30.46 -6.70 23.00
N LYS A 995 -31.08 -5.54 22.81
CA LYS A 995 -30.67 -4.30 23.45
C LYS A 995 -31.48 -4.05 24.70
N THR A 996 -30.82 -3.63 25.77
CA THR A 996 -31.52 -3.24 27.01
C THR A 996 -32.05 -1.80 26.96
N ALA A 997 -31.43 -0.92 26.16
CA ALA A 997 -31.94 0.43 25.91
C ALA A 997 -31.58 0.91 24.50
N GLU A 998 -32.53 1.58 23.84
CA GLU A 998 -32.29 2.20 22.53
C GLU A 998 -31.55 3.53 22.72
N SER A 999 -30.33 3.60 22.19
CA SER A 999 -29.45 4.76 22.22
C SER A 999 -28.58 4.79 20.97
N GLY A 1000 -28.25 5.95 20.43
CA GLY A 1000 -27.21 6.07 19.41
C GLY A 1000 -25.81 6.35 19.96
N ALA A 1001 -25.60 6.34 21.29
CA ALA A 1001 -24.39 6.89 21.90
C ALA A 1001 -24.05 6.25 23.26
N GLY A 1002 -24.09 4.91 23.36
CA GLY A 1002 -23.72 4.20 24.58
C GLY A 1002 -22.23 4.31 24.89
N TYR A 1003 -21.89 4.65 26.14
CA TYR A 1003 -20.52 4.99 26.59
C TYR A 1003 -20.04 4.21 27.82
N GLY A 1004 -20.89 3.42 28.47
CA GLY A 1004 -20.52 2.58 29.60
C GLY A 1004 -21.72 1.98 30.31
N ALA A 1005 -21.49 0.94 31.10
CA ALA A 1005 -22.51 0.26 31.87
C ALA A 1005 -21.90 -0.26 33.19
N GLU A 1006 -22.57 -0.02 34.31
CA GLU A 1006 -22.14 -0.45 35.65
C GLU A 1006 -23.32 -0.90 36.50
N TRP A 1007 -23.08 -1.81 37.45
CA TRP A 1007 -24.09 -2.20 38.45
C TRP A 1007 -23.76 -1.58 39.80
N ASP A 1008 -24.75 -0.96 40.43
CA ASP A 1008 -24.61 -0.52 41.82
C ASP A 1008 -24.70 -1.70 42.80
N HIS A 1009 -24.48 -1.43 44.09
CA HIS A 1009 -24.57 -2.46 45.14
C HIS A 1009 -25.99 -3.02 45.37
N GLU A 1010 -27.03 -2.35 44.88
CA GLU A 1010 -28.42 -2.81 44.93
C GLU A 1010 -28.81 -3.64 43.69
N GLY A 1011 -27.90 -3.77 42.71
CA GLY A 1011 -28.08 -4.54 41.49
C GLY A 1011 -28.78 -3.77 40.37
N LYS A 1012 -28.95 -2.44 40.46
CA LYS A 1012 -29.48 -1.63 39.35
C LYS A 1012 -28.40 -1.44 38.30
N LEU A 1013 -28.79 -1.53 37.04
CA LEU A 1013 -27.94 -1.30 35.88
C LEU A 1013 -27.98 0.18 35.48
N TRP A 1014 -26.81 0.82 35.53
CA TRP A 1014 -26.61 2.22 35.15
C TRP A 1014 -25.90 2.30 33.81
N LEU A 1015 -26.54 2.94 32.84
CA LEU A 1015 -26.08 3.04 31.46
C LEU A 1015 -25.70 4.50 31.15
N ALA A 1016 -24.45 4.72 30.78
CA ALA A 1016 -23.93 6.04 30.42
C ALA A 1016 -24.15 6.33 28.93
N ASP A 1017 -25.04 7.26 28.63
CA ASP A 1017 -25.35 7.74 27.28
C ASP A 1017 -24.71 9.12 27.08
N TYR A 1018 -23.84 9.23 26.09
CA TYR A 1018 -23.11 10.48 25.90
C TYR A 1018 -24.02 11.66 25.57
N ASN A 1019 -25.12 11.45 24.84
CA ASN A 1019 -26.00 12.56 24.45
C ASN A 1019 -27.11 12.79 25.48
N ARG A 1020 -27.52 11.76 26.22
CA ARG A 1020 -28.73 11.77 27.06
C ARG A 1020 -28.49 11.70 28.57
N GLY A 1021 -27.25 11.56 29.04
CA GLY A 1021 -26.96 11.42 30.47
C GLY A 1021 -26.99 9.96 30.91
N LEU A 1022 -27.70 9.62 31.98
CA LEU A 1022 -27.74 8.25 32.52
C LEU A 1022 -29.13 7.61 32.38
N ILE A 1023 -29.18 6.37 31.93
CA ILE A 1023 -30.39 5.54 31.91
C ILE A 1023 -30.22 4.48 33.00
N ILE A 1024 -31.21 4.33 33.89
CA ILE A 1024 -31.10 3.46 35.07
C ILE A 1024 -32.21 2.42 35.05
N GLN A 1025 -31.84 1.14 35.13
CA GLN A 1025 -32.75 0.00 35.10
C GLN A 1025 -32.64 -0.81 36.40
N ASN A 1026 -33.78 -1.14 37.01
CA ASN A 1026 -33.84 -2.04 38.15
C ASN A 1026 -33.53 -3.48 37.76
N SER A 1027 -33.38 -4.38 38.75
CA SER A 1027 -33.14 -5.83 38.55
C SER A 1027 -34.21 -6.57 37.72
N ASN A 1028 -35.35 -5.93 37.44
CA ASN A 1028 -36.44 -6.46 36.60
C ASN A 1028 -36.50 -5.76 35.23
N ASP A 1029 -35.41 -5.11 34.81
CA ASP A 1029 -35.24 -4.38 33.55
C ASP A 1029 -36.21 -3.19 33.33
N LYS A 1030 -36.88 -2.74 34.39
CA LYS A 1030 -37.72 -1.53 34.38
C LYS A 1030 -36.92 -0.31 34.80
N GLU A 1031 -37.10 0.80 34.09
CA GLU A 1031 -36.49 2.07 34.44
C GLU A 1031 -36.90 2.54 35.86
N THR A 1032 -35.98 3.17 36.57
CA THR A 1032 -36.25 3.78 37.89
C THR A 1032 -36.98 5.12 37.73
N ASP A 1033 -37.65 5.59 38.78
CA ASP A 1033 -38.42 6.85 38.78
C ASP A 1033 -37.61 8.12 38.43
N PHE A 1034 -36.27 8.07 38.52
CA PHE A 1034 -35.37 9.17 38.17
C PHE A 1034 -34.55 8.91 36.88
N SER A 1035 -34.95 7.91 36.07
CA SER A 1035 -34.38 7.66 34.74
C SER A 1035 -35.24 8.33 33.64
N PRO A 1036 -34.64 8.94 32.60
CA PRO A 1036 -33.21 9.22 32.47
C PRO A 1036 -32.78 10.38 33.39
N LEU A 1037 -31.61 10.24 34.00
CA LEU A 1037 -31.00 11.31 34.80
C LEU A 1037 -30.16 12.19 33.88
N THR A 1038 -30.60 13.43 33.64
CA THR A 1038 -29.98 14.38 32.70
C THR A 1038 -29.18 15.48 33.39
N SER A 1039 -29.44 15.73 34.68
CA SER A 1039 -28.71 16.69 35.51
C SER A 1039 -28.77 16.29 36.99
N VAL A 1040 -27.86 16.84 37.79
CA VAL A 1040 -27.90 16.72 39.25
C VAL A 1040 -27.64 18.07 39.91
N GLU A 1041 -28.21 18.29 41.09
CA GLU A 1041 -27.96 19.48 41.90
C GLU A 1041 -26.96 19.15 43.02
N ILE A 1042 -25.93 19.98 43.17
CA ILE A 1042 -24.92 19.90 44.24
C ILE A 1042 -24.68 21.32 44.73
N LYS A 1043 -24.88 21.57 46.03
CA LYS A 1043 -24.74 22.92 46.64
C LYS A 1043 -25.58 24.04 45.99
N GLY A 1044 -26.76 23.71 45.47
CA GLY A 1044 -27.60 24.69 44.78
C GLY A 1044 -27.18 24.99 43.34
N GLU A 1045 -26.14 24.33 42.82
CA GLU A 1045 -25.72 24.42 41.42
C GLU A 1045 -26.17 23.18 40.65
N VAL A 1046 -26.71 23.40 39.44
CA VAL A 1046 -27.17 22.34 38.54
C VAL A 1046 -26.06 21.96 37.57
N TYR A 1047 -25.73 20.67 37.54
CA TYR A 1047 -24.71 20.08 36.67
C TYR A 1047 -25.38 19.20 35.63
N ASN A 1048 -25.30 19.59 34.35
CA ASN A 1048 -25.75 18.76 33.24
C ASN A 1048 -24.86 17.53 33.09
N LEU A 1049 -25.48 16.38 32.87
CA LEU A 1049 -24.79 15.11 32.65
C LEU A 1049 -24.50 14.84 31.17
N ASN A 1050 -24.66 15.81 30.26
CA ASN A 1050 -24.25 15.66 28.86
C ASN A 1050 -23.12 16.66 28.48
N PRO A 1051 -22.03 16.20 27.83
CA PRO A 1051 -21.75 14.80 27.46
C PRO A 1051 -21.24 13.92 28.62
N VAL A 1052 -21.58 12.62 28.63
CA VAL A 1052 -20.98 11.63 29.54
C VAL A 1052 -19.73 11.00 28.91
N ASN A 1053 -18.57 11.16 29.53
CA ASN A 1053 -17.30 10.58 29.06
C ASN A 1053 -17.01 9.18 29.64
N GLY A 1054 -17.78 8.76 30.63
CA GLY A 1054 -17.70 7.42 31.21
C GLY A 1054 -18.29 7.32 32.62
N ILE A 1055 -18.43 6.10 33.10
CA ILE A 1055 -19.07 5.74 34.37
C ILE A 1055 -18.20 4.76 35.16
N GLY A 1056 -18.33 4.77 36.48
CA GLY A 1056 -17.75 3.83 37.42
C GLY A 1056 -18.56 3.75 38.72
N VAL A 1057 -18.17 2.87 39.62
CA VAL A 1057 -18.80 2.70 40.95
C VAL A 1057 -17.76 2.94 42.03
N ASP A 1058 -18.13 3.69 43.06
CA ASP A 1058 -17.30 3.91 44.25
C ASP A 1058 -17.45 2.74 45.24
N VAL A 1059 -16.52 2.62 46.20
CA VAL A 1059 -16.50 1.53 47.19
C VAL A 1059 -17.73 1.48 48.10
N ASP A 1060 -18.52 2.55 48.16
CA ASP A 1060 -19.77 2.62 48.91
C ASP A 1060 -21.01 2.25 48.07
N GLY A 1061 -20.84 1.99 46.77
CA GLY A 1061 -21.92 1.62 45.85
C GLY A 1061 -22.62 2.79 45.17
N ASN A 1062 -22.13 4.01 45.36
CA ASN A 1062 -22.59 5.19 44.64
C ASN A 1062 -21.90 5.32 43.27
N ILE A 1063 -22.53 6.05 42.36
CA ILE A 1063 -22.09 6.13 40.96
C ILE A 1063 -21.14 7.29 40.75
N LEU A 1064 -20.05 7.04 40.04
CA LEU A 1064 -19.07 8.05 39.61
C LEU A 1064 -19.22 8.30 38.11
N VAL A 1065 -19.25 9.56 37.71
CA VAL A 1065 -19.46 9.96 36.31
C VAL A 1065 -18.42 10.98 35.91
N GLY A 1066 -17.73 10.73 34.79
CA GLY A 1066 -16.85 11.69 34.14
C GLY A 1066 -17.61 12.49 33.09
N ILE A 1067 -17.57 13.82 33.16
CA ILE A 1067 -18.27 14.74 32.24
C ILE A 1067 -17.28 15.82 31.83
N ASN A 1068 -16.73 15.73 30.63
CA ASN A 1068 -15.64 16.59 30.18
C ASN A 1068 -14.51 16.70 31.23
N ARG A 1069 -14.43 17.83 31.94
CA ARG A 1069 -13.41 18.13 32.97
C ARG A 1069 -13.87 17.81 34.39
N ARG A 1070 -15.10 17.33 34.57
CA ARG A 1070 -15.74 17.17 35.87
C ARG A 1070 -15.89 15.71 36.25
N LEU A 1071 -15.62 15.41 37.52
CA LEU A 1071 -16.01 14.18 38.19
C LEU A 1071 -17.22 14.48 39.07
N ILE A 1072 -18.29 13.70 38.92
CA ILE A 1072 -19.51 13.80 39.73
C ILE A 1072 -19.76 12.46 40.42
N LYS A 1073 -20.11 12.50 41.70
CA LYS A 1073 -20.65 11.35 42.45
C LYS A 1073 -22.15 11.51 42.64
N ILE A 1074 -22.91 10.45 42.40
CA ILE A 1074 -24.37 10.41 42.43
C ILE A 1074 -24.81 9.30 43.40
N ASP A 1075 -25.76 9.63 44.26
CA ASP A 1075 -26.41 8.68 45.17
C ASP A 1075 -27.20 7.64 44.38
N SER A 1076 -26.83 6.36 44.52
CA SER A 1076 -27.43 5.29 43.71
C SER A 1076 -28.87 4.97 44.09
N LYS A 1077 -29.36 5.44 45.25
CA LYS A 1077 -30.73 5.20 45.72
C LYS A 1077 -31.68 6.29 45.27
N THR A 1078 -31.20 7.53 45.25
CA THR A 1078 -32.05 8.72 45.08
C THR A 1078 -31.79 9.51 43.80
N GLY A 1079 -30.68 9.24 43.09
CA GLY A 1079 -30.27 10.00 41.91
C GLY A 1079 -29.73 11.41 42.22
N LYS A 1080 -29.55 11.76 43.50
CA LYS A 1080 -29.04 13.08 43.92
C LYS A 1080 -27.53 13.18 43.75
N GLY A 1081 -27.05 14.38 43.41
CA GLY A 1081 -25.62 14.67 43.38
C GLY A 1081 -25.04 14.70 44.80
N LEU A 1082 -23.94 13.99 45.02
CA LEU A 1082 -23.25 13.90 46.31
C LEU A 1082 -21.97 14.72 46.37
N ALA A 1083 -21.19 14.75 45.29
CA ALA A 1083 -19.95 15.51 45.24
C ALA A 1083 -19.54 15.84 43.80
N VAL A 1084 -18.85 16.96 43.63
CA VAL A 1084 -18.28 17.39 42.34
C VAL A 1084 -16.84 17.85 42.48
N TRP A 1085 -16.05 17.57 41.46
CA TRP A 1085 -14.70 18.10 41.28
C TRP A 1085 -14.48 18.47 39.81
N GLU A 1086 -13.73 19.54 39.57
CA GLU A 1086 -13.37 20.00 38.23
C GLU A 1086 -11.84 20.02 38.08
N ALA A 1087 -11.35 19.51 36.95
CA ALA A 1087 -9.94 19.46 36.65
C ALA A 1087 -9.32 20.87 36.53
N PRO A 1088 -8.04 21.05 36.91
CA PRO A 1088 -7.35 22.34 36.84
C PRO A 1088 -7.42 22.99 35.45
N LYS A 1089 -7.34 24.32 35.42
CA LYS A 1089 -7.38 25.12 34.19
C LYS A 1089 -6.26 24.69 33.22
N GLY A 1090 -6.65 24.28 32.01
CA GLY A 1090 -5.72 23.77 30.98
C GLY A 1090 -5.84 22.27 30.72
N ALA A 1091 -6.38 21.48 31.66
CA ALA A 1091 -6.74 20.08 31.41
C ALA A 1091 -8.00 19.98 30.55
N ARG A 1092 -8.04 19.05 29.59
CA ARG A 1092 -9.11 19.01 28.58
C ARG A 1092 -10.28 18.11 28.94
N ALA A 1093 -10.02 16.85 29.24
CA ALA A 1093 -11.07 15.88 29.55
C ALA A 1093 -10.54 14.73 30.43
N ILE A 1094 -11.44 14.18 31.26
CA ILE A 1094 -11.23 12.93 32.00
C ILE A 1094 -12.05 11.79 31.39
N THR A 1095 -11.56 10.57 31.60
CA THR A 1095 -12.19 9.32 31.15
C THR A 1095 -13.13 8.76 32.22
N ALA A 1096 -13.66 7.55 32.00
CA ALA A 1096 -14.40 6.78 33.00
C ALA A 1096 -13.61 6.66 34.33
N PRO A 1097 -14.18 7.08 35.49
CA PRO A 1097 -13.50 7.02 36.79
C PRO A 1097 -13.46 5.60 37.38
N ARG A 1098 -12.49 5.33 38.27
CA ARG A 1098 -12.36 4.05 38.99
C ARG A 1098 -12.06 4.28 40.47
N ALA A 1099 -12.59 3.44 41.37
CA ALA A 1099 -12.31 3.51 42.79
C ALA A 1099 -11.45 2.32 43.26
N ALA A 1100 -10.43 2.60 44.07
CA ALA A 1100 -9.61 1.59 44.73
C ALA A 1100 -10.22 1.21 46.09
N LYS A 1101 -9.91 0.02 46.61
CA LYS A 1101 -10.45 -0.50 47.89
C LYS A 1101 -10.26 0.43 49.09
N ASN A 1102 -9.25 1.30 49.05
CA ASN A 1102 -8.95 2.29 50.10
C ASN A 1102 -9.79 3.59 50.00
N GLY A 1103 -10.74 3.66 49.05
CA GLY A 1103 -11.59 4.80 48.78
C GLY A 1103 -10.91 5.94 48.01
N GLU A 1104 -9.76 5.68 47.39
CA GLU A 1104 -9.15 6.62 46.44
C GLU A 1104 -9.80 6.47 45.05
N ILE A 1105 -10.11 7.60 44.42
CA ILE A 1105 -10.80 7.68 43.13
C ILE A 1105 -9.82 8.18 42.07
N TYR A 1106 -9.65 7.38 41.02
CA TYR A 1106 -8.78 7.62 39.90
C TYR A 1106 -9.60 8.27 38.77
N ALA A 1107 -9.31 9.54 38.50
CA ALA A 1107 -9.86 10.30 37.39
C ALA A 1107 -8.74 10.58 36.39
N MET A 1108 -8.56 9.67 35.44
CA MET A 1108 -7.47 9.75 34.45
C MET A 1108 -7.87 10.69 33.31
N SER A 1109 -6.89 11.38 32.72
CA SER A 1109 -7.14 12.17 31.52
C SER A 1109 -7.26 11.29 30.29
N LEU A 1110 -8.10 11.74 29.36
CA LEU A 1110 -8.27 11.14 28.04
C LEU A 1110 -7.00 11.28 27.17
N PHE A 1111 -6.22 12.34 27.37
CA PHE A 1111 -5.06 12.67 26.54
C PHE A 1111 -3.75 12.28 27.24
N GLY A 1112 -2.83 11.66 26.49
CA GLY A 1112 -1.56 11.13 27.01
C GLY A 1112 -0.70 12.14 27.77
N GLU A 1113 -0.75 13.38 27.29
CA GLU A 1113 0.03 14.53 27.73
C GLU A 1113 -0.62 15.32 28.88
N ASP A 1114 -1.90 15.08 29.18
CA ASP A 1114 -2.61 15.75 30.27
C ASP A 1114 -2.35 15.03 31.62
N PRO A 1115 -2.29 15.77 32.75
CA PRO A 1115 -2.11 15.17 34.07
C PRO A 1115 -3.26 14.23 34.45
N ASN A 1116 -2.94 13.23 35.27
CA ASN A 1116 -3.89 12.26 35.81
C ASN A 1116 -4.11 12.48 37.29
N TYR A 1117 -5.32 12.23 37.80
CA TYR A 1117 -5.70 12.67 39.14
C TYR A 1117 -6.13 11.51 40.03
N VAL A 1118 -5.64 11.51 41.28
CA VAL A 1118 -6.15 10.66 42.34
C VAL A 1118 -6.79 11.52 43.43
N LEU A 1119 -8.04 11.23 43.71
CA LEU A 1119 -8.98 12.04 44.47
C LEU A 1119 -9.52 11.25 45.67
N LYS A 1120 -10.03 11.94 46.67
CA LYS A 1120 -10.83 11.33 47.75
C LYS A 1120 -11.96 12.27 48.14
N GLN A 1121 -13.17 11.72 48.31
CA GLN A 1121 -14.32 12.54 48.67
C GLN A 1121 -14.11 13.19 50.05
N GLN A 1122 -14.48 14.48 50.14
CA GLN A 1122 -14.49 15.24 51.37
C GLN A 1122 -15.76 16.12 51.40
N GLY A 1123 -16.81 15.62 52.07
CA GLY A 1123 -18.14 16.22 52.03
C GLY A 1123 -18.71 16.20 50.61
N GLU A 1124 -19.16 17.35 50.14
CA GLU A 1124 -19.77 17.54 48.82
C GLU A 1124 -18.75 17.89 47.70
N THR A 1125 -17.46 17.62 47.91
CA THR A 1125 -16.41 17.81 46.91
C THR A 1125 -15.37 16.70 46.98
N PHE A 1126 -14.36 16.72 46.11
CA PHE A 1126 -13.21 15.83 46.16
C PHE A 1126 -11.92 16.59 46.42
N LYS A 1127 -11.09 16.04 47.32
CA LYS A 1127 -9.74 16.51 47.57
C LYS A 1127 -8.78 15.82 46.60
N LEU A 1128 -8.00 16.61 45.85
CA LEU A 1128 -6.86 16.11 45.08
C LEU A 1128 -5.77 15.63 46.03
N LEU A 1129 -5.47 14.32 45.99
CA LEU A 1129 -4.43 13.71 46.80
C LEU A 1129 -3.07 13.77 46.09
N ARG A 1130 -3.04 13.47 44.80
CA ARG A 1130 -1.84 13.46 43.96
C ARG A 1130 -2.17 13.49 42.47
N THR A 1131 -1.18 13.86 41.66
CA THR A 1131 -1.17 13.68 40.21
C THR A 1131 -0.26 12.53 39.81
N LEU A 1132 -0.60 11.78 38.76
CA LEU A 1132 0.22 10.69 38.24
C LEU A 1132 0.81 11.06 36.87
N GLU A 1133 2.12 10.91 36.74
CA GLU A 1133 2.83 11.02 35.46
C GLU A 1133 3.02 9.63 34.84
N LEU A 1134 2.48 9.42 33.65
CA LEU A 1134 2.59 8.17 32.90
C LEU A 1134 3.35 8.44 31.61
N LYS A 1135 4.68 8.24 31.64
CA LYS A 1135 5.55 8.51 30.49
C LYS A 1135 5.16 7.65 29.29
N ASN A 1136 5.11 8.26 28.10
CA ASN A 1136 4.77 7.62 26.82
C ASN A 1136 3.35 7.00 26.80
N ARG A 1137 2.42 7.56 27.58
CA ARG A 1137 1.00 7.19 27.48
C ARG A 1137 0.39 7.78 26.23
N ASN A 1138 -0.35 6.97 25.49
CA ASN A 1138 -1.13 7.41 24.34
C ASN A 1138 -2.48 7.99 24.79
N LEU A 1139 -3.24 8.55 23.85
CA LEU A 1139 -4.64 8.87 24.05
C LEU A 1139 -5.41 7.59 24.40
N SER A 1140 -6.26 7.62 25.43
CA SER A 1140 -7.13 6.50 25.78
C SER A 1140 -8.49 7.00 26.25
N ARG A 1141 -9.57 6.40 25.74
CA ARG A 1141 -10.95 6.87 26.02
C ARG A 1141 -11.49 6.35 27.35
N THR A 1142 -10.86 5.33 27.91
CA THR A 1142 -11.21 4.70 29.19
C THR A 1142 -9.97 4.07 29.81
N PHE A 1143 -10.06 3.62 31.06
CA PHE A 1143 -9.02 2.80 31.68
C PHE A 1143 -9.65 1.81 32.66
N ALA A 1144 -8.88 0.80 33.03
CA ALA A 1144 -9.20 -0.07 34.16
C ALA A 1144 -7.99 -0.21 35.07
N MET A 1145 -8.20 -0.76 36.26
CA MET A 1145 -7.15 -0.98 37.24
C MET A 1145 -7.43 -2.18 38.12
N THR A 1146 -6.39 -2.74 38.73
CA THR A 1146 -6.55 -3.70 39.83
C THR A 1146 -7.19 -3.02 41.04
N GLN A 1147 -7.87 -3.78 41.89
CA GLN A 1147 -8.62 -3.23 43.03
C GLN A 1147 -7.74 -2.50 44.08
N ASP A 1148 -6.44 -2.77 44.10
CA ASP A 1148 -5.44 -2.11 44.93
C ASP A 1148 -4.82 -0.86 44.26
N GLY A 1149 -5.19 -0.57 43.01
CA GLY A 1149 -4.65 0.53 42.21
C GLY A 1149 -3.22 0.30 41.72
N LYS A 1150 -2.59 -0.85 41.99
CA LYS A 1150 -1.17 -1.07 41.66
C LYS A 1150 -0.91 -1.26 40.17
N THR A 1151 -1.88 -1.77 39.42
CA THR A 1151 -1.76 -1.94 37.97
C THR A 1151 -2.86 -1.18 37.25
N LEU A 1152 -2.47 -0.35 36.29
CA LEU A 1152 -3.35 0.44 35.43
C LEU A 1152 -3.27 -0.09 33.99
N PHE A 1153 -4.43 -0.16 33.34
CA PHE A 1153 -4.60 -0.65 31.98
C PHE A 1153 -5.24 0.42 31.11
N PHE A 1154 -4.53 0.83 30.05
CA PHE A 1154 -5.01 1.84 29.09
C PHE A 1154 -5.11 1.23 27.69
N PRO A 1155 -6.32 0.94 27.18
CA PRO A 1155 -6.50 0.45 25.82
C PRO A 1155 -6.11 1.55 24.82
N ASP A 1156 -5.35 1.18 23.80
CA ASP A 1156 -4.89 2.09 22.74
C ASP A 1156 -5.91 2.12 21.57
N PRO A 1157 -6.65 3.23 21.38
CA PRO A 1157 -7.68 3.30 20.35
C PRO A 1157 -7.09 3.07 18.95
N GLY A 1158 -7.63 2.08 18.23
CA GLY A 1158 -7.17 1.74 16.88
C GLY A 1158 -5.98 0.78 16.83
N SER A 1159 -5.44 0.37 17.97
CA SER A 1159 -4.31 -0.57 18.10
C SER A 1159 -4.72 -1.85 18.86
N PRO A 1160 -4.07 -3.01 18.64
CA PRO A 1160 -4.29 -4.22 19.44
C PRO A 1160 -3.66 -4.12 20.84
N LYS A 1161 -3.00 -3.01 21.20
CA LYS A 1161 -2.24 -2.91 22.45
C LYS A 1161 -3.07 -2.34 23.59
N ILE A 1162 -2.84 -2.87 24.79
CA ILE A 1162 -3.31 -2.30 26.05
C ILE A 1162 -2.04 -1.95 26.84
N GLN A 1163 -1.81 -0.66 27.08
CA GLN A 1163 -0.65 -0.20 27.82
C GLN A 1163 -0.82 -0.57 29.30
N VAL A 1164 0.23 -1.18 29.87
CA VAL A 1164 0.24 -1.61 31.27
C VAL A 1164 1.21 -0.75 32.06
N TYR A 1165 0.76 -0.23 33.19
CA TYR A 1165 1.59 0.49 34.14
C TYR A 1165 1.45 -0.16 35.50
N SER A 1166 2.56 -0.56 36.11
CA SER A 1166 2.56 -1.18 37.44
C SER A 1166 3.29 -0.30 38.44
N SER A 1167 2.88 -0.36 39.70
CA SER A 1167 3.47 0.33 40.82
C SER A 1167 3.51 -0.58 42.04
N GLU A 1168 4.58 -0.52 42.83
CA GLU A 1168 4.66 -1.21 44.13
C GLU A 1168 3.83 -0.51 45.21
N ASN A 1169 3.70 0.82 45.09
CA ASN A 1169 3.16 1.72 46.10
C ASN A 1169 1.90 2.51 45.65
N ALA A 1170 1.40 2.26 44.44
CA ALA A 1170 0.27 2.96 43.80
C ALA A 1170 0.48 4.48 43.65
N LYS A 1171 1.73 4.93 43.57
CA LYS A 1171 2.14 6.33 43.36
C LYS A 1171 3.10 6.45 42.18
N ASP A 1172 4.15 5.63 42.16
CA ASP A 1172 5.19 5.66 41.14
C ASP A 1172 4.99 4.51 40.17
N TYR A 1173 4.56 4.83 38.95
CA TYR A 1173 4.21 3.84 37.94
C TYR A 1173 5.31 3.68 36.90
N THR A 1174 5.63 2.43 36.57
CA THR A 1174 6.54 2.10 35.48
C THR A 1174 5.78 1.39 34.37
N LYS A 1175 6.00 1.81 33.12
CA LYS A 1175 5.44 1.13 31.95
C LYS A 1175 5.99 -0.30 31.88
N LYS A 1176 5.10 -1.27 31.70
CA LYS A 1176 5.42 -2.70 31.49
C LYS A 1176 5.20 -3.06 30.02
N GLU A 1177 5.48 -4.32 29.69
CA GLU A 1177 5.16 -4.84 28.36
C GLU A 1177 3.65 -4.68 28.10
N ASP A 1178 3.32 -4.13 26.93
CA ASP A 1178 1.93 -3.91 26.54
C ASP A 1178 1.24 -5.27 26.31
N ILE A 1179 0.06 -5.46 26.90
CA ILE A 1179 -0.76 -6.64 26.59
C ILE A 1179 -1.21 -6.51 25.14
N THR A 1180 -0.93 -7.54 24.34
CA THR A 1180 -1.35 -7.59 22.94
C THR A 1180 -2.63 -8.40 22.82
N SER A 1181 -3.72 -7.71 22.47
CA SER A 1181 -4.96 -8.32 22.04
C SER A 1181 -4.75 -9.13 20.76
N ILE A 1182 -5.48 -10.24 20.60
CA ILE A 1182 -5.42 -11.06 19.38
C ILE A 1182 -6.04 -10.38 18.15
N SER A 1183 -6.70 -9.23 18.33
CA SER A 1183 -7.33 -8.44 17.27
C SER A 1183 -7.16 -6.95 17.54
N ALA A 1184 -7.09 -6.13 16.48
CA ALA A 1184 -6.81 -4.69 16.57
C ALA A 1184 -8.01 -3.87 17.07
N GLY A 1185 -7.77 -2.93 17.99
CA GLY A 1185 -8.70 -1.88 18.39
C GLY A 1185 -9.51 -2.19 19.66
N SER A 1186 -8.83 -2.29 20.80
CA SER A 1186 -9.53 -2.22 22.09
C SER A 1186 -9.93 -0.78 22.36
N SER A 1187 -11.23 -0.53 22.53
CA SER A 1187 -11.76 0.81 22.82
C SER A 1187 -12.54 0.87 24.14
N ALA A 1188 -12.80 -0.29 24.77
CA ALA A 1188 -13.37 -0.37 26.11
C ALA A 1188 -12.74 -1.51 26.92
N ILE A 1189 -12.56 -1.28 28.22
CA ILE A 1189 -11.95 -2.23 29.15
C ILE A 1189 -12.61 -2.15 30.53
N GLN A 1190 -12.72 -3.29 31.21
CA GLN A 1190 -13.11 -3.39 32.61
C GLN A 1190 -12.32 -4.52 33.28
N VAL A 1191 -12.08 -4.38 34.58
CA VAL A 1191 -11.47 -5.43 35.40
C VAL A 1191 -12.49 -5.91 36.41
N VAL A 1192 -12.82 -7.20 36.37
CA VAL A 1192 -13.75 -7.86 37.29
C VAL A 1192 -13.09 -9.13 37.79
N ASP A 1193 -13.02 -9.30 39.12
CA ASP A 1193 -12.40 -10.48 39.76
C ASP A 1193 -10.99 -10.81 39.23
N ASN A 1194 -10.12 -9.79 39.18
CA ASN A 1194 -8.76 -9.84 38.64
C ASN A 1194 -8.65 -10.28 37.16
N ALA A 1195 -9.77 -10.46 36.46
CA ALA A 1195 -9.81 -10.69 35.03
C ALA A 1195 -10.03 -9.40 34.26
N ILE A 1196 -9.32 -9.26 33.15
CA ILE A 1196 -9.47 -8.17 32.18
C ILE A 1196 -10.52 -8.60 31.16
N TYR A 1197 -11.55 -7.78 31.01
CA TYR A 1197 -12.51 -7.86 29.91
C TYR A 1197 -12.30 -6.66 29.00
N ALA A 1198 -11.97 -6.91 27.74
CA ALA A 1198 -11.78 -5.88 26.73
C ALA A 1198 -12.77 -6.09 25.58
N ALA A 1199 -13.59 -5.08 25.31
CA ALA A 1199 -14.39 -5.05 24.08
C ALA A 1199 -13.50 -4.55 22.94
N VAL A 1200 -13.42 -5.38 21.90
CA VAL A 1200 -12.62 -5.13 20.71
C VAL A 1200 -13.58 -4.96 19.53
N ARG A 1201 -13.30 -3.95 18.72
CA ARG A 1201 -14.11 -3.66 17.53
C ARG A 1201 -13.98 -4.75 16.47
N SER A 1202 -14.92 -4.78 15.54
CA SER A 1202 -14.73 -5.52 14.28
C SER A 1202 -13.61 -4.91 13.44
N SER A 1203 -12.88 -5.75 12.72
CA SER A 1203 -11.73 -5.36 11.91
C SER A 1203 -12.01 -5.37 10.40
N GLY A 1204 -13.25 -5.16 9.94
CA GLY A 1204 -13.60 -5.29 8.50
C GLY A 1204 -13.45 -6.72 7.92
N ILE A 1205 -12.77 -7.59 8.65
CA ILE A 1205 -12.41 -8.98 8.35
C ILE A 1205 -12.91 -9.88 9.48
N SER A 1206 -12.74 -9.46 10.74
CA SER A 1206 -13.22 -10.16 11.95
C SER A 1206 -14.40 -9.41 12.59
N PRO A 1207 -15.39 -10.10 13.18
CA PRO A 1207 -16.48 -9.46 13.93
C PRO A 1207 -15.95 -8.74 15.19
N SER A 1208 -16.78 -7.92 15.81
CA SER A 1208 -16.46 -7.39 17.16
C SER A 1208 -16.33 -8.56 18.13
N SER A 1209 -15.51 -8.41 19.16
CA SER A 1209 -15.24 -9.48 20.12
C SER A 1209 -15.11 -8.97 21.55
N ILE A 1210 -15.29 -9.87 22.51
CA ILE A 1210 -14.92 -9.65 23.92
C ILE A 1210 -13.72 -10.55 24.22
N HIS A 1211 -12.66 -9.95 24.71
CA HIS A 1211 -11.44 -10.65 25.12
C HIS A 1211 -11.39 -10.72 26.64
N TYR A 1212 -11.13 -11.91 27.14
CA TYR A 1212 -10.92 -12.17 28.56
C TYR A 1212 -9.49 -12.61 28.80
N ARG A 1213 -8.88 -12.10 29.86
CA ARG A 1213 -7.55 -12.54 30.33
C ARG A 1213 -7.52 -12.57 31.84
N ASN A 1214 -7.11 -13.69 32.43
CA ASN A 1214 -6.90 -13.85 33.86
C ASN A 1214 -5.54 -14.51 34.12
N GLU A 1215 -4.63 -13.76 34.72
CA GLU A 1215 -3.26 -14.20 35.02
C GLU A 1215 -3.22 -15.24 36.16
N GLU A 1216 -4.11 -15.14 37.14
CA GLU A 1216 -4.13 -16.10 38.27
C GLU A 1216 -4.57 -17.50 37.82
N LYS A 1217 -5.53 -17.55 36.89
CA LYS A 1217 -6.03 -18.79 36.29
C LYS A 1217 -5.17 -19.28 35.12
N GLN A 1218 -4.18 -18.49 34.69
CA GLN A 1218 -3.40 -18.73 33.47
C GLN A 1218 -4.29 -19.02 32.24
N GLN A 1219 -5.38 -18.26 32.08
CA GLN A 1219 -6.38 -18.47 31.03
C GLN A 1219 -6.78 -17.19 30.30
N MET A 1220 -7.00 -17.30 29.00
CA MET A 1220 -7.59 -16.26 28.16
C MET A 1220 -8.56 -16.85 27.14
N TRP A 1221 -9.58 -16.08 26.74
CA TRP A 1221 -10.50 -16.48 25.68
C TRP A 1221 -11.03 -15.29 24.89
N THR A 1222 -11.59 -15.58 23.71
CA THR A 1222 -12.15 -14.58 22.78
C THR A 1222 -13.55 -15.03 22.38
N LEU A 1223 -14.53 -14.18 22.68
CA LEU A 1223 -15.91 -14.34 22.29
C LEU A 1223 -16.20 -13.43 21.09
N GLU A 1224 -16.42 -14.00 19.91
CA GLU A 1224 -16.86 -13.26 18.72
C GLU A 1224 -18.35 -12.91 18.80
N LEU A 1225 -18.71 -11.69 18.37
CA LEU A 1225 -20.06 -11.13 18.47
C LEU A 1225 -20.67 -10.92 17.07
N PRO A 1226 -21.53 -11.83 16.59
CA PRO A 1226 -22.11 -11.73 15.23
C PRO A 1226 -23.22 -10.68 15.10
N GLU A 1227 -23.92 -10.33 16.18
CA GLU A 1227 -25.18 -9.55 16.11
C GLU A 1227 -25.01 -8.04 16.32
N VAL A 1228 -23.77 -7.56 16.50
CA VAL A 1228 -23.48 -6.14 16.71
C VAL A 1228 -22.94 -5.42 15.47
N ASN A 1229 -22.89 -6.10 14.31
CA ASN A 1229 -22.63 -5.51 12.97
C ASN A 1229 -21.44 -4.52 12.88
N GLY A 1230 -20.36 -4.80 13.62
CA GLY A 1230 -19.18 -3.94 13.64
C GLY A 1230 -19.30 -2.66 14.44
N ALA A 1231 -20.24 -2.65 15.40
CA ALA A 1231 -20.42 -1.61 16.38
C ALA A 1231 -19.09 -1.21 17.06
N GLU A 1232 -18.81 0.09 17.12
CA GLU A 1232 -17.65 0.66 17.80
C GLU A 1232 -17.85 0.61 19.33
N PRO A 1233 -17.07 -0.20 20.07
CA PRO A 1233 -17.18 -0.22 21.52
C PRO A 1233 -16.69 1.10 22.11
N ARG A 1234 -17.53 1.77 22.90
CA ARG A 1234 -17.14 2.94 23.73
C ARG A 1234 -17.19 2.64 25.22
N GLY A 1235 -17.88 1.57 25.60
CA GLY A 1235 -17.95 1.08 26.96
C GLY A 1235 -18.23 -0.42 27.00
N ILE A 1236 -17.98 -1.01 28.16
CA ILE A 1236 -18.36 -2.38 28.49
C ILE A 1236 -18.83 -2.39 29.94
N GLY A 1237 -19.84 -3.19 30.24
CA GLY A 1237 -20.22 -3.54 31.60
C GLY A 1237 -20.19 -5.05 31.78
N VAL A 1238 -19.60 -5.54 32.86
CA VAL A 1238 -19.55 -6.95 33.23
C VAL A 1238 -20.12 -7.12 34.63
N SER A 1239 -21.11 -8.00 34.78
CA SER A 1239 -21.69 -8.31 36.09
C SER A 1239 -20.63 -8.89 37.02
N LYS A 1240 -20.80 -8.76 38.35
CA LYS A 1240 -19.81 -9.22 39.35
C LYS A 1240 -19.38 -10.69 39.21
N ASN A 1241 -20.26 -11.55 38.70
CA ASN A 1241 -20.01 -12.98 38.45
C ASN A 1241 -19.60 -13.30 37.00
N GLY A 1242 -19.54 -12.29 36.12
CA GLY A 1242 -19.23 -12.44 34.70
C GLY A 1242 -20.33 -13.08 33.85
N ASN A 1243 -21.52 -13.34 34.40
CA ASN A 1243 -22.62 -13.99 33.69
C ASN A 1243 -23.32 -13.07 32.68
N THR A 1244 -23.31 -11.75 32.90
CA THR A 1244 -23.93 -10.78 32.00
C THR A 1244 -22.88 -9.79 31.53
N ILE A 1245 -22.81 -9.57 30.22
CA ILE A 1245 -21.94 -8.58 29.60
C ILE A 1245 -22.80 -7.62 28.78
N ILE A 1246 -22.58 -6.32 28.99
CA ILE A 1246 -23.19 -5.24 28.23
C ILE A 1246 -22.11 -4.65 27.33
N PHE A 1247 -22.27 -4.81 26.01
CA PHE A 1247 -21.43 -4.12 25.03
C PHE A 1247 -22.06 -2.76 24.73
N CYS A 1248 -21.34 -1.66 24.97
CA CYS A 1248 -21.85 -0.30 24.75
C CYS A 1248 -21.26 0.30 23.47
N SER A 1249 -22.12 0.71 22.53
CA SER A 1249 -21.71 1.24 21.23
C SER A 1249 -22.24 2.63 20.91
N TRP A 1250 -21.45 3.36 20.11
CA TRP A 1250 -21.74 4.70 19.61
C TRP A 1250 -22.25 4.78 18.17
N ASP A 1251 -22.08 3.76 17.33
CA ASP A 1251 -22.26 3.90 15.88
C ASP A 1251 -23.45 3.08 15.32
N LYS A 1252 -23.29 2.36 14.20
CA LYS A 1252 -24.38 1.83 13.36
C LYS A 1252 -25.36 0.95 14.12
N GLY A 1253 -26.46 1.57 14.58
CA GLY A 1253 -27.48 0.92 15.39
C GLY A 1253 -27.10 0.75 16.85
N GLY A 1254 -26.24 1.63 17.39
CA GLY A 1254 -25.62 1.58 18.73
C GLY A 1254 -26.57 1.44 19.92
N GLY A 1255 -26.02 1.63 21.12
CA GLY A 1255 -26.71 1.38 22.38
C GLY A 1255 -26.10 0.24 23.17
N TYR A 1256 -26.92 -0.53 23.87
CA TYR A 1256 -26.47 -1.42 24.95
C TYR A 1256 -26.90 -2.87 24.66
N TYR A 1257 -25.98 -3.66 24.11
CA TYR A 1257 -26.24 -5.04 23.70
C TYR A 1257 -25.95 -5.99 24.85
N VAL A 1258 -26.91 -6.85 25.17
CA VAL A 1258 -26.86 -7.76 26.31
C VAL A 1258 -26.45 -9.16 25.87
N PHE A 1259 -25.43 -9.70 26.53
CA PHE A 1259 -24.96 -11.08 26.38
C PHE A 1259 -25.03 -11.80 27.72
N GLU A 1260 -25.75 -12.92 27.76
CA GLU A 1260 -25.88 -13.74 28.96
C GLU A 1260 -25.23 -15.09 28.78
N LYS A 1261 -24.41 -15.49 29.75
CA LYS A 1261 -23.77 -16.79 29.79
C LYS A 1261 -24.85 -17.88 29.87
N LEU A 1262 -24.82 -18.83 28.94
CA LEU A 1262 -25.66 -20.02 29.02
C LEU A 1262 -25.12 -20.91 30.14
N GLY A 1263 -26.03 -21.50 30.93
CA GLY A 1263 -25.65 -22.57 31.86
C GLY A 1263 -24.96 -23.71 31.11
N GLU A 1264 -24.04 -24.40 31.80
CA GLU A 1264 -23.31 -25.54 31.25
C GLU A 1264 -24.23 -26.66 30.73
#